data_AF-A0A2N1QV96-F1
#
_entry.id   AF-A0A2N1QV96-F1
#
_cell.length_a   1.000
_cell.length_b   1.000
_cell.length_c   1.000
_cell.angle_alpha   90.00
_cell.angle_beta   90.00
_cell.angle_gamma   90.00
#
_symmetry.space_group_name_H-M   'P 1'
#
loop_
_entity.id
_entity.type
_entity.pdbx_description
1 polymer ?
#
loop_
_entity_poly.entity_id
_entity_poly.type
_entity_poly.pdbx_seq_one_letter_code
_entity_poly.pdbx_strand_id
1 'polypeptide(L)'
;MISVGLSEDFKIKPIPDLPSQIQEAAEHGELVVFIGAGCSCLLGYPNWKEYSNEVLTQILGEKTSCKLQEFDARVKLSIASEMESNNKKAIDYKKILAANNDAETNIKRKRLNNALLKLTNHFVTTNYDRELDMMISKSPARREILYDITPYDTQKYTAKIILSPSECLFSSIGYKGGVVFHIHGSVEKPETMVQTLKDYISLYHVRQAEECDSDSNGITYFLEQLFHSHFTVLFLGYGLNEMEILEYILSKSTAVKNNSETQKLFILKGFYTENEKELADYLRIYYMNHCGVELIPFIDNKNRDQLLNVLESFAAKIKALSNKLVNVRQLNCVLKNVTSPSREAEFARLMAHSGYSEQLEGYERIFKEANPECFFEHLHANKLFSIDFIPYLEKVKANDEGFSYKSHIWPAQEYLINVSSCRNKVKAIIKIISDVSLYSIDHEDEYSYTHIFAGFAAMYANMPLKMLTMKALDISDIWLKTKARNTSSVNIIFKKLIPKFLKGNNLRNHRKACRLLKILTQLYWIEIKNLDCRMQPKIYMEEYWFNEHINQTARLFGIKAGIAAVNIFLDRLREASKYDINGSLSVIWRPAIEDHSQNEHKDKIIGTLVVGLRDCLCGSIEKQREDTKLFLNKLLRDQSIIIRRVALSVIDSNWPLLKDMWDEVIKAGLFEYYMRHETYVFLNNNFSSFSKEQQSLLLSKLSDIESDDIEDLERTQLIFLQAIYDKGSKDADERYRMLISKHKYAITEHPDFIFYMGTRWLKGTERSPYSGDDLLSFISNNCLIEKLNGFIPDIDDGWRSPKIDDLASMLEKTIENNPIVFIPYICRFKKANDPFQYALVRAFYNLWNKNTLDELQWQRIWEELMSLLVSIIDNEEIWNDRNVDNDKFTPIPQKGWLLNSVIDLLKAGVENGEHAYPERFLSQGYCLLNIFLNKMKRNEYCPDTIEEINDVFGIAINNLEGKVFETLIYQLLHECRLTNNASGITVIWEKYRQLFENEFLHEHGPNYLFYNIFVCYFAHLYYLDAVWTEKKLKTIFSETQDKKVFLCALDGLKYTNFTTGNFNLLKKTQVWDRSTELTISDINVRQEVFKWIGFAYLTKIEKIEGPYLKKLYDRRDVEALSTITDQFCREINNDEKAEFCERVLAFWRYTVMWLKSAKLENANKLVSVLCTLLVYLERINCENKEAFVFLITQRQNDDFMTDFIWEDVSRLFDIPENQDVIISTLLSMNLNNEIDYDNTIHNLIEKIGVVNRIAARDIAEKLGYTELYLKFSQ
;
A
#
# COMPACT_ATOMS: atom_id res chain seq x y z
N MET A 1 24.15 -30.79 -54.06
CA MET A 1 22.69 -30.60 -53.95
C MET A 1 22.35 -30.53 -52.46
N ILE A 2 22.25 -29.32 -51.92
CA ILE A 2 21.76 -29.08 -50.55
C ILE A 2 20.34 -28.54 -50.75
N SER A 3 19.33 -29.33 -50.41
CA SER A 3 17.93 -28.91 -50.43
C SER A 3 17.66 -28.01 -49.24
N VAL A 4 17.71 -26.71 -49.44
CA VAL A 4 17.08 -25.76 -48.52
C VAL A 4 15.58 -25.85 -48.79
N GLY A 5 14.80 -26.21 -47.77
CA GLY A 5 13.36 -26.27 -47.86
C GLY A 5 12.81 -24.90 -48.27
N LEU A 6 12.23 -24.83 -49.47
CA LEU A 6 11.38 -23.73 -49.89
C LEU A 6 10.20 -23.69 -48.92
N SER A 7 10.10 -22.63 -48.11
CA SER A 7 8.93 -22.41 -47.27
C SER A 7 7.70 -22.27 -48.16
N GLU A 8 6.70 -23.10 -47.94
CA GLU A 8 5.36 -22.89 -48.50
C GLU A 8 4.87 -21.49 -48.08
N ASP A 9 4.32 -20.73 -49.04
CA ASP A 9 3.68 -19.40 -48.93
C ASP A 9 4.49 -18.08 -49.01
N PHE A 10 5.60 -18.00 -49.77
CA PHE A 10 6.08 -16.68 -50.25
C PHE A 10 5.15 -16.13 -51.36
N LYS A 11 4.30 -15.13 -51.06
CA LYS A 11 3.42 -14.47 -52.05
C LYS A 11 3.88 -13.03 -52.30
N ILE A 12 4.26 -12.72 -53.54
CA ILE A 12 4.55 -11.35 -53.97
C ILE A 12 3.21 -10.63 -54.18
N LYS A 13 2.98 -9.53 -53.45
CA LYS A 13 1.75 -8.73 -53.57
C LYS A 13 1.98 -7.56 -54.54
N PRO A 14 0.93 -7.04 -55.20
CA PRO A 14 1.03 -5.78 -55.95
C PRO A 14 1.49 -4.61 -55.08
N ILE A 15 1.02 -4.54 -53.84
CA ILE A 15 1.48 -3.60 -52.82
C ILE A 15 1.94 -4.43 -51.61
N PRO A 16 3.23 -4.39 -51.23
CA PRO A 16 3.75 -5.12 -50.10
C PRO A 16 3.32 -4.47 -48.78
N ASP A 17 3.40 -5.23 -47.69
CA ASP A 17 3.22 -4.68 -46.36
C ASP A 17 4.45 -3.82 -45.98
N LEU A 18 4.21 -2.74 -45.23
CA LEU A 18 5.29 -1.88 -44.72
C LEU A 18 5.90 -2.60 -43.50
N PRO A 19 7.20 -2.95 -43.53
CA PRO A 19 7.87 -3.52 -42.35
C PRO A 19 7.79 -2.56 -41.16
N SER A 20 7.53 -3.09 -39.96
CA SER A 20 7.38 -2.27 -38.74
C SER A 20 8.66 -1.49 -38.44
N GLN A 21 9.83 -2.04 -38.76
CA GLN A 21 11.13 -1.38 -38.59
C GLN A 21 11.27 -0.11 -39.44
N ILE A 22 10.73 -0.12 -40.67
CA ILE A 22 10.72 1.06 -41.55
C ILE A 22 9.70 2.08 -41.01
N GLN A 23 8.54 1.60 -40.56
CA GLN A 23 7.51 2.46 -39.98
C GLN A 23 8.02 3.19 -38.72
N GLU A 24 8.56 2.45 -37.75
CA GLU A 24 9.12 3.00 -36.51
C GLU A 24 10.25 3.98 -36.78
N ALA A 25 11.18 3.61 -37.67
CA ALA A 25 12.28 4.50 -38.04
C ALA A 25 11.79 5.78 -38.73
N ALA A 26 10.78 5.70 -39.59
CA ALA A 26 10.17 6.88 -40.21
C ALA A 26 9.46 7.77 -39.17
N GLU A 27 8.71 7.18 -38.25
CA GLU A 27 7.99 7.91 -37.18
C GLU A 27 8.97 8.56 -36.17
N HIS A 28 10.16 7.99 -35.96
CA HIS A 28 11.19 8.54 -35.07
C HIS A 28 12.22 9.45 -35.76
N GLY A 29 12.15 9.65 -37.08
CA GLY A 29 13.14 10.44 -37.83
C GLY A 29 14.50 9.74 -38.01
N GLU A 30 14.54 8.43 -37.83
CA GLU A 30 15.74 7.57 -37.92
C GLU A 30 15.79 6.77 -39.24
N LEU A 31 14.92 7.07 -40.21
CA LEU A 31 14.94 6.45 -41.54
C LEU A 31 15.83 7.25 -42.50
N VAL A 32 16.77 6.58 -43.16
CA VAL A 32 17.56 7.15 -44.28
C VAL A 32 17.16 6.43 -45.56
N VAL A 33 16.79 7.20 -46.59
CA VAL A 33 16.37 6.64 -47.88
C VAL A 33 17.48 6.81 -48.90
N PHE A 34 17.97 5.69 -49.42
CA PHE A 34 18.89 5.65 -50.55
C PHE A 34 18.10 5.63 -51.85
N ILE A 35 18.36 6.59 -52.74
CA ILE A 35 17.65 6.76 -54.01
C ILE A 35 18.61 6.48 -55.17
N GLY A 36 18.26 5.51 -56.00
CA GLY A 36 18.97 5.13 -57.22
C GLY A 36 18.25 5.65 -58.47
N ALA A 37 18.81 5.35 -59.65
CA ALA A 37 18.35 5.96 -60.91
C ALA A 37 16.90 5.60 -61.26
N GLY A 38 16.39 4.47 -60.77
CA GLY A 38 15.02 4.00 -61.04
C GLY A 38 13.94 5.00 -60.63
N CYS A 39 14.15 5.78 -59.55
CA CYS A 39 13.21 6.82 -59.12
C CYS A 39 13.20 8.01 -60.09
N SER A 40 14.37 8.44 -60.57
CA SER A 40 14.48 9.53 -61.56
C SER A 40 13.96 9.11 -62.94
N CYS A 41 14.10 7.83 -63.33
CA CYS A 41 13.54 7.31 -64.58
C CYS A 41 12.01 7.39 -64.65
N LEU A 42 11.30 7.33 -63.50
CA LEU A 42 9.86 7.58 -63.46
C LEU A 42 9.48 9.00 -63.89
N LEU A 43 10.43 9.94 -63.75
CA LEU A 43 10.28 11.34 -64.12
C LEU A 43 10.85 11.66 -65.50
N GLY A 44 11.19 10.62 -66.29
CA GLY A 44 11.71 10.75 -67.65
C GLY A 44 13.21 11.01 -67.75
N TYR A 45 13.98 10.89 -66.66
CA TYR A 45 15.44 10.94 -66.73
C TYR A 45 16.00 9.64 -67.33
N PRO A 46 17.14 9.72 -68.05
CA PRO A 46 17.74 8.54 -68.65
C PRO A 46 18.27 7.58 -67.58
N ASN A 47 18.10 6.27 -67.79
CA ASN A 47 18.84 5.28 -67.01
C ASN A 47 20.34 5.28 -67.40
N TRP A 48 21.19 4.55 -66.67
CA TRP A 48 22.64 4.47 -66.95
C TRP A 48 23.00 4.11 -68.41
N LYS A 49 22.23 3.23 -69.05
CA LYS A 49 22.47 2.84 -70.45
C LYS A 49 22.11 3.97 -71.41
N GLU A 50 20.97 4.61 -71.21
CA GLU A 50 20.52 5.77 -71.99
C GLU A 50 21.47 6.96 -71.80
N TYR A 51 21.85 7.26 -70.55
CA TYR A 51 22.77 8.33 -70.19
C TYR A 51 24.13 8.16 -70.87
N SER A 52 24.76 6.98 -70.74
CA SER A 52 26.06 6.70 -71.37
C SER A 52 25.99 6.71 -72.90
N ASN A 53 24.87 6.30 -73.49
CA ASN A 53 24.66 6.37 -74.94
C ASN A 53 24.49 7.81 -75.43
N GLU A 54 23.76 8.65 -74.70
CA GLU A 54 23.59 10.08 -75.02
C GLU A 54 24.92 10.84 -74.89
N VAL A 55 25.69 10.57 -73.84
CA VAL A 55 27.04 11.12 -73.66
C VAL A 55 27.95 10.76 -74.84
N LEU A 56 27.98 9.48 -75.24
CA LEU A 56 28.74 9.05 -76.42
C LEU A 56 28.24 9.71 -77.71
N THR A 57 26.93 9.86 -77.86
CA THR A 57 26.32 10.46 -79.06
C THR A 57 26.64 11.96 -79.16
N GLN A 58 26.70 12.69 -78.05
CA GLN A 58 27.12 14.11 -78.05
C GLN A 58 28.57 14.29 -78.53
N ILE A 59 29.46 13.37 -78.19
CA ILE A 59 30.88 13.42 -78.60
C ILE A 59 31.06 12.94 -80.05
N LEU A 60 30.45 11.81 -80.42
CA LEU A 60 30.67 11.13 -81.71
C LEU A 60 29.75 11.60 -82.86
N GLY A 61 28.61 12.23 -82.57
CA GLY A 61 27.56 12.53 -83.56
C GLY A 61 26.91 11.26 -84.14
N GLU A 62 26.27 11.35 -85.31
CA GLU A 62 25.60 10.20 -85.98
C GLU A 62 26.54 9.04 -86.41
N LYS A 63 27.85 9.13 -86.13
CA LYS A 63 28.87 8.11 -86.45
C LYS A 63 29.08 7.07 -85.35
N THR A 64 28.11 6.86 -84.47
CA THR A 64 28.22 5.84 -83.40
C THR A 64 28.18 4.44 -84.02
N SER A 65 29.29 3.70 -83.99
CA SER A 65 29.31 2.29 -84.37
C SER A 65 28.36 1.50 -83.47
N CYS A 66 27.49 0.65 -84.03
CA CYS A 66 26.58 -0.22 -83.26
C CYS A 66 27.32 -1.04 -82.19
N LYS A 67 28.59 -1.40 -82.43
CA LYS A 67 29.43 -2.15 -81.47
C LYS A 67 29.81 -1.33 -80.23
N LEU A 68 29.96 -0.01 -80.33
CA LEU A 68 30.28 0.85 -79.18
C LEU A 68 29.07 0.98 -78.23
N GLN A 69 27.85 0.85 -78.76
CA GLN A 69 26.61 0.87 -77.97
C GLN A 69 26.36 -0.43 -77.19
N GLU A 70 27.13 -1.49 -77.43
CA GLU A 70 27.01 -2.77 -76.73
C GLU A 70 27.84 -2.84 -75.44
N PHE A 71 28.82 -1.95 -75.25
CA PHE A 71 29.63 -1.91 -74.02
C PHE A 71 28.82 -1.51 -72.78
N ASP A 72 29.33 -1.88 -71.61
CA ASP A 72 28.81 -1.41 -70.33
C ASP A 72 28.84 0.12 -70.21
N ALA A 73 27.89 0.69 -69.47
CA ALA A 73 27.73 2.13 -69.31
C ALA A 73 29.00 2.82 -68.78
N ARG A 74 29.74 2.22 -67.84
CA ARG A 74 30.96 2.82 -67.27
C ARG A 74 32.12 2.81 -68.26
N VAL A 75 32.21 1.78 -69.10
CA VAL A 75 33.22 1.69 -70.17
C VAL A 75 32.95 2.77 -71.23
N LYS A 76 31.69 2.94 -71.63
CA LYS A 76 31.27 4.00 -72.54
C LYS A 76 31.62 5.39 -72.03
N LEU A 77 31.35 5.67 -70.75
CA LEU A 77 31.67 6.94 -70.11
C LEU A 77 33.19 7.17 -69.97
N SER A 78 33.96 6.12 -69.70
CA SER A 78 35.42 6.19 -69.67
C SER A 78 36.00 6.53 -71.05
N ILE A 79 35.47 5.92 -72.12
CA ILE A 79 35.84 6.22 -73.50
C ILE A 79 35.44 7.67 -73.85
N ALA A 80 34.23 8.08 -73.48
CA ALA A 80 33.75 9.44 -73.71
C ALA A 80 34.62 10.50 -73.02
N SER A 81 35.01 10.27 -71.76
CA SER A 81 35.87 11.17 -70.99
C SER A 81 37.29 11.31 -71.57
N GLU A 82 37.88 10.21 -72.04
CA GLU A 82 39.17 10.23 -72.73
C GLU A 82 39.08 10.99 -74.06
N MET A 83 37.97 10.84 -74.79
CA MET A 83 37.72 11.56 -76.03
C MET A 83 37.45 13.05 -75.82
N GLU A 84 36.73 13.43 -74.76
CA GLU A 84 36.51 14.82 -74.35
C GLU A 84 37.85 15.53 -74.08
N SER A 85 38.74 14.86 -73.34
CA SER A 85 40.09 15.34 -73.02
C SER A 85 40.97 15.52 -74.26
N ASN A 86 40.84 14.63 -75.26
CA ASN A 86 41.65 14.64 -76.48
C ASN A 86 41.08 15.56 -77.60
N ASN A 87 39.75 15.75 -77.69
CA ASN A 87 39.11 16.47 -78.80
C ASN A 87 38.63 17.91 -78.47
N LYS A 88 38.86 18.42 -77.25
CA LYS A 88 38.41 19.76 -76.77
C LYS A 88 36.91 20.04 -76.93
N LYS A 89 36.06 19.00 -76.98
CA LYS A 89 34.61 19.14 -77.09
C LYS A 89 33.98 18.75 -75.76
N ALA A 90 33.51 19.74 -75.00
CA ALA A 90 32.90 19.52 -73.69
C ALA A 90 31.52 18.86 -73.81
N ILE A 91 31.24 17.91 -72.93
CA ILE A 91 29.92 17.25 -72.81
C ILE A 91 28.97 18.20 -72.07
N ASP A 92 27.78 18.41 -72.63
CA ASP A 92 26.74 19.19 -71.96
C ASP A 92 25.82 18.25 -71.15
N TYR A 93 26.26 17.95 -69.92
CA TYR A 93 25.51 17.10 -69.00
C TYR A 93 24.15 17.66 -68.62
N LYS A 94 23.99 18.99 -68.57
CA LYS A 94 22.69 19.63 -68.24
C LYS A 94 21.66 19.42 -69.34
N LYS A 95 22.09 19.31 -70.60
CA LYS A 95 21.23 18.97 -71.73
C LYS A 95 20.77 17.50 -71.70
N ILE A 96 21.61 16.58 -71.23
CA ILE A 96 21.29 15.15 -71.12
C ILE A 96 20.35 14.89 -69.93
N LEU A 97 20.66 15.52 -68.79
CA LEU A 97 19.92 15.39 -67.53
C LEU A 97 18.92 16.54 -67.36
N ALA A 98 18.20 16.88 -68.43
CA ALA A 98 17.20 17.93 -68.43
C ALA A 98 15.87 17.39 -67.86
N ALA A 99 15.28 18.13 -66.92
CA ALA A 99 13.99 17.79 -66.36
C ALA A 99 12.89 17.80 -67.44
N ASN A 100 12.17 16.69 -67.58
CA ASN A 100 10.95 16.67 -68.39
C ASN A 100 9.82 17.38 -67.63
N ASN A 101 9.13 18.29 -68.32
CA ASN A 101 8.13 19.21 -67.76
C ASN A 101 6.74 19.04 -68.39
N ASP A 102 6.47 17.92 -69.05
CA ASP A 102 5.12 17.60 -69.50
C ASP A 102 4.16 17.40 -68.31
N ALA A 103 2.86 17.45 -68.59
CA ALA A 103 1.81 17.39 -67.56
C ALA A 103 1.81 16.05 -66.79
N GLU A 104 2.08 14.94 -67.46
CA GLU A 104 2.09 13.60 -66.86
C GLU A 104 3.29 13.44 -65.92
N THR A 105 4.49 13.82 -66.37
CA THR A 105 5.71 13.80 -65.57
C THR A 105 5.60 14.67 -64.32
N ASN A 106 4.99 15.85 -64.43
CA ASN A 106 4.76 16.73 -63.28
C ASN A 106 3.82 16.12 -62.22
N ILE A 107 2.80 15.36 -62.65
CA ILE A 107 1.93 14.62 -61.73
C ILE A 107 2.73 13.55 -60.99
N LYS A 108 3.53 12.76 -61.72
CA LYS A 108 4.39 11.72 -61.12
C LYS A 108 5.41 12.32 -60.14
N ARG A 109 6.03 13.45 -60.50
CA ARG A 109 6.95 14.21 -59.64
C ARG A 109 6.30 14.63 -58.33
N LYS A 110 5.08 15.18 -58.38
CA LYS A 110 4.33 15.58 -57.17
C LYS A 110 4.00 14.39 -56.28
N ARG A 111 3.57 13.27 -56.87
CA ARG A 111 3.26 12.03 -56.14
C ARG A 111 4.49 11.47 -55.42
N LEU A 112 5.61 11.35 -56.15
CA LEU A 112 6.88 10.88 -55.60
C LEU A 112 7.36 11.77 -54.45
N ASN A 113 7.37 13.09 -54.66
CA ASN A 113 7.84 14.04 -53.65
C ASN A 113 7.02 13.98 -52.37
N ASN A 114 5.69 13.89 -52.48
CA ASN A 114 4.80 13.81 -51.33
C ASN A 114 5.01 12.51 -50.54
N ALA A 115 5.26 11.39 -51.22
CA ALA A 115 5.51 10.11 -50.57
C ALA A 115 6.87 10.12 -49.85
N LEU A 116 7.93 10.59 -50.51
CA LEU A 116 9.28 10.63 -49.93
C LEU A 116 9.38 11.55 -48.71
N LEU A 117 8.82 12.76 -48.78
CA LEU A 117 8.84 13.72 -47.67
C LEU A 117 8.02 13.27 -46.44
N LYS A 118 7.09 12.33 -46.62
CA LYS A 118 6.38 11.69 -45.51
C LYS A 118 7.18 10.56 -44.85
N LEU A 119 8.12 9.97 -45.57
CA LEU A 119 8.96 8.88 -45.06
C LEU A 119 10.18 9.41 -44.31
N THR A 120 10.87 10.43 -44.86
CA THR A 120 12.06 11.01 -44.23
C THR A 120 12.43 12.38 -44.79
N ASN A 121 13.36 13.06 -44.11
CA ASN A 121 14.08 14.24 -44.59
C ASN A 121 15.59 13.96 -44.82
N HIS A 122 16.02 12.69 -44.74
CA HIS A 122 17.42 12.28 -44.90
C HIS A 122 17.56 11.37 -46.13
N PHE A 123 18.20 11.90 -47.18
CA PHE A 123 18.35 11.21 -48.45
C PHE A 123 19.83 11.01 -48.82
N VAL A 124 20.15 9.85 -49.34
CA VAL A 124 21.43 9.56 -49.99
C VAL A 124 21.16 9.15 -51.42
N THR A 125 21.90 9.67 -52.39
CA THR A 125 21.63 9.41 -53.81
C THR A 125 22.91 9.23 -54.61
N THR A 126 22.85 8.29 -55.55
CA THR A 126 23.85 8.11 -56.62
C THR A 126 23.46 8.86 -57.90
N ASN A 127 22.29 9.52 -57.90
CA ASN A 127 21.80 10.24 -59.06
C ASN A 127 22.44 11.63 -59.16
N TYR A 128 22.69 12.06 -60.39
CA TYR A 128 23.27 13.36 -60.69
C TYR A 128 22.24 14.49 -60.79
N ASP A 129 20.96 14.16 -60.99
CA ASP A 129 19.89 15.14 -61.14
C ASP A 129 19.59 15.89 -59.82
N ARG A 130 18.78 16.94 -59.91
CA ARG A 130 18.46 17.84 -58.79
C ARG A 130 17.03 17.68 -58.26
N GLU A 131 16.35 16.57 -58.54
CA GLU A 131 14.95 16.39 -58.14
C GLU A 131 14.79 16.41 -56.60
N LEU A 132 15.71 15.76 -55.88
CA LEU A 132 15.72 15.76 -54.40
C LEU A 132 16.08 17.13 -53.82
N ASP A 133 17.06 17.83 -54.40
CA ASP A 133 17.43 19.19 -54.01
C ASP A 133 16.22 20.13 -54.05
N MET A 134 15.52 20.09 -55.19
CA MET A 134 14.35 20.93 -55.44
C MET A 134 13.19 20.54 -54.52
N MET A 135 12.99 19.24 -54.26
CA MET A 135 11.98 18.73 -53.35
C MET A 135 12.20 19.25 -51.92
N ILE A 136 13.40 19.04 -51.37
CA ILE A 136 13.69 19.36 -49.97
C ILE A 136 13.78 20.87 -49.73
N SER A 137 14.28 21.63 -50.72
CA SER A 137 14.39 23.09 -50.63
C SER A 137 13.03 23.81 -50.70
N LYS A 138 12.03 23.20 -51.35
CA LYS A 138 10.67 23.75 -51.48
C LYS A 138 9.74 23.34 -50.34
N SER A 139 10.16 22.40 -49.48
CA SER A 139 9.39 21.94 -48.32
C SER A 139 9.86 22.70 -47.07
N PRO A 140 9.13 23.69 -46.54
CA PRO A 140 9.41 24.15 -45.18
C PRO A 140 9.14 22.96 -44.26
N ALA A 141 10.11 22.58 -43.42
CA ALA A 141 9.94 21.55 -42.39
C ALA A 141 8.57 21.75 -41.72
N ARG A 142 7.61 20.86 -42.03
CA ARG A 142 6.20 21.05 -41.67
C ARG A 142 6.10 21.04 -40.15
N ARG A 143 5.77 22.21 -39.59
CA ARG A 143 5.12 22.35 -38.29
C ARG A 143 3.74 21.71 -38.40
N GLU A 144 3.58 20.51 -37.88
CA GLU A 144 2.29 20.05 -37.39
C GLU A 144 2.56 19.07 -36.25
N ILE A 145 1.95 19.37 -35.10
CA ILE A 145 2.07 18.74 -33.78
C ILE A 145 3.14 19.40 -32.87
N LEU A 146 2.68 20.45 -32.19
CA LEU A 146 3.24 20.94 -30.93
C LEU A 146 2.14 21.72 -30.21
N TYR A 147 1.40 21.02 -29.35
CA TYR A 147 0.91 21.65 -28.14
C TYR A 147 2.14 21.69 -27.20
N ASP A 148 2.41 22.89 -26.67
CA ASP A 148 3.47 23.23 -25.70
C ASP A 148 4.91 23.44 -26.21
N ILE A 149 5.14 24.51 -26.97
CA ILE A 149 6.41 25.26 -26.91
C ILE A 149 6.12 26.76 -26.77
N THR A 150 6.86 27.42 -25.88
CA THR A 150 6.87 28.85 -25.60
C THR A 150 7.35 29.71 -26.79
N PRO A 151 7.02 31.01 -26.85
CA PRO A 151 7.07 31.81 -28.09
C PRO A 151 8.46 32.20 -28.64
N TYR A 152 9.57 31.60 -28.21
CA TYR A 152 10.92 32.19 -28.45
C TYR A 152 11.82 31.52 -29.49
N ASP A 153 11.34 30.57 -30.30
CA ASP A 153 12.19 29.97 -31.36
C ASP A 153 11.50 29.96 -32.73
N THR A 154 11.79 30.99 -33.53
CA THR A 154 11.40 31.03 -34.96
C THR A 154 12.61 31.22 -35.87
N GLN A 155 13.62 30.35 -35.76
CA GLN A 155 14.60 30.17 -36.85
C GLN A 155 14.13 29.09 -37.82
N LYS A 156 13.93 29.47 -39.08
CA LYS A 156 13.72 28.56 -40.23
C LYS A 156 15.03 27.83 -40.51
N TYR A 157 15.11 26.54 -40.21
CA TYR A 157 16.21 25.69 -40.66
C TYR A 157 15.99 25.31 -42.14
N THR A 158 16.89 25.71 -43.04
CA THR A 158 16.88 25.34 -44.47
C THR A 158 17.66 24.06 -44.69
N ALA A 159 17.17 23.13 -45.51
CA ALA A 159 17.83 21.86 -45.82
C ALA A 159 19.30 22.01 -46.28
N LYS A 160 20.14 21.01 -45.95
CA LYS A 160 21.55 20.96 -46.33
C LYS A 160 21.73 20.04 -47.55
N ILE A 161 22.36 20.53 -48.62
CA ILE A 161 22.62 19.74 -49.83
C ILE A 161 24.13 19.57 -49.96
N ILE A 162 24.59 18.32 -49.97
CA ILE A 162 26.01 17.96 -50.08
C ILE A 162 26.23 17.38 -51.47
N LEU A 163 26.90 18.16 -52.31
CA LEU A 163 27.05 17.90 -53.75
C LEU A 163 28.33 17.13 -54.10
N SER A 164 29.28 17.01 -53.18
CA SER A 164 30.58 16.37 -53.41
C SER A 164 30.75 15.11 -52.54
N PRO A 165 31.21 13.99 -53.10
CA PRO A 165 31.47 12.77 -52.33
C PRO A 165 32.46 12.98 -51.17
N SER A 166 33.44 13.86 -51.36
CA SER A 166 34.45 14.20 -50.33
C SER A 166 33.91 15.00 -49.14
N GLU A 167 32.72 15.61 -49.27
CA GLU A 167 32.09 16.42 -48.22
C GLU A 167 31.04 15.61 -47.41
N CYS A 168 30.85 14.33 -47.73
CA CYS A 168 29.89 13.46 -47.09
C CYS A 168 30.38 13.03 -45.69
N LEU A 169 30.01 13.80 -44.66
CA LEU A 169 30.31 13.49 -43.25
C LEU A 169 29.09 12.92 -42.54
N PHE A 170 29.28 11.86 -41.74
CA PHE A 170 28.21 11.22 -40.97
C PHE A 170 27.52 12.19 -39.99
N SER A 171 28.26 13.14 -39.42
CA SER A 171 27.72 14.20 -38.55
C SER A 171 26.69 15.10 -39.25
N SER A 172 26.70 15.19 -40.58
CA SER A 172 25.72 15.98 -41.33
C SER A 172 24.32 15.40 -41.34
N ILE A 173 24.14 14.14 -40.92
CA ILE A 173 22.83 13.49 -40.82
C ILE A 173 21.95 14.11 -39.74
N GLY A 174 22.54 14.66 -38.67
CA GLY A 174 21.83 15.30 -37.55
C GLY A 174 21.33 16.73 -37.82
N TYR A 175 21.32 17.18 -39.08
CA TYR A 175 20.94 18.53 -39.44
C TYR A 175 19.40 18.74 -39.45
N LYS A 176 18.91 19.70 -38.65
CA LYS A 176 17.47 19.91 -38.37
C LYS A 176 16.59 20.19 -39.60
N GLY A 177 17.17 20.71 -40.69
CA GLY A 177 16.43 21.04 -41.93
C GLY A 177 16.30 19.90 -42.94
N GLY A 178 16.81 18.70 -42.63
CA GLY A 178 16.96 17.62 -43.59
C GLY A 178 18.23 17.74 -44.44
N VAL A 179 18.66 16.63 -45.04
CA VAL A 179 19.92 16.56 -45.81
C VAL A 179 19.81 15.67 -47.03
N VAL A 180 20.47 16.06 -48.12
CA VAL A 180 20.65 15.25 -49.33
C VAL A 180 22.15 15.06 -49.58
N PHE A 181 22.60 13.81 -49.65
CA PHE A 181 23.98 13.44 -49.95
C PHE A 181 24.10 12.90 -51.38
N HIS A 182 24.81 13.61 -52.26
CA HIS A 182 25.16 13.14 -53.60
C HIS A 182 26.50 12.40 -53.57
N ILE A 183 26.46 11.10 -53.29
CA ILE A 183 27.67 10.31 -53.09
C ILE A 183 28.45 10.03 -54.38
N HIS A 184 27.83 10.27 -55.54
CA HIS A 184 28.47 10.25 -56.86
C HIS A 184 28.59 11.63 -57.50
N GLY A 185 28.39 12.70 -56.74
CA GLY A 185 28.40 14.06 -57.28
C GLY A 185 27.08 14.46 -57.94
N SER A 186 27.04 15.67 -58.49
CA SER A 186 25.83 16.29 -59.04
C SER A 186 26.09 16.99 -60.37
N VAL A 187 25.09 17.05 -61.24
CA VAL A 187 25.13 17.82 -62.49
C VAL A 187 25.32 19.34 -62.26
N GLU A 188 25.09 19.82 -61.03
CA GLU A 188 25.36 21.20 -60.65
C GLU A 188 26.87 21.48 -60.54
N LYS A 189 27.66 20.46 -60.17
CA LYS A 189 29.12 20.48 -60.08
C LYS A 189 29.71 19.28 -60.85
N PRO A 190 29.72 19.31 -62.20
CA PRO A 190 30.11 18.17 -63.02
C PRO A 190 31.49 17.60 -62.69
N GLU A 191 32.42 18.42 -62.20
CA GLU A 191 33.76 18.04 -61.75
C GLU A 191 33.78 17.07 -60.56
N THR A 192 32.66 16.96 -59.83
CA THR A 192 32.50 16.04 -58.69
C THR A 192 31.84 14.71 -59.09
N MET A 193 31.39 14.58 -60.33
CA MET A 193 30.61 13.43 -60.79
C MET A 193 31.48 12.18 -60.96
N VAL A 194 31.00 11.05 -60.45
CA VAL A 194 31.72 9.77 -60.44
C VAL A 194 31.19 8.88 -61.57
N GLN A 195 31.72 9.07 -62.78
CA GLN A 195 31.12 8.49 -64.00
C GLN A 195 31.99 7.41 -64.66
N THR A 196 33.32 7.52 -64.56
CA THR A 196 34.24 6.60 -65.22
C THR A 196 34.64 5.45 -64.30
N LEU A 197 35.20 4.39 -64.89
CA LEU A 197 35.76 3.27 -64.12
C LEU A 197 36.89 3.75 -63.18
N LYS A 198 37.67 4.75 -63.62
CA LYS A 198 38.75 5.36 -62.83
C LYS A 198 38.21 6.09 -61.60
N ASP A 199 37.13 6.85 -61.75
CA ASP A 199 36.51 7.60 -60.64
C ASP A 199 35.96 6.63 -59.59
N TYR A 200 35.29 5.57 -60.05
CA TYR A 200 34.70 4.56 -59.19
C TYR A 200 35.76 3.78 -58.39
N ILE A 201 36.83 3.35 -59.06
CA ILE A 201 37.96 2.70 -58.38
C ILE A 201 38.57 3.67 -57.37
N SER A 202 38.84 4.92 -57.76
CA SER A 202 39.47 5.90 -56.87
C SER A 202 38.62 6.22 -55.64
N LEU A 203 37.30 6.30 -55.81
CA LEU A 203 36.36 6.63 -54.74
C LEU A 203 36.23 5.50 -53.70
N TYR A 204 36.23 4.25 -54.16
CA TYR A 204 36.02 3.07 -53.31
C TYR A 204 37.31 2.26 -53.05
N HIS A 205 38.48 2.75 -53.45
CA HIS A 205 39.75 2.06 -53.19
C HIS A 205 40.09 2.07 -51.70
N VAL A 206 40.07 0.89 -51.08
CA VAL A 206 40.52 0.68 -49.69
C VAL A 206 42.05 0.64 -49.67
N ARG A 207 42.72 1.65 -49.07
CA ARG A 207 44.14 1.55 -48.72
C ARG A 207 44.31 0.56 -47.57
N GLN A 208 45.23 -0.41 -47.69
CA GLN A 208 45.58 -1.29 -46.58
C GLN A 208 46.14 -0.46 -45.43
N ALA A 209 45.63 -0.71 -44.23
CA ALA A 209 45.96 0.00 -43.02
C ALA A 209 47.43 -0.24 -42.63
N GLU A 210 48.25 0.80 -42.68
CA GLU A 210 49.42 0.93 -41.81
C GLU A 210 49.88 2.40 -41.63
N GLU A 211 49.46 3.34 -42.47
CA GLU A 211 49.65 4.78 -42.22
C GLU A 211 48.49 5.59 -42.82
N CYS A 212 47.56 6.08 -42.00
CA CYS A 212 46.64 7.16 -42.41
C CYS A 212 46.13 7.91 -41.17
N ASP A 213 46.44 9.21 -41.11
CA ASP A 213 45.70 10.21 -40.34
C ASP A 213 44.19 10.11 -40.65
N SER A 214 43.36 10.39 -39.65
CA SER A 214 41.89 10.27 -39.68
C SER A 214 41.16 11.16 -40.70
N ASP A 215 41.88 11.92 -41.52
CA ASP A 215 41.31 12.96 -42.39
C ASP A 215 41.15 12.53 -43.87
N SER A 216 41.55 11.32 -44.29
CA SER A 216 41.62 10.98 -45.73
C SER A 216 40.76 9.82 -46.27
N ASN A 217 39.76 9.29 -45.54
CA ASN A 217 38.80 8.30 -46.11
C ASN A 217 37.36 8.84 -46.13
N GLY A 218 37.05 9.70 -47.10
CA GLY A 218 35.86 10.57 -47.11
C GLY A 218 34.48 9.91 -47.32
N ILE A 219 34.36 8.79 -48.06
CA ILE A 219 33.03 8.20 -48.40
C ILE A 219 32.80 6.79 -47.86
N THR A 220 33.82 5.93 -47.88
CA THR A 220 33.72 4.55 -47.38
C THR A 220 33.46 4.55 -45.87
N TYR A 221 34.14 5.42 -45.13
CA TYR A 221 33.89 5.64 -43.71
C TYR A 221 32.47 6.15 -43.44
N PHE A 222 31.98 7.12 -44.22
CA PHE A 222 30.60 7.61 -44.10
C PHE A 222 29.57 6.48 -44.25
N LEU A 223 29.72 5.65 -45.29
CA LEU A 223 28.82 4.54 -45.56
C LEU A 223 28.94 3.44 -44.49
N GLU A 224 30.15 3.11 -44.04
CA GLU A 224 30.36 2.17 -42.93
C GLU A 224 29.71 2.67 -41.63
N GLN A 225 29.89 3.95 -41.27
CA GLN A 225 29.26 4.51 -40.07
C GLN A 225 27.73 4.50 -40.19
N LEU A 226 27.19 4.84 -41.37
CA LEU A 226 25.75 4.82 -41.61
C LEU A 226 25.16 3.42 -41.43
N PHE A 227 25.76 2.39 -42.03
CA PHE A 227 25.25 1.02 -41.96
C PHE A 227 25.45 0.35 -40.58
N HIS A 228 26.42 0.80 -39.77
CA HIS A 228 26.59 0.35 -38.38
C HIS A 228 25.81 1.17 -37.33
N SER A 229 25.13 2.24 -37.76
CA SER A 229 24.46 3.16 -36.85
C SER A 229 23.09 2.64 -36.36
N HIS A 230 22.34 3.51 -35.70
CA HIS A 230 20.97 3.22 -35.29
C HIS A 230 19.97 3.48 -36.42
N PHE A 231 20.37 4.13 -37.52
CA PHE A 231 19.48 4.44 -38.62
C PHE A 231 19.04 3.17 -39.38
N THR A 232 17.77 3.14 -39.76
CA THR A 232 17.24 2.15 -40.72
C THR A 232 17.46 2.69 -42.13
N VAL A 233 17.91 1.85 -43.05
CA VAL A 233 18.19 2.24 -44.44
C VAL A 233 17.24 1.55 -45.41
N LEU A 234 16.59 2.33 -46.26
CA LEU A 234 15.72 1.84 -47.32
C LEU A 234 16.27 2.23 -48.70
N PHE A 235 16.61 1.24 -49.53
CA PHE A 235 17.05 1.41 -50.91
C PHE A 235 15.84 1.41 -51.87
N LEU A 236 15.70 2.49 -52.65
CA LEU A 236 14.64 2.70 -53.64
C LEU A 236 15.21 2.92 -55.03
N GLY A 237 14.67 2.23 -56.03
CA GLY A 237 15.07 2.43 -57.44
C GLY A 237 16.46 1.89 -57.79
N TYR A 238 17.03 1.00 -56.96
CA TYR A 238 18.34 0.37 -57.18
C TYR A 238 18.24 -0.88 -58.07
N GLY A 239 19.01 -0.88 -59.16
CA GLY A 239 19.13 -2.00 -60.11
C GLY A 239 20.33 -2.91 -59.84
N LEU A 240 20.38 -4.10 -60.48
CA LEU A 240 21.55 -5.00 -60.41
C LEU A 240 22.83 -4.34 -60.97
N ASN A 241 22.70 -3.36 -61.86
CA ASN A 241 23.85 -2.63 -62.43
C ASN A 241 24.49 -1.63 -61.45
N GLU A 242 23.78 -1.26 -60.37
CA GLU A 242 24.25 -0.34 -59.32
C GLU A 242 24.72 -1.10 -58.05
N MET A 243 24.64 -2.43 -58.09
CA MET A 243 24.82 -3.35 -56.96
C MET A 243 26.27 -3.48 -56.48
N GLU A 244 27.24 -3.21 -57.36
CA GLU A 244 28.67 -3.37 -57.10
C GLU A 244 29.17 -2.56 -55.88
N ILE A 245 28.54 -1.42 -55.57
CA ILE A 245 28.85 -0.61 -54.38
C ILE A 245 28.35 -1.28 -53.11
N LEU A 246 27.12 -1.78 -53.14
CA LEU A 246 26.48 -2.43 -51.99
C LEU A 246 27.22 -3.72 -51.66
N GLU A 247 27.53 -4.53 -52.67
CA GLU A 247 28.30 -5.75 -52.50
C GLU A 247 29.71 -5.47 -51.97
N TYR A 248 30.44 -4.50 -52.54
CA TYR A 248 31.81 -4.21 -52.12
C TYR A 248 31.90 -3.69 -50.67
N ILE A 249 31.00 -2.78 -50.27
CA ILE A 249 31.04 -2.15 -48.94
C ILE A 249 30.43 -3.06 -47.87
N LEU A 250 29.31 -3.73 -48.16
CA LEU A 250 28.64 -4.58 -47.18
C LEU A 250 29.37 -5.91 -46.98
N SER A 251 29.97 -6.51 -48.03
CA SER A 251 30.73 -7.77 -47.91
C SER A 251 32.07 -7.63 -47.19
N LYS A 252 32.67 -6.43 -47.17
CA LYS A 252 33.91 -6.13 -46.43
C LYS A 252 33.68 -5.64 -45.00
N SER A 253 32.48 -5.14 -44.69
CA SER A 253 32.16 -4.74 -43.32
C SER A 253 32.00 -5.98 -42.43
N THR A 254 32.50 -5.92 -41.19
CA THR A 254 32.28 -6.98 -40.17
C THR A 254 30.80 -7.17 -39.80
N ALA A 255 29.89 -6.34 -40.33
CA ALA A 255 28.46 -6.32 -40.05
C ALA A 255 27.72 -7.62 -40.42
N VAL A 256 28.17 -8.34 -41.46
CA VAL A 256 27.52 -9.59 -41.91
C VAL A 256 27.60 -10.70 -40.84
N LYS A 257 28.51 -10.59 -39.86
CA LYS A 257 28.69 -11.60 -38.79
C LYS A 257 28.05 -11.23 -37.44
N ASN A 258 27.63 -9.99 -37.21
CA ASN A 258 27.22 -9.49 -35.88
C ASN A 258 25.81 -8.86 -35.80
N ASN A 259 24.97 -8.95 -36.84
CA ASN A 259 23.56 -8.52 -36.77
C ASN A 259 22.72 -9.56 -36.02
N SER A 260 22.79 -9.58 -34.68
CA SER A 260 22.15 -10.62 -33.86
C SER A 260 20.81 -10.25 -33.24
N GLU A 261 20.26 -9.04 -33.43
CA GLU A 261 18.99 -8.69 -32.74
C GLU A 261 17.90 -8.00 -33.61
N THR A 262 18.20 -7.16 -34.61
CA THR A 262 17.16 -6.50 -35.45
C THR A 262 17.60 -6.18 -36.89
N GLN A 263 16.74 -6.42 -37.88
CA GLN A 263 16.98 -6.12 -39.31
C GLN A 263 16.81 -4.62 -39.62
N LYS A 264 17.81 -3.99 -40.24
CA LYS A 264 17.85 -2.52 -40.46
C LYS A 264 18.08 -2.07 -41.91
N LEU A 265 18.48 -2.97 -42.80
CA LEU A 265 18.74 -2.64 -44.21
C LEU A 265 17.66 -3.29 -45.07
N PHE A 266 17.00 -2.50 -45.91
CA PHE A 266 15.87 -2.95 -46.74
C PHE A 266 16.01 -2.47 -48.17
N ILE A 267 15.61 -3.29 -49.15
CA ILE A 267 15.56 -2.90 -50.57
C ILE A 267 14.18 -3.18 -51.15
N LEU A 268 13.56 -2.17 -51.78
CA LEU A 268 12.26 -2.30 -52.44
C LEU A 268 12.46 -2.57 -53.94
N LYS A 269 11.96 -3.70 -54.44
CA LYS A 269 12.17 -4.12 -55.84
C LYS A 269 10.89 -4.67 -56.50
N GLY A 270 10.61 -4.24 -57.73
CA GLY A 270 9.49 -4.69 -58.54
C GLY A 270 9.82 -5.90 -59.42
N PHE A 271 8.81 -6.76 -59.66
CA PHE A 271 8.87 -7.95 -60.51
C PHE A 271 7.67 -7.96 -61.46
N TYR A 272 7.85 -8.34 -62.73
CA TYR A 272 6.83 -8.13 -63.78
C TYR A 272 5.69 -9.14 -63.77
N THR A 273 5.90 -10.35 -63.25
CA THR A 273 4.88 -11.40 -63.23
C THR A 273 5.04 -12.30 -62.00
N GLU A 274 3.98 -13.00 -61.59
CA GLU A 274 4.06 -14.05 -60.56
C GLU A 274 5.05 -15.17 -60.94
N ASN A 275 5.36 -15.35 -62.23
CA ASN A 275 6.33 -16.32 -62.73
C ASN A 275 7.79 -15.91 -62.45
N GLU A 276 8.06 -14.67 -62.04
CA GLU A 276 9.38 -14.22 -61.57
C GLU A 276 9.59 -14.48 -60.07
N LYS A 277 8.65 -15.18 -59.41
CA LYS A 277 8.76 -15.54 -57.99
C LYS A 277 10.05 -16.29 -57.66
N GLU A 278 10.46 -17.23 -58.51
CA GLU A 278 11.70 -17.99 -58.31
C GLU A 278 12.94 -17.07 -58.33
N LEU A 279 12.96 -16.09 -59.23
CA LEU A 279 14.01 -15.07 -59.27
C LEU A 279 13.98 -14.18 -58.01
N ALA A 280 12.80 -13.79 -57.53
CA ALA A 280 12.66 -13.01 -56.31
C ALA A 280 13.18 -13.77 -55.07
N ASP A 281 12.92 -15.07 -54.98
CA ASP A 281 13.42 -15.93 -53.90
C ASP A 281 14.96 -16.03 -53.93
N TYR A 282 15.56 -16.28 -55.09
CA TYR A 282 17.02 -16.30 -55.23
C TYR A 282 17.66 -14.95 -54.91
N LEU A 283 17.05 -13.85 -55.37
CA LEU A 283 17.53 -12.51 -55.06
C LEU A 283 17.40 -12.21 -53.57
N ARG A 284 16.30 -12.61 -52.90
CA ARG A 284 16.13 -12.44 -51.45
C ARG A 284 17.26 -13.11 -50.68
N ILE A 285 17.58 -14.36 -51.05
CA ILE A 285 18.71 -15.11 -50.46
C ILE A 285 20.04 -14.39 -50.74
N TYR A 286 20.22 -13.89 -51.96
CA TYR A 286 21.42 -13.17 -52.35
C TYR A 286 21.64 -11.90 -51.51
N TYR A 287 20.65 -11.01 -51.46
CA TYR A 287 20.71 -9.77 -50.70
C TYR A 287 20.90 -10.03 -49.20
N MET A 288 20.21 -11.03 -48.64
CA MET A 288 20.31 -11.34 -47.22
C MET A 288 21.69 -11.93 -46.87
N ASN A 289 22.15 -12.95 -47.59
CA ASN A 289 23.37 -13.68 -47.24
C ASN A 289 24.66 -12.91 -47.57
N HIS A 290 24.67 -12.15 -48.67
CA HIS A 290 25.88 -11.46 -49.13
C HIS A 290 25.95 -10.00 -48.69
N CYS A 291 24.80 -9.35 -48.45
CA CYS A 291 24.74 -7.92 -48.15
C CYS A 291 24.05 -7.61 -46.80
N GLY A 292 23.39 -8.58 -46.14
CA GLY A 292 22.60 -8.32 -44.93
C GLY A 292 21.36 -7.45 -45.17
N VAL A 293 20.85 -7.40 -46.42
CA VAL A 293 19.73 -6.54 -46.83
C VAL A 293 18.48 -7.38 -47.05
N GLU A 294 17.36 -6.96 -46.46
CA GLU A 294 16.06 -7.60 -46.66
C GLU A 294 15.37 -7.10 -47.93
N LEU A 295 15.01 -8.03 -48.82
CA LEU A 295 14.27 -7.74 -50.05
C LEU A 295 12.76 -7.63 -49.77
N ILE A 296 12.17 -6.48 -50.13
CA ILE A 296 10.74 -6.23 -50.16
C ILE A 296 10.27 -6.30 -51.63
N PRO A 297 9.69 -7.43 -52.08
CA PRO A 297 9.25 -7.58 -53.46
C PRO A 297 7.84 -7.02 -53.68
N PHE A 298 7.56 -6.47 -54.86
CA PHE A 298 6.21 -6.13 -55.30
C PHE A 298 5.98 -6.48 -56.78
N ILE A 299 4.72 -6.68 -57.19
CA ILE A 299 4.38 -6.92 -58.61
C ILE A 299 4.33 -5.57 -59.33
N ASP A 300 5.21 -5.33 -60.31
CA ASP A 300 5.26 -4.14 -61.15
C ASP A 300 4.43 -4.34 -62.43
N ASN A 301 3.22 -3.78 -62.45
CA ASN A 301 2.36 -3.77 -63.63
C ASN A 301 3.00 -2.87 -64.70
N LYS A 302 3.03 -3.30 -65.97
CA LYS A 302 3.75 -2.71 -67.13
C LYS A 302 3.72 -1.17 -67.34
N ASN A 303 2.96 -0.41 -66.56
CA ASN A 303 2.85 1.04 -66.63
C ASN A 303 3.85 1.83 -65.74
N ARG A 304 4.83 1.18 -65.06
CA ARG A 304 5.88 1.79 -64.21
C ARG A 304 5.40 2.66 -63.02
N ASP A 305 4.13 3.02 -62.94
CA ASP A 305 3.56 3.83 -61.86
C ASP A 305 3.35 3.03 -60.56
N GLN A 306 3.57 1.72 -60.57
CA GLN A 306 3.30 0.87 -59.42
C GLN A 306 4.22 1.16 -58.24
N LEU A 307 5.48 1.53 -58.48
CA LEU A 307 6.39 2.00 -57.43
C LEU A 307 5.82 3.22 -56.68
N LEU A 308 5.17 4.15 -57.40
CA LEU A 308 4.50 5.31 -56.78
C LEU A 308 3.34 4.86 -55.88
N ASN A 309 2.54 3.90 -56.34
CA ASN A 309 1.42 3.37 -55.56
C ASN A 309 1.91 2.71 -54.25
N VAL A 310 3.04 1.98 -54.29
CA VAL A 310 3.66 1.38 -53.10
C VAL A 310 4.15 2.45 -52.13
N LEU A 311 4.88 3.46 -52.62
CA LEU A 311 5.41 4.54 -51.77
C LEU A 311 4.31 5.38 -51.15
N GLU A 312 3.22 5.67 -51.87
CA GLU A 312 2.05 6.36 -51.33
C GLU A 312 1.35 5.52 -50.23
N SER A 313 1.28 4.20 -50.41
CA SER A 313 0.75 3.29 -49.38
C SER A 313 1.62 3.28 -48.13
N PHE A 314 2.96 3.24 -48.29
CA PHE A 314 3.90 3.32 -47.18
C PHE A 314 3.75 4.66 -46.44
N ALA A 315 3.75 5.76 -47.19
CA ALA A 315 3.59 7.11 -46.66
C ALA A 315 2.24 7.34 -45.96
N ALA A 316 1.17 6.63 -46.32
CA ALA A 316 -0.13 6.71 -45.66
C ALA A 316 -0.17 6.00 -44.30
N LYS A 317 0.75 5.06 -44.05
CA LYS A 317 0.82 4.29 -42.79
C LYS A 317 1.63 5.00 -41.69
N ILE A 318 2.39 6.05 -42.03
CA ILE A 318 3.19 6.85 -41.08
C ILE A 318 2.31 7.86 -40.35
N LYS A 319 2.24 7.78 -39.01
CA LYS A 319 1.29 8.56 -38.19
C LYS A 319 1.74 10.00 -37.89
N ALA A 320 3.03 10.24 -37.63
CA ALA A 320 3.66 11.58 -37.48
C ALA A 320 5.19 11.44 -37.30
N LEU A 321 6.01 12.39 -37.80
CA LEU A 321 7.46 12.43 -37.59
C LEU A 321 7.81 13.14 -36.27
N SER A 322 8.30 12.40 -35.28
CA SER A 322 8.80 12.91 -34.00
C SER A 322 10.26 13.38 -34.13
N ASN A 323 10.50 14.68 -34.28
CA ASN A 323 11.85 15.25 -34.19
C ASN A 323 12.31 15.36 -32.72
N LYS A 324 12.68 14.25 -32.07
CA LYS A 324 13.40 14.26 -30.78
C LYS A 324 14.91 14.32 -31.07
N LEU A 325 15.50 15.51 -30.90
CA LEU A 325 16.77 15.91 -31.53
C LEU A 325 18.06 15.73 -30.68
N VAL A 326 18.01 15.04 -29.54
CA VAL A 326 19.22 14.64 -28.79
C VAL A 326 19.03 13.20 -28.29
N ASN A 327 19.93 12.29 -28.63
CA ASN A 327 19.98 10.94 -28.07
C ASN A 327 21.18 10.83 -27.11
N VAL A 328 21.03 10.08 -26.03
CA VAL A 328 22.05 9.64 -25.06
C VAL A 328 23.44 9.37 -25.68
N ARG A 329 23.50 8.83 -26.90
CA ARG A 329 24.78 8.58 -27.61
C ARG A 329 25.60 9.84 -27.85
N GLN A 330 24.98 11.00 -28.11
CA GLN A 330 25.69 12.27 -28.30
C GLN A 330 26.29 12.79 -26.98
N LEU A 331 25.54 12.68 -25.87
CA LEU A 331 26.05 13.00 -24.53
C LEU A 331 27.29 12.16 -24.20
N ASN A 332 27.29 10.87 -24.56
CA ASN A 332 28.45 9.98 -24.39
C ASN A 332 29.67 10.39 -25.23
N CYS A 333 29.47 10.83 -26.47
CA CYS A 333 30.56 11.27 -27.32
C CYS A 333 31.29 12.48 -26.73
N VAL A 334 30.54 13.43 -26.15
CA VAL A 334 31.12 14.60 -25.48
C VAL A 334 31.94 14.17 -24.26
N LEU A 335 31.40 13.29 -23.40
CA LEU A 335 32.11 12.84 -22.20
C LEU A 335 33.41 12.08 -22.52
N LYS A 336 33.43 11.28 -23.60
CA LYS A 336 34.62 10.56 -24.08
C LYS A 336 35.73 11.47 -24.63
N ASN A 337 35.44 12.70 -25.02
CA ASN A 337 36.42 13.63 -25.58
C ASN A 337 37.15 14.42 -24.48
N VAL A 338 38.01 13.74 -23.72
CA VAL A 338 38.69 14.26 -22.52
C VAL A 338 39.67 15.41 -22.84
N THR A 339 40.06 15.59 -24.10
CA THR A 339 41.01 16.63 -24.54
C THR A 339 40.36 17.98 -24.89
N SER A 340 39.03 18.07 -24.91
CA SER A 340 38.32 19.31 -25.27
C SER A 340 38.20 20.27 -24.07
N PRO A 341 38.75 21.51 -24.15
CA PRO A 341 38.62 22.50 -23.09
C PRO A 341 37.19 23.07 -22.92
N SER A 342 36.25 22.70 -23.79
CA SER A 342 34.84 23.11 -23.72
C SER A 342 33.87 21.95 -23.45
N ARG A 343 34.36 20.79 -22.99
CA ARG A 343 33.58 19.57 -22.82
C ARG A 343 32.35 19.76 -21.92
N GLU A 344 32.54 20.32 -20.73
CA GLU A 344 31.47 20.54 -19.74
C GLU A 344 30.44 21.57 -20.27
N ALA A 345 30.90 22.59 -20.99
CA ALA A 345 30.06 23.60 -21.62
C ALA A 345 29.22 23.01 -22.77
N GLU A 346 29.80 22.13 -23.58
CA GLU A 346 29.11 21.45 -24.67
C GLU A 346 28.11 20.42 -24.13
N PHE A 347 28.49 19.65 -23.10
CA PHE A 347 27.60 18.72 -22.42
C PHE A 347 26.36 19.44 -21.85
N ALA A 348 26.57 20.55 -21.13
CA ALA A 348 25.47 21.33 -20.58
C ALA A 348 24.57 21.93 -21.67
N ARG A 349 25.15 22.36 -22.80
CA ARG A 349 24.36 22.82 -23.96
C ARG A 349 23.50 21.70 -24.53
N LEU A 350 24.03 20.48 -24.68
CA LEU A 350 23.24 19.35 -25.17
C LEU A 350 22.11 19.00 -24.20
N MET A 351 22.41 18.90 -22.90
CA MET A 351 21.43 18.64 -21.84
C MET A 351 20.27 19.64 -21.86
N ALA A 352 20.53 20.92 -22.09
CA ALA A 352 19.49 21.95 -22.17
C ALA A 352 18.53 21.79 -23.36
N HIS A 353 18.92 21.02 -24.38
CA HIS A 353 18.10 20.71 -25.56
C HIS A 353 17.62 19.24 -25.57
N SER A 354 17.90 18.48 -24.52
CA SER A 354 17.51 17.07 -24.35
C SER A 354 16.10 16.94 -23.74
N GLY A 355 15.41 15.83 -24.04
CA GLY A 355 14.17 15.46 -23.37
C GLY A 355 14.39 14.95 -21.94
N TYR A 356 13.31 14.67 -21.22
CA TYR A 356 13.34 14.23 -19.82
C TYR A 356 14.20 12.97 -19.60
N SER A 357 14.00 11.92 -20.41
CA SER A 357 14.75 10.66 -20.31
C SER A 357 16.23 10.84 -20.58
N GLU A 358 16.60 11.64 -21.58
CA GLU A 358 17.99 11.89 -21.91
C GLU A 358 18.69 12.79 -20.88
N GLN A 359 17.95 13.68 -20.22
CA GLN A 359 18.47 14.45 -19.09
C GLN A 359 18.74 13.54 -17.88
N LEU A 360 17.83 12.63 -17.53
CA LEU A 360 18.06 11.66 -16.45
C LEU A 360 19.34 10.85 -16.72
N GLU A 361 19.44 10.24 -17.90
CA GLU A 361 20.64 9.49 -18.29
C GLU A 361 21.90 10.36 -18.36
N GLY A 362 21.76 11.63 -18.74
CA GLY A 362 22.87 12.58 -18.76
C GLY A 362 23.42 12.86 -17.37
N TYR A 363 22.55 13.08 -16.38
CA TYR A 363 22.96 13.25 -14.98
C TYR A 363 23.57 11.96 -14.41
N GLU A 364 22.99 10.79 -14.71
CA GLU A 364 23.56 9.48 -14.34
C GLU A 364 24.99 9.29 -14.89
N ARG A 365 25.26 9.80 -16.09
CA ARG A 365 26.59 9.73 -16.71
C ARG A 365 27.58 10.71 -16.09
N ILE A 366 27.16 11.93 -15.77
CA ILE A 366 28.01 12.87 -15.03
C ILE A 366 28.47 12.24 -13.71
N PHE A 367 27.63 11.47 -13.01
CA PHE A 367 28.04 10.79 -11.78
C PHE A 367 29.17 9.78 -11.94
N LYS A 368 29.37 9.25 -13.16
CA LYS A 368 30.46 8.31 -13.47
C LYS A 368 31.77 9.03 -13.82
N GLU A 369 31.74 10.35 -13.99
CA GLU A 369 32.95 11.16 -14.22
C GLU A 369 33.74 11.35 -12.92
N ALA A 370 35.06 11.53 -13.04
CA ALA A 370 35.93 11.69 -11.88
C ALA A 370 35.67 12.97 -11.06
N ASN A 371 35.21 14.05 -11.72
CA ASN A 371 34.93 15.35 -11.10
C ASN A 371 33.56 15.90 -11.58
N PRO A 372 32.44 15.32 -11.13
CA PRO A 372 31.10 15.73 -11.56
C PRO A 372 30.80 17.21 -11.27
N GLU A 373 31.38 17.77 -10.22
CA GLU A 373 31.17 19.17 -9.80
C GLU A 373 31.70 20.21 -10.81
N CYS A 374 32.59 19.82 -11.72
CA CYS A 374 33.08 20.68 -12.81
C CYS A 374 31.97 21.11 -13.77
N PHE A 375 30.91 20.30 -13.91
CA PHE A 375 29.78 20.59 -14.80
C PHE A 375 28.84 21.66 -14.21
N PHE A 376 28.90 21.93 -12.90
CA PHE A 376 27.91 22.77 -12.21
C PHE A 376 27.72 24.16 -12.82
N GLU A 377 28.81 24.90 -13.09
CA GLU A 377 28.68 26.28 -13.60
C GLU A 377 28.08 26.30 -15.00
N HIS A 378 28.41 25.29 -15.82
CA HIS A 378 27.88 25.18 -17.18
C HIS A 378 26.41 24.76 -17.17
N LEU A 379 26.02 23.80 -16.34
CA LEU A 379 24.63 23.39 -16.17
C LEU A 379 23.77 24.55 -15.63
N HIS A 380 24.27 25.26 -14.62
CA HIS A 380 23.60 26.42 -14.05
C HIS A 380 23.49 27.58 -15.06
N ALA A 381 24.55 27.87 -15.82
CA ALA A 381 24.52 28.90 -16.87
C ALA A 381 23.53 28.59 -18.00
N ASN A 382 23.30 27.31 -18.30
CA ASN A 382 22.29 26.85 -19.25
C ASN A 382 20.90 26.67 -18.63
N LYS A 383 20.67 27.17 -17.40
CA LYS A 383 19.38 27.16 -16.68
C LYS A 383 18.81 25.76 -16.39
N LEU A 384 19.61 24.69 -16.42
CA LEU A 384 19.15 23.33 -16.13
C LEU A 384 18.68 23.10 -14.69
N PHE A 385 18.88 24.09 -13.81
CA PHE A 385 18.39 24.09 -12.43
C PHE A 385 17.19 25.04 -12.22
N SER A 386 16.59 25.58 -13.29
CA SER A 386 15.38 26.41 -13.20
C SER A 386 14.10 25.56 -13.10
N ILE A 387 13.00 26.22 -12.72
CA ILE A 387 11.65 25.64 -12.66
C ILE A 387 11.20 25.04 -14.01
N ASP A 388 11.72 25.55 -15.13
CA ASP A 388 11.38 25.11 -16.49
C ASP A 388 11.72 23.64 -16.76
N PHE A 389 12.65 23.07 -15.99
CA PHE A 389 13.10 21.68 -16.09
C PHE A 389 12.52 20.77 -15.01
N ILE A 390 11.66 21.31 -14.12
CA ILE A 390 10.92 20.51 -13.16
C ILE A 390 9.68 19.96 -13.87
N PRO A 391 9.42 18.64 -13.87
CA PRO A 391 8.25 18.09 -14.55
C PRO A 391 6.92 18.53 -13.90
N TYR A 392 5.96 18.92 -14.73
CA TYR A 392 4.60 19.20 -14.30
C TYR A 392 3.88 17.95 -13.80
N LEU A 393 2.90 18.14 -12.92
CA LEU A 393 1.97 17.09 -12.53
C LEU A 393 1.12 16.65 -13.74
N GLU A 394 1.25 15.38 -14.12
CA GLU A 394 0.48 14.81 -15.22
C GLU A 394 -0.89 14.36 -14.69
N LYS A 395 -1.97 14.97 -15.19
CA LYS A 395 -3.33 14.58 -14.82
C LYS A 395 -3.76 13.35 -15.64
N VAL A 396 -3.79 12.19 -15.00
CA VAL A 396 -4.17 10.92 -15.62
C VAL A 396 -5.61 10.59 -15.21
N LYS A 397 -6.50 10.36 -16.19
CA LYS A 397 -7.86 9.87 -15.89
C LYS A 397 -7.77 8.51 -15.22
N ALA A 398 -8.31 8.40 -14.01
CA ALA A 398 -8.52 7.12 -13.35
C ALA A 398 -9.72 6.41 -13.98
N ASN A 399 -9.81 5.09 -13.80
CA ASN A 399 -10.87 4.27 -14.36
C ASN A 399 -12.27 4.62 -13.81
N ASP A 400 -12.33 5.32 -12.67
CA ASP A 400 -13.56 5.56 -11.90
C ASP A 400 -14.11 6.99 -12.07
N GLU A 401 -13.93 7.60 -13.25
CA GLU A 401 -14.27 9.02 -13.55
C GLU A 401 -13.50 10.08 -12.75
N GLY A 402 -12.69 9.68 -11.77
CA GLY A 402 -11.74 10.53 -11.05
C GLY A 402 -10.49 10.88 -11.87
N PHE A 403 -9.74 11.88 -11.41
CA PHE A 403 -8.41 12.19 -11.93
C PHE A 403 -7.36 11.78 -10.91
N SER A 404 -6.38 10.98 -11.33
CA SER A 404 -5.14 10.73 -10.61
C SER A 404 -4.05 11.68 -11.11
N TYR A 405 -3.09 12.04 -10.28
CA TYR A 405 -1.94 12.85 -10.67
C TYR A 405 -0.69 12.00 -10.65
N LYS A 406 0.05 11.95 -11.76
CA LYS A 406 1.33 11.29 -11.88
C LYS A 406 2.45 12.33 -11.81
N SER A 407 3.43 12.08 -10.96
CA SER A 407 4.59 12.93 -10.75
C SER A 407 5.82 12.30 -11.39
N HIS A 408 6.68 13.11 -12.01
CA HIS A 408 8.02 12.71 -12.44
C HIS A 408 9.08 13.42 -11.57
N ILE A 409 10.24 12.81 -11.38
CA ILE A 409 11.32 13.33 -10.53
C ILE A 409 12.03 14.48 -11.26
N TRP A 410 12.46 15.52 -10.56
CA TRP A 410 13.28 16.55 -11.19
C TRP A 410 14.65 15.99 -11.61
N PRO A 411 15.02 15.96 -12.91
CA PRO A 411 16.22 15.24 -13.35
C PRO A 411 17.51 15.71 -12.70
N ALA A 412 17.61 17.01 -12.38
CA ALA A 412 18.80 17.59 -11.76
C ALA A 412 18.90 17.32 -10.24
N GLN A 413 17.85 16.80 -9.60
CA GLN A 413 17.73 16.75 -8.15
C GLN A 413 18.86 15.95 -7.50
N GLU A 414 19.12 14.74 -7.99
CA GLU A 414 20.18 13.89 -7.44
C GLU A 414 21.56 14.54 -7.62
N TYR A 415 21.80 15.14 -8.78
CA TYR A 415 23.07 15.82 -9.08
C TYR A 415 23.32 16.96 -8.09
N LEU A 416 22.29 17.78 -7.82
CA LEU A 416 22.34 18.85 -6.85
C LEU A 416 22.55 18.35 -5.41
N ILE A 417 21.96 17.21 -5.02
CA ILE A 417 22.21 16.56 -3.72
C ILE A 417 23.68 16.18 -3.58
N ASN A 418 24.29 15.61 -4.62
CA ASN A 418 25.70 15.20 -4.61
C ASN A 418 26.64 16.40 -4.45
N VAL A 419 26.47 17.42 -5.30
CA VAL A 419 27.36 18.61 -5.28
C VAL A 419 27.06 19.59 -4.14
N SER A 420 26.00 19.38 -3.36
CA SER A 420 25.63 20.27 -2.23
C SER A 420 26.66 20.33 -1.10
N SER A 421 27.57 19.36 -1.03
CA SER A 421 28.71 19.37 -0.09
C SER A 421 29.86 20.30 -0.53
N CYS A 422 29.93 20.69 -1.81
CA CYS A 422 31.00 21.49 -2.41
C CYS A 422 30.89 22.97 -2.02
N ARG A 423 31.79 23.46 -1.15
CA ARG A 423 31.75 24.82 -0.56
C ARG A 423 31.55 25.97 -1.53
N ASN A 424 32.15 25.92 -2.71
CA ASN A 424 32.04 26.97 -3.74
C ASN A 424 30.66 27.02 -4.40
N LYS A 425 29.87 25.93 -4.35
CA LYS A 425 28.56 25.83 -5.01
C LYS A 425 27.38 26.11 -4.07
N VAL A 426 27.57 25.94 -2.76
CA VAL A 426 26.52 26.06 -1.72
C VAL A 426 25.70 27.35 -1.85
N LYS A 427 26.32 28.49 -2.13
CA LYS A 427 25.58 29.77 -2.27
C LYS A 427 24.60 29.75 -3.46
N ALA A 428 25.00 29.18 -4.58
CA ALA A 428 24.13 29.03 -5.75
C ALA A 428 23.00 28.03 -5.47
N ILE A 429 23.32 26.90 -4.81
CA ILE A 429 22.32 25.88 -4.46
C ILE A 429 21.29 26.43 -3.46
N ILE A 430 21.70 27.18 -2.43
CA ILE A 430 20.76 27.85 -1.51
C ILE A 430 19.84 28.82 -2.28
N LYS A 431 20.37 29.52 -3.30
CA LYS A 431 19.55 30.39 -4.14
C LYS A 431 18.55 29.58 -4.96
N ILE A 432 18.96 28.50 -5.62
CA ILE A 432 18.06 27.59 -6.37
C ILE A 432 16.95 27.07 -5.47
N ILE A 433 17.30 26.56 -4.28
CA ILE A 433 16.34 26.09 -3.28
C ILE A 433 15.35 27.20 -2.92
N SER A 434 15.84 28.42 -2.68
CA SER A 434 14.99 29.57 -2.33
C SER A 434 14.06 29.95 -3.49
N ASP A 435 14.58 30.05 -4.71
CA ASP A 435 13.82 30.46 -5.89
C ASP A 435 12.70 29.46 -6.20
N VAL A 436 13.00 28.15 -6.18
CA VAL A 436 12.00 27.08 -6.41
C VAL A 436 10.98 26.99 -5.26
N SER A 437 11.43 27.13 -4.01
CA SER A 437 10.50 27.11 -2.87
C SER A 437 9.60 28.33 -2.85
N LEU A 438 10.08 29.52 -3.24
CA LEU A 438 9.22 30.70 -3.33
C LEU A 438 8.21 30.59 -4.47
N TYR A 439 8.61 30.00 -5.60
CA TYR A 439 7.72 29.76 -6.74
C TYR A 439 6.53 28.87 -6.37
N SER A 440 6.74 27.89 -5.48
CA SER A 440 5.70 26.95 -5.07
C SER A 440 4.52 27.56 -4.33
N ILE A 441 4.69 28.76 -3.75
CA ILE A 441 3.62 29.44 -2.98
C ILE A 441 2.43 29.77 -3.90
N ASP A 442 2.70 30.18 -5.13
CA ASP A 442 1.67 30.62 -6.09
C ASP A 442 1.28 29.52 -7.09
N HIS A 443 2.03 28.41 -7.16
CA HIS A 443 1.91 27.36 -8.19
C HIS A 443 1.86 25.95 -7.58
N GLU A 444 1.15 25.82 -6.46
CA GLU A 444 1.13 24.62 -5.63
C GLU A 444 0.54 23.39 -6.33
N ASP A 445 -0.39 23.59 -7.26
CA ASP A 445 -1.07 22.51 -7.99
C ASP A 445 -0.37 22.14 -9.32
N GLU A 446 0.73 22.81 -9.68
CA GLU A 446 1.43 22.61 -10.96
C GLU A 446 2.51 21.52 -10.90
N TYR A 447 3.11 21.29 -9.74
CA TYR A 447 4.26 20.38 -9.55
C TYR A 447 4.12 19.52 -8.30
N SER A 448 4.83 18.39 -8.28
CA SER A 448 4.92 17.54 -7.09
C SER A 448 6.04 18.00 -6.16
N TYR A 449 5.67 18.84 -5.19
CA TYR A 449 6.65 19.41 -4.26
C TYR A 449 7.15 18.44 -3.18
N THR A 450 6.48 17.30 -2.98
CA THR A 450 6.86 16.30 -1.97
C THR A 450 8.29 15.78 -2.18
N HIS A 451 8.61 15.33 -3.38
CA HIS A 451 9.95 14.83 -3.70
C HIS A 451 10.98 15.95 -3.80
N ILE A 452 10.58 17.11 -4.32
CA ILE A 452 11.46 18.28 -4.48
C ILE A 452 11.96 18.76 -3.11
N PHE A 453 11.06 18.94 -2.15
CA PHE A 453 11.42 19.44 -0.82
C PHE A 453 12.17 18.41 0.02
N ALA A 454 11.90 17.11 -0.18
CA ALA A 454 12.75 16.05 0.39
C ALA A 454 14.19 16.15 -0.16
N GLY A 455 14.34 16.40 -1.45
CA GLY A 455 15.64 16.70 -2.07
C GLY A 455 16.32 17.93 -1.47
N PHE A 456 15.58 19.03 -1.27
CA PHE A 456 16.12 20.24 -0.64
C PHE A 456 16.56 20.02 0.81
N ALA A 457 15.78 19.27 1.59
CA ALA A 457 16.16 18.87 2.94
C ALA A 457 17.45 18.03 2.92
N ALA A 458 17.61 17.11 1.96
CA ALA A 458 18.83 16.32 1.78
C ALA A 458 20.04 17.20 1.39
N MET A 459 19.86 18.17 0.48
CA MET A 459 20.89 19.15 0.13
C MET A 459 21.33 19.95 1.36
N TYR A 460 20.39 20.49 2.16
CA TYR A 460 20.71 21.17 3.42
C TYR A 460 21.46 20.27 4.40
N ALA A 461 21.07 18.99 4.51
CA ALA A 461 21.75 18.03 5.36
C ALA A 461 23.21 17.77 4.93
N ASN A 462 23.53 17.89 3.64
CA ASN A 462 24.88 17.67 3.08
C ASN A 462 25.78 18.91 3.12
N MET A 463 25.19 20.11 3.21
CA MET A 463 25.94 21.37 3.19
C MET A 463 26.84 21.57 4.43
N PRO A 464 27.99 22.26 4.28
CA PRO A 464 28.77 22.74 5.41
C PRO A 464 27.94 23.68 6.31
N LEU A 465 27.78 23.30 7.59
CA LEU A 465 26.89 23.99 8.54
C LEU A 465 27.15 25.50 8.68
N LYS A 466 28.39 25.97 8.44
CA LYS A 466 28.75 27.40 8.50
C LYS A 466 28.07 28.22 7.40
N MET A 467 27.69 27.62 6.28
CA MET A 467 27.10 28.30 5.13
C MET A 467 25.56 28.37 5.18
N LEU A 468 24.92 27.49 5.95
CA LEU A 468 23.48 27.55 6.21
C LEU A 468 23.16 28.73 7.12
N THR A 469 22.56 29.79 6.59
CA THR A 469 22.13 30.97 7.37
C THR A 469 20.74 30.75 7.97
N MET A 470 20.33 31.56 8.95
CA MET A 470 18.96 31.49 9.50
C MET A 470 17.93 31.73 8.40
N LYS A 471 18.16 32.73 7.52
CA LYS A 471 17.30 33.04 6.38
C LYS A 471 17.15 31.85 5.41
N ALA A 472 18.20 31.05 5.22
CA ALA A 472 18.12 29.85 4.39
C ALA A 472 17.24 28.77 5.05
N LEU A 473 17.34 28.60 6.37
CA LEU A 473 16.51 27.65 7.12
C LEU A 473 15.04 28.09 7.19
N ASP A 474 14.76 29.39 7.13
CA ASP A 474 13.41 29.93 7.11
C ASP A 474 12.60 29.48 5.88
N ILE A 475 13.27 29.17 4.77
CA ILE A 475 12.63 28.61 3.57
C ILE A 475 11.93 27.27 3.87
N SER A 476 12.41 26.51 4.85
CA SER A 476 11.78 25.24 5.25
C SER A 476 10.36 25.42 5.81
N ASP A 477 9.96 26.64 6.17
CA ASP A 477 8.58 26.96 6.54
C ASP A 477 7.60 26.73 5.38
N ILE A 478 8.03 27.03 4.15
CA ILE A 478 7.24 26.81 2.95
C ILE A 478 7.01 25.31 2.73
N TRP A 479 8.06 24.51 2.96
CA TRP A 479 8.00 23.06 2.73
C TRP A 479 6.97 22.35 3.59
N LEU A 480 6.66 22.91 4.77
CA LEU A 480 5.66 22.37 5.68
C LEU A 480 4.23 22.72 5.28
N LYS A 481 4.02 23.91 4.73
CA LYS A 481 2.69 24.52 4.61
C LYS A 481 1.94 24.12 3.35
N THR A 482 2.52 23.29 2.52
CA THR A 482 1.87 22.89 1.27
C THR A 482 0.73 21.89 1.49
N LYS A 483 -0.27 21.88 0.59
CA LYS A 483 -1.41 20.96 0.51
C LYS A 483 -0.98 19.50 0.57
N ALA A 484 0.14 19.15 -0.08
CA ALA A 484 0.78 17.86 0.08
C ALA A 484 1.52 17.84 1.42
N ARG A 485 1.07 17.01 2.36
CA ARG A 485 1.71 16.83 3.68
C ARG A 485 3.12 16.28 3.50
N ASN A 486 4.15 17.14 3.56
CA ASN A 486 5.52 16.78 3.17
C ASN A 486 6.35 16.10 4.28
N THR A 487 5.83 15.02 4.84
CA THR A 487 6.46 14.23 5.92
C THR A 487 7.91 13.86 5.61
N SER A 488 8.24 13.52 4.35
CA SER A 488 9.58 13.12 3.91
C SER A 488 10.66 14.19 4.13
N SER A 489 10.38 15.45 3.79
CA SER A 489 11.32 16.56 3.98
C SER A 489 11.63 16.77 5.47
N VAL A 490 10.61 16.65 6.32
CA VAL A 490 10.73 16.86 7.75
C VAL A 490 11.47 15.70 8.43
N ASN A 491 11.19 14.47 8.01
CA ASN A 491 11.91 13.29 8.43
C ASN A 491 13.42 13.42 8.17
N ILE A 492 13.82 13.93 7.00
CA ILE A 492 15.23 14.18 6.68
C ILE A 492 15.81 15.26 7.60
N ILE A 493 15.07 16.33 7.88
CA ILE A 493 15.54 17.39 8.77
C ILE A 493 15.78 16.86 10.19
N PHE A 494 14.83 16.12 10.77
CA PHE A 494 14.97 15.53 12.11
C PHE A 494 16.04 14.44 12.18
N LYS A 495 16.10 13.52 11.21
CA LYS A 495 17.06 12.40 11.25
C LYS A 495 18.48 12.79 10.85
N LYS A 496 18.67 13.77 9.96
CA LYS A 496 20.00 14.10 9.40
C LYS A 496 20.51 15.49 9.77
N LEU A 497 19.69 16.54 9.67
CA LEU A 497 20.17 17.93 9.82
C LEU A 497 20.21 18.42 11.27
N ILE A 498 19.14 18.20 12.05
CA ILE A 498 19.07 18.59 13.46
C ILE A 498 20.20 17.94 14.29
N PRO A 499 20.47 16.63 14.19
CA PRO A 499 21.57 16.00 14.92
C PRO A 499 22.93 16.59 14.58
N LYS A 500 23.17 16.96 13.32
CA LYS A 500 24.40 17.66 12.89
C LYS A 500 24.52 19.03 13.55
N PHE A 501 23.43 19.79 13.70
CA PHE A 501 23.46 21.08 14.41
C PHE A 501 23.63 20.94 15.92
N LEU A 502 23.08 19.88 16.52
CA LEU A 502 23.20 19.60 17.96
C LEU A 502 24.54 18.97 18.34
N LYS A 503 25.30 18.45 17.37
CA LYS A 503 26.64 17.88 17.58
C LYS A 503 27.66 18.94 18.05
N GLY A 504 28.40 18.61 19.11
CA GLY A 504 29.41 19.49 19.71
C GLY A 504 28.80 20.65 20.52
N ASN A 505 29.61 21.68 20.80
CA ASN A 505 29.26 22.82 21.66
C ASN A 505 29.17 24.17 20.90
N ASN A 506 28.74 24.16 19.64
CA ASN A 506 28.65 25.38 18.83
C ASN A 506 27.30 26.08 18.99
N LEU A 507 27.28 27.16 19.78
CA LEU A 507 26.07 27.96 20.06
C LEU A 507 25.36 28.47 18.79
N ARG A 508 26.08 28.78 17.71
CA ARG A 508 25.45 29.24 16.45
C ARG A 508 24.69 28.10 15.76
N ASN A 509 25.19 26.87 15.85
CA ASN A 509 24.49 25.70 15.30
C ASN A 509 23.30 25.31 16.17
N HIS A 510 23.43 25.38 17.50
CA HIS A 510 22.31 25.14 18.41
C HIS A 510 21.14 26.11 18.15
N ARG A 511 21.42 27.40 17.91
CA ARG A 511 20.40 28.39 17.49
C ARG A 511 19.71 28.01 16.17
N LYS A 512 20.43 27.42 15.22
CA LYS A 512 19.85 26.93 13.95
C LYS A 512 18.94 25.72 14.19
N ALA A 513 19.35 24.80 15.06
CA ALA A 513 18.50 23.67 15.46
C ALA A 513 17.20 24.17 16.12
N CYS A 514 17.29 25.14 17.06
CA CYS A 514 16.12 25.78 17.65
C CYS A 514 15.23 26.46 16.61
N ARG A 515 15.82 27.11 15.58
CA ARG A 515 15.04 27.72 14.52
C ARG A 515 14.22 26.70 13.75
N LEU A 516 14.83 25.57 13.38
CA LEU A 516 14.12 24.47 12.73
C LEU A 516 13.05 23.88 13.66
N LEU A 517 13.36 23.59 14.92
CA LEU A 517 12.38 23.10 15.90
C LEU A 517 11.15 24.02 15.96
N LYS A 518 11.35 25.34 15.98
CA LYS A 518 10.26 26.33 15.97
C LYS A 518 9.42 26.28 14.70
N ILE A 519 10.03 26.01 13.55
CA ILE A 519 9.33 25.87 12.26
C ILE A 519 8.54 24.54 12.23
N LEU A 520 9.17 23.43 12.60
CA LEU A 520 8.61 22.07 12.51
C LEU A 520 7.49 21.79 13.53
N THR A 521 7.41 22.58 14.61
CA THR A 521 6.36 22.47 15.65
C THR A 521 5.19 23.43 15.42
N GLN A 522 5.12 24.10 14.27
CA GLN A 522 4.03 25.05 13.99
C GLN A 522 2.65 24.38 13.98
N LEU A 523 1.67 25.10 14.51
CA LEU A 523 0.28 24.67 14.59
C LEU A 523 -0.57 25.38 13.54
N TYR A 524 -1.58 24.67 13.04
CA TYR A 524 -2.73 25.24 12.33
C TYR A 524 -4.01 24.73 12.98
N TRP A 525 -5.14 25.36 12.71
CA TRP A 525 -6.38 25.11 13.45
C TRP A 525 -7.48 24.63 12.50
N ILE A 526 -8.19 23.57 12.89
CA ILE A 526 -9.34 23.04 12.15
C ILE A 526 -10.58 23.13 13.05
N GLU A 527 -11.73 23.48 12.48
CA GLU A 527 -13.02 23.48 13.17
C GLU A 527 -13.59 22.05 13.24
N ILE A 528 -13.96 21.59 14.45
CA ILE A 528 -14.63 20.29 14.61
C ILE A 528 -16.14 20.49 14.46
N LYS A 529 -16.73 19.84 13.46
CA LYS A 529 -18.20 19.76 13.31
C LYS A 529 -18.77 18.82 14.37
N ASN A 530 -19.84 19.25 15.05
CA ASN A 530 -20.65 18.55 16.07
C ASN A 530 -20.37 18.86 17.56
N LEU A 531 -19.47 19.79 17.89
CA LEU A 531 -19.26 20.28 19.28
C LEU A 531 -18.98 21.79 19.26
N ASP A 532 -19.99 22.62 19.57
CA ASP A 532 -19.92 24.07 19.85
C ASP A 532 -18.70 24.83 19.27
N CYS A 533 -18.54 24.83 17.93
CA CYS A 533 -17.48 25.55 17.19
C CYS A 533 -16.09 25.51 17.86
N ARG A 534 -15.65 24.35 18.38
CA ARG A 534 -14.31 24.21 18.97
C ARG A 534 -13.24 24.04 17.88
N MET A 535 -12.17 24.83 17.98
CA MET A 535 -11.00 24.71 17.12
C MET A 535 -10.01 23.69 17.71
N GLN A 536 -9.57 22.72 16.93
CA GLN A 536 -8.54 21.75 17.32
C GLN A 536 -7.19 22.13 16.72
N PRO A 537 -6.09 22.10 17.51
CA PRO A 537 -4.76 22.29 16.95
C PRO A 537 -4.34 21.06 16.14
N LYS A 538 -3.78 21.31 14.96
CA LYS A 538 -3.10 20.33 14.11
C LYS A 538 -1.69 20.82 13.81
N ILE A 539 -0.82 19.89 13.45
CA ILE A 539 0.55 20.15 13.01
C ILE A 539 0.67 19.85 11.52
N TYR A 540 1.59 20.55 10.84
CA TYR A 540 1.83 20.36 9.41
C TYR A 540 2.51 19.02 9.06
N MET A 541 3.07 18.33 10.05
CA MET A 541 3.57 16.96 9.93
C MET A 541 2.46 15.99 10.33
N GLU A 542 2.51 14.78 9.78
CA GLU A 542 1.77 13.64 10.31
C GLU A 542 2.04 13.37 11.81
N GLU A 543 0.97 13.05 12.55
CA GLU A 543 0.95 12.94 14.02
C GLU A 543 1.87 11.85 14.58
N TYR A 544 1.93 10.69 13.92
CA TYR A 544 2.81 9.59 14.31
C TYR A 544 4.29 10.00 14.28
N TRP A 545 4.75 10.51 13.13
CA TRP A 545 6.13 10.95 12.96
C TRP A 545 6.50 12.09 13.89
N PHE A 546 5.56 13.00 14.17
CA PHE A 546 5.81 14.09 15.10
C PHE A 546 6.08 13.56 16.51
N ASN A 547 5.24 12.65 16.98
CA ASN A 547 5.44 12.00 18.26
C ASN A 547 6.80 11.31 18.33
N GLU A 548 7.13 10.52 17.31
CA GLU A 548 8.39 9.77 17.23
C GLU A 548 9.62 10.69 17.27
N HIS A 549 9.65 11.75 16.45
CA HIS A 549 10.80 12.66 16.40
C HIS A 549 10.97 13.47 17.68
N ILE A 550 9.88 13.91 18.31
CA ILE A 550 9.95 14.66 19.56
C ILE A 550 10.47 13.76 20.69
N ASN A 551 9.96 12.53 20.82
CA ASN A 551 10.40 11.58 21.83
C ASN A 551 11.90 11.26 21.69
N GLN A 552 12.40 11.14 20.46
CA GLN A 552 13.81 10.85 20.20
C GLN A 552 14.75 12.05 20.42
N THR A 553 14.27 13.30 20.30
CA THR A 553 15.17 14.48 20.20
C THR A 553 15.00 15.53 21.30
N ALA A 554 13.86 15.61 21.99
CA ALA A 554 13.55 16.69 22.93
C ALA A 554 14.59 16.84 24.06
N ARG A 555 14.99 15.73 24.69
CA ARG A 555 16.05 15.75 25.73
C ARG A 555 17.38 16.25 25.20
N LEU A 556 17.78 15.81 24.00
CA LEU A 556 19.02 16.28 23.38
C LEU A 556 19.00 17.78 23.09
N PHE A 557 17.86 18.31 22.66
CA PHE A 557 17.65 19.76 22.55
C PHE A 557 17.85 20.47 23.88
N GLY A 558 17.35 19.91 24.98
CA GLY A 558 17.59 20.41 26.34
C GLY A 558 19.08 20.46 26.68
N ILE A 559 19.79 19.33 26.48
CA ILE A 559 21.22 19.19 26.78
C ILE A 559 22.08 20.17 25.97
N LYS A 560 21.71 20.43 24.72
CA LYS A 560 22.54 21.19 23.78
C LYS A 560 22.16 22.66 23.66
N ALA A 561 20.88 22.97 23.64
CA ALA A 561 20.35 24.32 23.41
C ALA A 561 19.67 24.95 24.65
N GLY A 562 19.44 24.18 25.72
CA GLY A 562 18.96 24.67 27.01
C GLY A 562 17.62 25.39 26.92
N ILE A 563 17.47 26.47 27.70
CA ILE A 563 16.25 27.27 27.82
C ILE A 563 15.75 27.80 26.47
N ALA A 564 16.63 28.01 25.48
CA ALA A 564 16.19 28.45 24.15
C ALA A 564 15.29 27.42 23.45
N ALA A 565 15.55 26.12 23.63
CA ALA A 565 14.68 25.06 23.10
C ALA A 565 13.44 24.85 23.97
N VAL A 566 13.60 24.92 25.30
CA VAL A 566 12.48 24.83 26.26
C VAL A 566 11.39 25.87 25.95
N ASN A 567 11.79 27.12 25.70
CA ASN A 567 10.85 28.19 25.35
C ASN A 567 10.02 27.87 24.10
N ILE A 568 10.57 27.14 23.12
CA ILE A 568 9.82 26.77 21.92
C ILE A 568 8.68 25.81 22.27
N PHE A 569 8.96 24.76 23.04
CA PHE A 569 7.92 23.84 23.48
C PHE A 569 6.90 24.53 24.39
N LEU A 570 7.35 25.42 25.28
CA LEU A 570 6.48 26.19 26.16
C LEU A 570 5.52 27.09 25.37
N ASP A 571 6.04 27.84 24.39
CA ASP A 571 5.23 28.70 23.53
C ASP A 571 4.21 27.88 22.72
N ARG A 572 4.62 26.71 22.20
CA ARG A 572 3.72 25.81 21.45
C ARG A 572 2.66 25.16 22.32
N LEU A 573 3.01 24.75 23.53
CA LEU A 573 2.03 24.21 24.47
C LEU A 573 0.99 25.26 24.84
N ARG A 574 1.41 26.51 25.12
CA ARG A 574 0.49 27.64 25.37
C ARG A 574 -0.40 27.92 24.17
N GLU A 575 0.15 27.90 22.96
CA GLU A 575 -0.61 28.08 21.73
C GLU A 575 -1.67 26.98 21.57
N ALA A 576 -1.28 25.72 21.74
CA ALA A 576 -2.16 24.55 21.60
C ALA A 576 -3.26 24.50 22.67
N SER A 577 -2.95 24.91 23.90
CA SER A 577 -3.89 24.87 25.04
C SER A 577 -4.68 26.16 25.23
N LYS A 578 -4.64 27.13 24.29
CA LYS A 578 -5.25 28.46 24.48
C LYS A 578 -6.76 28.46 24.72
N TYR A 579 -7.47 27.43 24.26
CA TYR A 579 -8.91 27.28 24.47
C TYR A 579 -9.27 26.53 25.76
N ASP A 580 -8.27 25.99 26.47
CA ASP A 580 -8.40 25.52 27.85
C ASP A 580 -8.04 26.70 28.77
N ILE A 581 -8.98 27.64 28.94
CA ILE A 581 -8.76 29.02 29.42
C ILE A 581 -8.01 29.09 30.77
N ASN A 582 -7.93 28.02 31.55
CA ASN A 582 -7.09 27.93 32.76
C ASN A 582 -6.24 26.64 32.87
N GLY A 583 -6.31 25.71 31.90
CA GLY A 583 -5.66 24.41 31.99
C GLY A 583 -6.38 23.40 32.91
N SER A 584 -7.60 23.71 33.39
CA SER A 584 -8.35 22.87 34.32
C SER A 584 -8.84 21.58 33.66
N LEU A 585 -9.00 21.57 32.33
CA LEU A 585 -9.33 20.35 31.59
C LEU A 585 -8.10 19.46 31.37
N SER A 586 -6.89 19.95 31.65
CA SER A 586 -5.66 19.17 31.46
C SER A 586 -5.60 17.91 32.29
N VAL A 587 -6.25 17.86 33.46
CA VAL A 587 -6.35 16.65 34.28
C VAL A 587 -7.22 15.57 33.62
N ILE A 588 -8.03 15.96 32.63
CA ILE A 588 -8.86 15.05 31.82
C ILE A 588 -8.09 14.61 30.58
N TRP A 589 -7.61 15.55 29.74
CA TRP A 589 -6.96 15.20 28.46
C TRP A 589 -5.47 14.84 28.58
N ARG A 590 -4.81 15.16 29.69
CA ARG A 590 -3.46 14.68 30.06
C ARG A 590 -3.38 14.38 31.57
N PRO A 591 -3.94 13.25 32.03
CA PRO A 591 -4.04 12.95 33.47
C PRO A 591 -2.70 12.85 34.17
N ALA A 592 -1.66 12.37 33.49
CA ALA A 592 -0.29 12.27 34.01
C ALA A 592 0.70 12.98 33.08
N ILE A 593 1.73 13.61 33.65
CA ILE A 593 2.81 14.23 32.86
C ILE A 593 3.81 13.17 32.40
N GLU A 594 4.17 12.25 33.31
CA GLU A 594 4.95 11.04 33.04
C GLU A 594 4.23 10.07 32.10
N ASP A 595 4.96 9.08 31.60
CA ASP A 595 4.40 8.07 30.70
C ASP A 595 3.50 7.14 31.53
N HIS A 596 2.22 7.04 31.14
CA HIS A 596 1.19 6.37 31.91
C HIS A 596 0.04 5.91 30.99
N SER A 597 -0.58 4.77 31.31
CA SER A 597 -1.69 4.18 30.52
C SER A 597 -2.89 5.12 30.35
N GLN A 598 -3.16 5.97 31.35
CA GLN A 598 -4.22 6.99 31.33
C GLN A 598 -4.06 8.07 30.25
N ASN A 599 -2.92 8.10 29.55
CA ASN A 599 -2.63 9.03 28.46
C ASN A 599 -3.04 8.51 27.06
N GLU A 600 -3.29 7.20 26.86
CA GLU A 600 -3.34 6.54 25.53
C GLU A 600 -4.53 6.92 24.62
N HIS A 601 -5.62 7.44 25.18
CA HIS A 601 -6.88 7.69 24.44
C HIS A 601 -7.18 9.17 24.15
N LYS A 602 -6.17 10.06 24.19
CA LYS A 602 -6.37 11.52 24.25
C LYS A 602 -5.55 12.26 23.19
N ASP A 603 -5.79 13.57 23.03
CA ASP A 603 -5.20 14.40 21.97
C ASP A 603 -3.68 14.27 21.90
N LYS A 604 -3.17 13.50 20.91
CA LYS A 604 -1.76 13.11 20.90
C LYS A 604 -0.84 14.31 20.60
N ILE A 605 -1.31 15.35 19.90
CA ILE A 605 -0.47 16.51 19.55
C ILE A 605 -0.14 17.31 20.81
N ILE A 606 -1.15 17.67 21.61
CA ILE A 606 -0.92 18.41 22.86
C ILE A 606 -0.12 17.54 23.83
N GLY A 607 -0.41 16.24 23.90
CA GLY A 607 0.35 15.27 24.67
C GLY A 607 1.84 15.22 24.28
N THR A 608 2.17 15.17 23.00
CA THR A 608 3.55 15.20 22.50
C THR A 608 4.25 16.51 22.85
N LEU A 609 3.56 17.67 22.82
CA LEU A 609 4.15 18.94 23.25
C LEU A 609 4.47 18.97 24.75
N VAL A 610 3.63 18.33 25.58
CA VAL A 610 3.90 18.13 27.02
C VAL A 610 5.17 17.28 27.22
N VAL A 611 5.27 16.15 26.51
CA VAL A 611 6.47 15.29 26.54
C VAL A 611 7.71 16.07 26.07
N GLY A 612 7.60 16.80 24.96
CA GLY A 612 8.68 17.63 24.43
C GLY A 612 9.16 18.68 25.43
N LEU A 613 8.25 19.37 26.11
CA LEU A 613 8.61 20.35 27.15
C LEU A 613 9.29 19.68 28.35
N ARG A 614 8.70 18.60 28.88
CA ARG A 614 9.19 17.81 30.01
C ARG A 614 10.63 17.33 29.75
N ASP A 615 10.84 16.63 28.65
CA ASP A 615 12.13 15.99 28.35
C ASP A 615 13.20 17.02 28.00
N CYS A 616 12.81 18.12 27.33
CA CYS A 616 13.73 19.24 27.07
C CYS A 616 14.17 19.94 28.36
N LEU A 617 13.27 20.13 29.34
CA LEU A 617 13.62 20.65 30.66
C LEU A 617 14.57 19.70 31.40
N CYS A 618 14.28 18.39 31.42
CA CYS A 618 15.17 17.37 31.99
C CYS A 618 16.58 17.45 31.39
N GLY A 619 16.69 17.52 30.07
CA GLY A 619 17.98 17.68 29.39
C GLY A 619 18.68 19.01 29.72
N SER A 620 17.93 20.11 29.91
CA SER A 620 18.49 21.41 30.28
C SER A 620 19.08 21.42 31.69
N ILE A 621 18.50 20.67 32.63
CA ILE A 621 19.03 20.51 34.01
C ILE A 621 20.43 19.91 34.00
N GLU A 622 20.67 18.91 33.13
CA GLU A 622 21.98 18.27 33.00
C GLU A 622 23.07 19.26 32.56
N LYS A 623 22.73 20.23 31.71
CA LYS A 623 23.69 21.15 31.11
C LYS A 623 23.87 22.46 31.89
N GLN A 624 22.76 23.06 32.32
CA GLN A 624 22.67 24.43 32.83
C GLN A 624 21.66 24.51 33.97
N ARG A 625 21.99 23.81 35.06
CA ARG A 625 21.13 23.62 36.22
C ARG A 625 20.59 24.94 36.81
N GLU A 626 21.46 25.89 37.13
CA GLU A 626 21.03 27.14 37.80
C GLU A 626 20.08 27.98 36.95
N ASP A 627 20.38 28.14 35.65
CA ASP A 627 19.48 28.85 34.73
C ASP A 627 18.13 28.13 34.60
N THR A 628 18.16 26.78 34.62
CA THR A 628 16.94 25.97 34.53
C THR A 628 16.13 26.02 35.83
N LYS A 629 16.77 26.09 37.00
CA LYS A 629 16.11 26.31 38.30
C LYS A 629 15.37 27.63 38.33
N LEU A 630 16.02 28.73 37.90
CA LEU A 630 15.37 30.03 37.79
C LEU A 630 14.18 30.01 36.83
N PHE A 631 14.27 29.22 35.76
CA PHE A 631 13.18 29.04 34.81
C PHE A 631 12.02 28.22 35.40
N LEU A 632 12.30 27.08 36.05
CA LEU A 632 11.31 26.24 36.72
C LEU A 632 10.55 26.99 37.82
N ASN A 633 11.22 27.87 38.59
CA ASN A 633 10.54 28.73 39.58
C ASN A 633 9.48 29.64 38.92
N LYS A 634 9.74 30.13 37.70
CA LYS A 634 8.72 30.88 36.93
C LYS A 634 7.57 29.98 36.49
N LEU A 635 7.87 28.77 36.02
CA LEU A 635 6.85 27.83 35.57
C LEU A 635 5.96 27.32 36.70
N LEU A 636 6.48 27.14 37.91
CA LEU A 636 5.71 26.80 39.12
C LEU A 636 4.66 27.85 39.49
N ARG A 637 4.84 29.10 39.04
CA ARG A 637 3.93 30.24 39.29
C ARG A 637 3.16 30.67 38.05
N ASP A 638 3.18 29.85 37.00
CA ASP A 638 2.47 30.13 35.76
C ASP A 638 0.95 30.08 35.98
N GLN A 639 0.20 30.90 35.25
CA GLN A 639 -1.27 30.90 35.30
C GLN A 639 -1.86 29.60 34.72
N SER A 640 -1.14 28.95 33.80
CA SER A 640 -1.56 27.70 33.18
C SER A 640 -1.27 26.51 34.09
N ILE A 641 -2.32 25.79 34.49
CA ILE A 641 -2.20 24.58 35.33
C ILE A 641 -1.30 23.53 34.68
N ILE A 642 -1.44 23.24 33.38
CA ILE A 642 -0.61 22.22 32.71
C ILE A 642 0.89 22.57 32.77
N ILE A 643 1.25 23.85 32.69
CA ILE A 643 2.65 24.29 32.76
C ILE A 643 3.21 24.08 34.17
N ARG A 644 2.42 24.40 35.21
CA ARG A 644 2.79 24.14 36.61
C ARG A 644 2.96 22.64 36.88
N ARG A 645 2.06 21.80 36.36
CA ARG A 645 2.13 20.33 36.44
C ARG A 645 3.42 19.80 35.80
N VAL A 646 3.77 20.26 34.60
CA VAL A 646 5.04 19.92 33.94
C VAL A 646 6.25 20.32 34.80
N ALA A 647 6.23 21.54 35.36
CA ALA A 647 7.32 22.01 36.21
C ALA A 647 7.52 21.13 37.45
N LEU A 648 6.44 20.76 38.15
CA LEU A 648 6.50 19.92 39.34
C LEU A 648 6.96 18.49 39.00
N SER A 649 6.46 17.89 37.91
CA SER A 649 6.88 16.57 37.43
C SER A 649 8.37 16.53 37.05
N VAL A 650 8.88 17.58 36.41
CA VAL A 650 10.32 17.70 36.11
C VAL A 650 11.16 17.82 37.38
N ILE A 651 10.68 18.59 38.38
CA ILE A 651 11.35 18.72 39.68
C ILE A 651 11.38 17.39 40.42
N ASP A 652 10.26 16.67 40.46
CA ASP A 652 10.15 15.31 41.03
C ASP A 652 11.18 14.36 40.41
N SER A 653 11.17 14.23 39.09
CA SER A 653 12.05 13.32 38.35
C SER A 653 13.55 13.65 38.50
N ASN A 654 13.88 14.88 38.92
CA ASN A 654 15.25 15.36 39.10
C ASN A 654 15.53 15.84 40.53
N TRP A 655 14.71 15.41 41.51
CA TRP A 655 14.76 15.92 42.88
C TRP A 655 16.16 15.87 43.52
N PRO A 656 16.99 14.81 43.35
CA PRO A 656 18.34 14.78 43.90
C PRO A 656 19.23 15.97 43.49
N LEU A 657 18.98 16.55 42.31
CA LEU A 657 19.72 17.70 41.78
C LEU A 657 19.07 19.05 42.10
N LEU A 658 17.81 19.04 42.55
CA LEU A 658 16.96 20.23 42.71
C LEU A 658 16.38 20.38 44.13
N LYS A 659 16.93 19.68 45.13
CA LYS A 659 16.46 19.72 46.53
C LYS A 659 16.42 21.14 47.12
N ASP A 660 17.31 22.01 46.64
CA ASP A 660 17.41 23.40 47.09
C ASP A 660 16.29 24.30 46.53
N MET A 661 15.44 23.79 45.63
CA MET A 661 14.20 24.44 45.19
C MET A 661 13.02 24.22 46.15
N TRP A 662 13.23 23.60 47.30
CA TRP A 662 12.17 23.31 48.27
C TRP A 662 11.31 24.54 48.60
N ASP A 663 11.95 25.68 48.84
CA ASP A 663 11.25 26.91 49.25
C ASP A 663 10.34 27.46 48.14
N GLU A 664 10.71 27.28 46.88
CA GLU A 664 9.88 27.59 45.73
C GLU A 664 8.71 26.63 45.60
N VAL A 665 8.97 25.32 45.73
CA VAL A 665 7.97 24.25 45.58
C VAL A 665 6.88 24.36 46.63
N ILE A 666 7.23 24.53 47.91
CA ILE A 666 6.24 24.63 49.00
C ILE A 666 5.36 25.89 48.90
N LYS A 667 5.83 26.93 48.20
CA LYS A 667 5.09 28.18 47.93
C LYS A 667 4.27 28.13 46.64
N ALA A 668 4.39 27.06 45.84
CA ALA A 668 3.80 26.97 44.51
C ALA A 668 2.34 26.44 44.48
N GLY A 669 1.67 26.38 45.64
CA GLY A 669 0.29 25.88 45.70
C GLY A 669 0.18 24.37 45.48
N LEU A 670 1.04 23.57 46.12
CA LEU A 670 1.08 22.11 45.98
C LEU A 670 -0.30 21.44 46.15
N PHE A 671 -1.09 21.92 47.10
CA PHE A 671 -2.38 21.30 47.45
C PHE A 671 -3.57 21.88 46.67
N GLU A 672 -3.34 22.69 45.63
CA GLU A 672 -4.40 23.12 44.72
C GLU A 672 -5.05 21.90 44.04
N TYR A 673 -6.39 21.95 43.89
CA TYR A 673 -7.19 20.84 43.38
C TYR A 673 -6.63 20.20 42.11
N TYR A 674 -6.29 21.02 41.09
CA TYR A 674 -5.81 20.54 39.79
C TYR A 674 -4.32 20.14 39.74
N MET A 675 -3.58 20.31 40.83
CA MET A 675 -2.18 19.86 40.97
C MET A 675 -2.07 18.49 41.65
N ARG A 676 -3.20 17.87 42.01
CA ARG A 676 -3.28 16.66 42.86
C ARG A 676 -2.33 15.55 42.44
N HIS A 677 -2.36 15.15 41.17
CA HIS A 677 -1.59 14.01 40.67
C HIS A 677 -0.09 14.24 40.86
N GLU A 678 0.42 15.35 40.31
CA GLU A 678 1.85 15.66 40.37
C GLU A 678 2.32 15.92 41.80
N THR A 679 1.49 16.51 42.68
CA THR A 679 1.81 16.65 44.10
C THR A 679 1.85 15.30 44.81
N TYR A 680 0.87 14.43 44.57
CA TYR A 680 0.84 13.09 45.15
C TYR A 680 2.10 12.31 44.80
N VAL A 681 2.46 12.27 43.50
CA VAL A 681 3.65 11.59 43.00
C VAL A 681 4.92 12.19 43.60
N PHE A 682 5.05 13.53 43.58
CA PHE A 682 6.20 14.22 44.17
C PHE A 682 6.41 13.87 45.65
N LEU A 683 5.34 13.86 46.44
CA LEU A 683 5.40 13.53 47.85
C LEU A 683 5.75 12.06 48.07
N ASN A 684 5.08 11.14 47.36
CA ASN A 684 5.33 9.71 47.47
C ASN A 684 6.78 9.33 47.14
N ASN A 685 7.37 9.99 46.15
CA ASN A 685 8.74 9.74 45.70
C ASN A 685 9.78 10.36 46.65
N ASN A 686 9.54 11.57 47.16
CA ASN A 686 10.61 12.39 47.76
C ASN A 686 10.50 12.65 49.26
N PHE A 687 9.34 12.45 49.90
CA PHE A 687 9.11 12.87 51.29
C PHE A 687 10.08 12.25 52.31
N SER A 688 10.51 11.00 52.08
CA SER A 688 11.50 10.31 52.93
C SER A 688 12.88 11.00 52.92
N SER A 689 13.16 11.80 51.90
CA SER A 689 14.42 12.56 51.74
C SER A 689 14.39 13.95 52.39
N PHE A 690 13.23 14.39 52.91
CA PHE A 690 13.06 15.71 53.51
C PHE A 690 13.65 15.76 54.93
N SER A 691 14.20 16.93 55.29
CA SER A 691 14.59 17.23 56.68
C SER A 691 13.38 17.30 57.60
N LYS A 692 13.59 17.22 58.91
CA LYS A 692 12.50 17.26 59.89
C LYS A 692 11.75 18.60 59.85
N GLU A 693 12.46 19.69 59.61
CA GLU A 693 11.87 21.02 59.44
C GLU A 693 10.97 21.09 58.19
N GLN A 694 11.42 20.50 57.07
CA GLN A 694 10.63 20.42 55.83
C GLN A 694 9.37 19.55 56.01
N GLN A 695 9.50 18.40 56.69
CA GLN A 695 8.36 17.53 57.02
C GLN A 695 7.31 18.27 57.86
N SER A 696 7.74 18.98 58.91
CA SER A 696 6.84 19.76 59.76
C SER A 696 6.15 20.91 59.01
N LEU A 697 6.88 21.63 58.14
CA LEU A 697 6.31 22.71 57.33
C LEU A 697 5.28 22.19 56.31
N LEU A 698 5.54 21.04 55.68
CA LEU A 698 4.57 20.42 54.77
C LEU A 698 3.30 20.03 55.51
N LEU A 699 3.44 19.39 56.68
CA LEU A 699 2.31 18.95 57.49
C LEU A 699 1.48 20.12 58.04
N SER A 700 2.12 21.25 58.39
CA SER A 700 1.39 22.45 58.75
C SER A 700 0.60 23.00 57.56
N LYS A 701 1.22 23.08 56.36
CA LYS A 701 0.54 23.53 55.14
C LYS A 701 -0.63 22.62 54.73
N LEU A 702 -0.51 21.32 54.95
CA LEU A 702 -1.57 20.35 54.69
C LEU A 702 -2.75 20.55 55.66
N SER A 703 -2.47 20.92 56.91
CA SER A 703 -3.50 21.28 57.89
C SER A 703 -4.18 22.61 57.60
N ASP A 704 -3.46 23.55 56.99
CA ASP A 704 -3.94 24.90 56.67
C ASP A 704 -4.69 24.98 55.32
N ILE A 705 -5.04 23.85 54.69
CA ILE A 705 -5.85 23.87 53.46
C ILE A 705 -7.23 24.49 53.79
N GLU A 706 -7.61 25.51 53.03
CA GLU A 706 -8.92 26.15 53.15
C GLU A 706 -9.96 25.39 52.32
N SER A 707 -11.08 25.02 52.94
CA SER A 707 -12.25 24.44 52.29
C SER A 707 -13.50 24.79 53.11
N ASP A 708 -14.59 25.15 52.43
CA ASP A 708 -15.89 25.43 53.06
C ASP A 708 -16.62 24.13 53.47
N ASP A 709 -16.16 22.98 52.97
CA ASP A 709 -16.66 21.65 53.27
C ASP A 709 -15.63 20.87 54.09
N ILE A 710 -15.99 20.52 55.33
CA ILE A 710 -15.15 19.78 56.27
C ILE A 710 -14.85 18.37 55.73
N GLU A 711 -15.81 17.74 55.05
CA GLU A 711 -15.63 16.39 54.51
C GLU A 711 -14.68 16.40 53.31
N ASP A 712 -14.78 17.41 52.43
CA ASP A 712 -13.84 17.59 51.32
C ASP A 712 -12.42 17.95 51.79
N LEU A 713 -12.32 18.71 52.88
CA LEU A 713 -11.05 19.02 53.54
C LEU A 713 -10.38 17.76 54.08
N GLU A 714 -11.10 17.00 54.92
CA GLU A 714 -10.55 15.77 55.53
C GLU A 714 -10.19 14.75 54.44
N ARG A 715 -10.99 14.65 53.36
CA ARG A 715 -10.69 13.81 52.20
C ARG A 715 -9.42 14.24 51.46
N THR A 716 -9.25 15.53 51.20
CA THR A 716 -8.05 16.06 50.54
C THR A 716 -6.80 15.84 51.39
N GLN A 717 -6.89 16.06 52.70
CA GLN A 717 -5.82 15.76 53.64
C GLN A 717 -5.46 14.28 53.66
N LEU A 718 -6.47 13.41 53.67
CA LEU A 718 -6.29 11.96 53.66
C LEU A 718 -5.53 11.48 52.41
N ILE A 719 -5.86 12.00 51.22
CA ILE A 719 -5.18 11.67 49.95
C ILE A 719 -3.67 11.97 50.03
N PHE A 720 -3.28 13.16 50.48
CA PHE A 720 -1.87 13.52 50.55
C PHE A 720 -1.14 12.88 51.73
N LEU A 721 -1.82 12.64 52.86
CA LEU A 721 -1.27 11.86 53.98
C LEU A 721 -0.98 10.42 53.56
N GLN A 722 -1.82 9.83 52.71
CA GLN A 722 -1.59 8.51 52.15
C GLN A 722 -0.29 8.46 51.33
N ALA A 723 -0.02 9.48 50.50
CA ALA A 723 1.21 9.56 49.71
C ALA A 723 2.49 9.49 50.57
N ILE A 724 2.42 9.99 51.81
CA ILE A 724 3.56 10.08 52.74
C ILE A 724 3.48 9.08 53.91
N TYR A 725 2.48 8.20 53.92
CA TYR A 725 2.32 7.19 54.95
C TYR A 725 3.47 6.19 54.92
N ASP A 726 4.00 5.84 56.10
CA ASP A 726 5.14 4.94 56.29
C ASP A 726 6.44 5.42 55.60
N LYS A 727 6.58 6.75 55.43
CA LYS A 727 7.79 7.38 54.86
C LYS A 727 8.68 8.03 55.92
N GLY A 728 8.56 7.60 57.19
CA GLY A 728 9.47 7.98 58.28
C GLY A 728 9.08 9.21 59.11
N SER A 729 7.81 9.64 59.06
CA SER A 729 7.25 10.71 59.90
C SER A 729 6.10 10.21 60.78
N LYS A 730 6.37 10.02 62.07
CA LYS A 730 5.37 9.56 63.05
C LYS A 730 4.13 10.46 63.11
N ASP A 731 4.32 11.77 62.99
CA ASP A 731 3.22 12.74 63.00
C ASP A 731 2.30 12.56 61.77
N ALA A 732 2.86 12.32 60.59
CA ALA A 732 2.08 12.03 59.39
C ALA A 732 1.28 10.72 59.54
N ASP A 733 1.93 9.67 60.03
CA ASP A 733 1.31 8.34 60.20
C ASP A 733 0.20 8.34 61.27
N GLU A 734 0.34 9.14 62.33
CA GLU A 734 -0.69 9.33 63.35
C GLU A 734 -1.90 10.10 62.78
N ARG A 735 -1.68 11.18 62.04
CA ARG A 735 -2.75 11.96 61.38
C ARG A 735 -3.51 11.12 60.35
N TYR A 736 -2.79 10.35 59.53
CA TYR A 736 -3.41 9.42 58.58
C TYR A 736 -4.31 8.41 59.30
N ARG A 737 -3.78 7.72 60.33
CA ARG A 737 -4.54 6.74 61.12
C ARG A 737 -5.77 7.36 61.80
N MET A 738 -5.65 8.60 62.27
CA MET A 738 -6.78 9.32 62.85
C MET A 738 -7.87 9.62 61.82
N LEU A 739 -7.52 10.18 60.65
CA LEU A 739 -8.50 10.55 59.63
C LEU A 739 -9.16 9.35 58.96
N ILE A 740 -8.39 8.29 58.64
CA ILE A 740 -8.96 7.06 58.07
C ILE A 740 -9.92 6.37 59.03
N SER A 741 -9.66 6.42 60.35
CA SER A 741 -10.56 5.84 61.35
C SER A 741 -11.91 6.55 61.48
N LYS A 742 -12.00 7.81 61.03
CA LYS A 742 -13.25 8.60 61.01
C LYS A 742 -14.08 8.35 59.75
N HIS A 743 -13.46 7.93 58.65
CA HIS A 743 -14.12 7.77 57.35
C HIS A 743 -14.56 6.32 57.14
N LYS A 744 -15.85 6.11 56.81
CA LYS A 744 -16.43 4.78 56.56
C LYS A 744 -16.12 4.20 55.17
N TYR A 745 -15.61 5.00 54.24
CA TYR A 745 -15.44 4.61 52.83
C TYR A 745 -13.99 4.25 52.51
N ALA A 746 -13.82 3.20 51.71
CA ALA A 746 -12.53 2.76 51.20
C ALA A 746 -11.85 3.88 50.39
N ILE A 747 -10.53 3.98 50.56
CA ILE A 747 -9.67 4.81 49.71
C ILE A 747 -9.79 4.31 48.27
N THR A 748 -10.04 5.22 47.33
CA THR A 748 -10.04 4.91 45.89
C THR A 748 -8.67 4.37 45.47
N GLU A 749 -8.60 3.31 44.64
CA GLU A 749 -7.30 2.71 44.19
C GLU A 749 -6.34 3.71 43.54
N HIS A 750 -6.89 4.77 42.93
CA HIS A 750 -6.14 5.83 42.25
C HIS A 750 -6.47 7.19 42.90
N PRO A 751 -6.00 7.44 44.15
CA PRO A 751 -6.33 8.64 44.90
C PRO A 751 -5.62 9.90 44.35
N ASP A 752 -4.55 9.68 43.59
CA ASP A 752 -3.73 10.66 42.88
C ASP A 752 -4.48 11.35 41.72
N PHE A 753 -5.34 10.61 41.02
CA PHE A 753 -6.08 11.15 39.88
C PHE A 753 -7.39 11.84 40.29
N ILE A 754 -7.64 13.03 39.72
CA ILE A 754 -8.95 13.69 39.79
C ILE A 754 -9.96 12.97 38.90
N PHE A 755 -9.49 12.52 37.73
CA PHE A 755 -10.25 11.78 36.74
C PHE A 755 -9.43 10.58 36.29
N TYR A 756 -9.93 9.37 36.57
CA TYR A 756 -9.30 8.12 36.19
C TYR A 756 -10.23 7.34 35.27
N MET A 757 -9.83 7.13 34.02
CA MET A 757 -10.54 6.25 33.09
C MET A 757 -10.13 4.82 33.35
N GLY A 758 -10.79 4.18 34.30
CA GLY A 758 -10.80 2.72 34.40
C GLY A 758 -12.03 2.16 33.71
N THR A 759 -11.94 0.94 33.19
CA THR A 759 -13.10 0.06 32.98
C THR A 759 -13.65 -0.42 34.32
N ARG A 760 -13.92 0.52 35.24
CA ARG A 760 -14.37 0.26 36.60
C ARG A 760 -15.75 0.83 36.80
N TRP A 761 -16.75 0.02 36.44
CA TRP A 761 -17.93 -0.05 37.29
C TRP A 761 -17.42 -0.36 38.71
N LEU A 762 -17.76 0.44 39.72
CA LEU A 762 -17.51 0.06 41.12
C LEU A 762 -18.02 -1.38 41.27
N LYS A 763 -17.11 -2.34 41.45
CA LYS A 763 -17.49 -3.76 41.50
C LYS A 763 -18.35 -3.93 42.75
N GLY A 764 -19.47 -4.64 42.60
CA GLY A 764 -20.57 -4.77 43.56
C GLY A 764 -20.22 -5.33 44.95
N THR A 765 -19.02 -5.19 45.50
CA THR A 765 -18.72 -5.53 46.89
C THR A 765 -18.20 -4.34 47.68
N GLU A 766 -17.75 -3.27 47.02
CA GLU A 766 -17.09 -2.14 47.67
C GLU A 766 -18.06 -1.25 48.47
N ARG A 767 -19.37 -1.31 48.18
CA ARG A 767 -20.42 -0.60 48.91
C ARG A 767 -21.23 -1.51 49.84
N SER A 768 -20.83 -2.77 50.04
CA SER A 768 -21.64 -3.70 50.83
C SER A 768 -21.77 -3.21 52.29
N PRO A 769 -22.97 -3.30 52.92
CA PRO A 769 -23.16 -2.86 54.30
C PRO A 769 -22.48 -3.78 55.33
N TYR A 770 -22.10 -4.99 54.92
CA TYR A 770 -21.44 -6.00 55.75
C TYR A 770 -20.20 -6.52 55.02
N SER A 771 -19.10 -6.73 55.73
CA SER A 771 -17.91 -7.39 55.19
C SER A 771 -18.10 -8.91 55.12
N GLY A 772 -17.22 -9.62 54.42
CA GLY A 772 -17.24 -11.09 54.41
C GLY A 772 -17.09 -11.70 55.81
N ASP A 773 -16.27 -11.10 56.67
CA ASP A 773 -16.09 -11.54 58.06
C ASP A 773 -17.37 -11.33 58.90
N ASP A 774 -18.12 -10.25 58.66
CA ASP A 774 -19.41 -10.02 59.30
C ASP A 774 -20.43 -11.10 58.92
N LEU A 775 -20.49 -11.44 57.62
CA LEU A 775 -21.38 -12.50 57.12
C LEU A 775 -21.04 -13.87 57.75
N LEU A 776 -19.75 -14.19 57.88
CA LEU A 776 -19.29 -15.41 58.57
C LEU A 776 -19.67 -15.39 60.06
N SER A 777 -19.53 -14.25 60.73
CA SER A 777 -19.96 -14.08 62.13
C SER A 777 -21.46 -14.29 62.30
N PHE A 778 -22.28 -13.80 61.36
CA PHE A 778 -23.73 -14.01 61.39
C PHE A 778 -24.15 -15.48 61.21
N ILE A 779 -23.33 -16.29 60.54
CA ILE A 779 -23.54 -17.75 60.48
C ILE A 779 -23.29 -18.37 61.84
N SER A 780 -22.17 -18.03 62.50
CA SER A 780 -21.85 -18.52 63.84
C SER A 780 -22.91 -18.14 64.87
N ASN A 781 -23.52 -16.97 64.71
CA ASN A 781 -24.60 -16.46 65.56
C ASN A 781 -26.01 -16.86 65.10
N ASN A 782 -26.13 -17.68 64.05
CA ASN A 782 -27.40 -18.21 63.54
C ASN A 782 -28.41 -17.13 63.10
N CYS A 783 -27.95 -15.94 62.70
CA CYS A 783 -28.77 -14.77 62.36
C CYS A 783 -28.58 -14.26 60.91
N LEU A 784 -27.80 -14.95 60.07
CA LEU A 784 -27.49 -14.53 58.70
C LEU A 784 -28.74 -14.17 57.87
N ILE A 785 -29.75 -15.05 57.81
CA ILE A 785 -30.95 -14.82 56.97
C ILE A 785 -31.73 -13.60 57.43
N GLU A 786 -31.84 -13.39 58.75
CA GLU A 786 -32.51 -12.22 59.33
C GLU A 786 -31.77 -10.93 58.95
N LYS A 787 -30.43 -10.94 59.02
CA LYS A 787 -29.60 -9.78 58.65
C LYS A 787 -29.64 -9.45 57.17
N LEU A 788 -29.64 -10.47 56.31
CA LEU A 788 -29.76 -10.30 54.86
C LEU A 788 -31.14 -9.74 54.50
N ASN A 789 -32.23 -10.38 54.93
CA ASN A 789 -33.59 -9.96 54.61
C ASN A 789 -33.98 -8.61 55.25
N GLY A 790 -33.36 -8.25 56.38
CA GLY A 790 -33.60 -7.01 57.10
C GLY A 790 -32.83 -5.79 56.56
N PHE A 791 -31.98 -5.96 55.55
CA PHE A 791 -31.25 -4.83 54.94
C PHE A 791 -32.17 -4.00 54.04
N ILE A 792 -32.23 -2.70 54.31
CA ILE A 792 -33.00 -1.72 53.53
C ILE A 792 -32.02 -0.65 53.03
N PRO A 793 -31.84 -0.50 51.70
CA PRO A 793 -30.92 0.50 51.14
C PRO A 793 -31.47 1.92 51.35
N ASP A 794 -30.57 2.87 51.63
CA ASP A 794 -30.95 4.28 51.79
C ASP A 794 -31.24 4.91 50.42
N ILE A 795 -32.43 5.48 50.28
CA ILE A 795 -32.99 5.95 48.99
C ILE A 795 -32.43 7.35 48.64
N ASP A 796 -32.00 8.13 49.63
CA ASP A 796 -31.64 9.54 49.45
C ASP A 796 -30.14 9.81 49.14
N ASP A 797 -29.25 8.82 49.30
CA ASP A 797 -27.78 9.00 49.25
C ASP A 797 -27.08 8.67 47.89
N GLY A 798 -27.83 8.66 46.79
CA GLY A 798 -27.27 8.58 45.42
C GLY A 798 -26.47 7.30 45.11
N TRP A 799 -25.44 7.41 44.25
CA TRP A 799 -24.65 6.28 43.73
C TRP A 799 -23.65 5.67 44.75
N ARG A 800 -23.43 6.34 45.88
CA ARG A 800 -22.45 5.95 46.91
C ARG A 800 -23.05 5.09 48.03
N SER A 801 -24.38 5.04 48.18
CA SER A 801 -25.01 4.25 49.24
C SER A 801 -24.99 2.74 48.94
N PRO A 802 -24.85 1.88 49.97
CA PRO A 802 -24.99 0.43 49.86
C PRO A 802 -26.28 0.00 49.18
N LYS A 803 -26.20 -0.80 48.11
CA LYS A 803 -27.38 -1.36 47.43
C LYS A 803 -27.53 -2.86 47.72
N ILE A 804 -28.72 -3.38 47.46
CA ILE A 804 -29.02 -4.82 47.63
C ILE A 804 -28.09 -5.68 46.76
N ASP A 805 -27.80 -5.23 45.53
CA ASP A 805 -26.85 -5.90 44.65
C ASP A 805 -25.44 -5.94 45.25
N ASP A 806 -25.03 -4.88 45.98
CA ASP A 806 -23.71 -4.85 46.61
C ASP A 806 -23.61 -5.88 47.77
N LEU A 807 -24.71 -6.10 48.49
CA LEU A 807 -24.78 -7.13 49.54
C LEU A 807 -24.86 -8.53 48.95
N ALA A 808 -25.64 -8.74 47.88
CA ALA A 808 -25.74 -10.02 47.19
C ALA A 808 -24.39 -10.46 46.60
N SER A 809 -23.68 -9.56 45.92
CA SER A 809 -22.34 -9.79 45.39
C SER A 809 -21.29 -10.05 46.49
N MET A 810 -21.40 -9.38 47.65
CA MET A 810 -20.51 -9.66 48.79
C MET A 810 -20.77 -11.04 49.38
N LEU A 811 -22.05 -11.42 49.50
CA LEU A 811 -22.46 -12.74 49.94
C LEU A 811 -21.94 -13.82 48.98
N GLU A 812 -22.10 -13.63 47.67
CA GLU A 812 -21.59 -14.54 46.65
C GLU A 812 -20.08 -14.78 46.81
N LYS A 813 -19.27 -13.70 46.87
CA LYS A 813 -17.82 -13.82 47.09
C LYS A 813 -17.45 -14.48 48.42
N THR A 814 -18.21 -14.19 49.48
CA THR A 814 -17.94 -14.76 50.81
C THR A 814 -18.18 -16.27 50.81
N ILE A 815 -19.23 -16.73 50.12
CA ILE A 815 -19.52 -18.15 49.92
C ILE A 815 -18.41 -18.79 49.09
N GLU A 816 -17.99 -18.17 47.98
CA GLU A 816 -16.91 -18.71 47.13
C GLU A 816 -15.59 -18.86 47.88
N ASN A 817 -15.27 -17.91 48.78
CA ASN A 817 -14.04 -17.95 49.56
C ASN A 817 -14.12 -18.91 50.76
N ASN A 818 -15.33 -19.21 51.27
CA ASN A 818 -15.53 -20.01 52.48
C ASN A 818 -16.63 -21.09 52.31
N PRO A 819 -16.62 -21.90 51.23
CA PRO A 819 -17.76 -22.73 50.84
C PRO A 819 -18.18 -23.74 51.91
N ILE A 820 -17.21 -24.35 52.59
CA ILE A 820 -17.42 -25.38 53.62
C ILE A 820 -18.31 -24.89 54.76
N VAL A 821 -18.17 -23.61 55.15
CA VAL A 821 -18.96 -23.00 56.24
C VAL A 821 -20.44 -22.87 55.86
N PHE A 822 -20.73 -22.65 54.57
CA PHE A 822 -22.08 -22.45 54.08
C PHE A 822 -22.82 -23.76 53.77
N ILE A 823 -22.13 -24.90 53.58
CA ILE A 823 -22.76 -26.20 53.23
C ILE A 823 -23.92 -26.56 54.18
N PRO A 824 -23.75 -26.55 55.52
CA PRO A 824 -24.84 -26.91 56.44
C PRO A 824 -25.97 -25.87 56.49
N TYR A 825 -25.78 -24.72 55.85
CA TYR A 825 -26.68 -23.57 55.88
C TYR A 825 -27.48 -23.39 54.58
N ILE A 826 -27.13 -24.11 53.50
CA ILE A 826 -27.78 -24.02 52.17
C ILE A 826 -29.30 -24.13 52.28
N CYS A 827 -29.86 -25.17 52.93
CA CYS A 827 -31.31 -25.34 53.04
C CYS A 827 -32.04 -24.19 53.77
N ARG A 828 -31.34 -23.37 54.57
CA ARG A 828 -31.97 -22.25 55.28
C ARG A 828 -32.24 -21.06 54.37
N PHE A 829 -31.57 -20.99 53.22
CA PHE A 829 -31.82 -19.97 52.21
C PHE A 829 -33.22 -20.07 51.58
N LYS A 830 -33.97 -21.15 51.82
CA LYS A 830 -35.42 -21.21 51.51
C LYS A 830 -36.22 -20.06 52.14
N LYS A 831 -35.70 -19.46 53.22
CA LYS A 831 -36.30 -18.30 53.91
C LYS A 831 -35.66 -16.96 53.51
N ALA A 832 -34.62 -16.95 52.69
CA ALA A 832 -33.98 -15.73 52.22
C ALA A 832 -34.79 -15.09 51.07
N ASN A 833 -34.68 -13.78 50.90
CA ASN A 833 -35.25 -13.08 49.75
C ASN A 833 -34.50 -13.44 48.44
N ASP A 834 -35.18 -13.27 47.29
CA ASP A 834 -34.70 -13.69 45.96
C ASP A 834 -33.24 -13.29 45.64
N PRO A 835 -32.77 -12.05 45.93
CA PRO A 835 -31.39 -11.66 45.61
C PRO A 835 -30.32 -12.49 46.35
N PHE A 836 -30.64 -12.96 47.56
CA PHE A 836 -29.72 -13.74 48.38
C PHE A 836 -29.82 -15.23 48.07
N GLN A 837 -30.99 -15.72 47.67
CA GLN A 837 -31.10 -17.04 47.05
C GLN A 837 -30.30 -17.11 45.75
N TYR A 838 -30.37 -16.05 44.92
CA TYR A 838 -29.58 -15.90 43.70
C TYR A 838 -28.08 -15.94 44.01
N ALA A 839 -27.61 -15.12 44.95
CA ALA A 839 -26.20 -15.08 45.33
C ALA A 839 -25.67 -16.45 45.78
N LEU A 840 -26.47 -17.22 46.53
CA LEU A 840 -26.09 -18.59 46.94
C LEU A 840 -26.00 -19.53 45.74
N VAL A 841 -27.05 -19.60 44.92
CA VAL A 841 -27.09 -20.49 43.73
C VAL A 841 -25.94 -20.14 42.78
N ARG A 842 -25.70 -18.84 42.56
CA ARG A 842 -24.63 -18.35 41.69
C ARG A 842 -23.24 -18.67 42.24
N ALA A 843 -23.01 -18.50 43.54
CA ALA A 843 -21.73 -18.86 44.16
C ALA A 843 -21.41 -20.35 43.97
N PHE A 844 -22.38 -21.25 44.19
CA PHE A 844 -22.16 -22.69 43.98
C PHE A 844 -21.99 -23.06 42.50
N TYR A 845 -22.67 -22.37 41.58
CA TYR A 845 -22.41 -22.48 40.15
C TYR A 845 -21.00 -22.01 39.76
N ASN A 846 -20.52 -20.90 40.32
CA ASN A 846 -19.16 -20.41 40.06
C ASN A 846 -18.09 -21.33 40.65
N LEU A 847 -18.32 -21.86 41.86
CA LEU A 847 -17.46 -22.86 42.49
C LEU A 847 -17.35 -24.14 41.66
N TRP A 848 -18.47 -24.55 41.05
CA TRP A 848 -18.48 -25.66 40.09
C TRP A 848 -17.55 -25.37 38.90
N ASN A 849 -17.73 -24.22 38.24
CA ASN A 849 -16.94 -23.87 37.04
C ASN A 849 -15.46 -23.62 37.30
N LYS A 850 -15.08 -23.17 38.50
CA LYS A 850 -13.67 -22.93 38.88
C LYS A 850 -12.88 -24.24 39.04
N ASN A 851 -13.55 -25.40 39.05
CA ASN A 851 -12.96 -26.72 39.29
C ASN A 851 -12.07 -26.74 40.56
N THR A 852 -12.42 -25.89 41.53
CA THR A 852 -11.63 -25.69 42.74
C THR A 852 -11.97 -26.76 43.77
N LEU A 853 -11.02 -27.69 43.93
CA LEU A 853 -10.76 -28.59 45.05
C LEU A 853 -11.64 -29.85 45.14
N ASP A 854 -10.99 -31.01 44.94
CA ASP A 854 -11.43 -32.36 45.31
C ASP A 854 -11.92 -32.51 46.77
N GLU A 855 -11.71 -31.49 47.61
CA GLU A 855 -12.05 -31.45 49.03
C GLU A 855 -13.53 -31.09 49.31
N LEU A 856 -14.29 -30.58 48.34
CA LEU A 856 -15.69 -30.22 48.53
C LEU A 856 -16.61 -31.46 48.47
N GLN A 857 -17.44 -31.65 49.51
CA GLN A 857 -18.41 -32.76 49.59
C GLN A 857 -19.60 -32.57 48.63
N TRP A 858 -19.37 -32.57 47.32
CA TRP A 858 -20.37 -32.27 46.29
C TRP A 858 -21.63 -33.10 46.40
N GLN A 859 -21.55 -34.38 46.79
CA GLN A 859 -22.74 -35.20 47.02
C GLN A 859 -23.67 -34.59 48.07
N ARG A 860 -23.12 -34.12 49.19
CA ARG A 860 -23.88 -33.47 50.27
C ARG A 860 -24.38 -32.09 49.84
N ILE A 861 -23.56 -31.35 49.11
CA ILE A 861 -23.93 -30.04 48.55
C ILE A 861 -25.15 -30.19 47.63
N TRP A 862 -25.16 -31.20 46.75
CA TRP A 862 -26.28 -31.48 45.85
C TRP A 862 -27.56 -31.89 46.59
N GLU A 863 -27.48 -32.61 47.70
CA GLU A 863 -28.66 -32.92 48.54
C GLU A 863 -29.34 -31.65 49.05
N GLU A 864 -28.55 -30.73 49.58
CA GLU A 864 -29.03 -29.46 50.12
C GLU A 864 -29.50 -28.51 49.01
N LEU A 865 -28.74 -28.42 47.91
CA LEU A 865 -29.09 -27.60 46.75
C LEU A 865 -30.38 -28.10 46.10
N MET A 866 -30.51 -29.39 45.79
CA MET A 866 -31.74 -29.94 45.17
C MET A 866 -32.98 -29.65 46.02
N SER A 867 -32.86 -29.74 47.35
CA SER A 867 -33.94 -29.39 48.27
C SER A 867 -34.30 -27.90 48.21
N LEU A 868 -33.31 -27.02 48.08
CA LEU A 868 -33.50 -25.59 47.88
C LEU A 868 -34.12 -25.29 46.51
N LEU A 869 -33.60 -25.87 45.43
CA LEU A 869 -34.07 -25.66 44.06
C LEU A 869 -35.56 -26.02 43.91
N VAL A 870 -35.99 -27.15 44.45
CA VAL A 870 -37.42 -27.52 44.50
C VAL A 870 -38.23 -26.45 45.24
N SER A 871 -37.77 -26.01 46.40
CA SER A 871 -38.47 -24.97 47.17
C SER A 871 -38.58 -23.63 46.44
N ILE A 872 -37.58 -23.27 45.62
CA ILE A 872 -37.61 -22.06 44.80
C ILE A 872 -38.67 -22.20 43.70
N ILE A 873 -38.68 -23.34 43.01
CA ILE A 873 -39.56 -23.60 41.85
C ILE A 873 -41.02 -23.81 42.25
N ASP A 874 -41.26 -24.40 43.42
CA ASP A 874 -42.61 -24.62 43.98
C ASP A 874 -43.27 -23.31 44.45
N ASN A 875 -42.50 -22.23 44.64
CA ASN A 875 -43.05 -20.94 45.00
C ASN A 875 -43.75 -20.29 43.78
N GLU A 876 -45.08 -20.33 43.73
CA GLU A 876 -45.87 -19.74 42.62
C GLU A 876 -45.55 -18.26 42.35
N GLU A 877 -45.10 -17.50 43.35
CA GLU A 877 -44.76 -16.09 43.15
C GLU A 877 -43.51 -15.88 42.29
N ILE A 878 -42.61 -16.88 42.19
CA ILE A 878 -41.39 -16.75 41.37
C ILE A 878 -41.70 -16.67 39.87
N TRP A 879 -42.85 -17.23 39.45
CA TRP A 879 -43.31 -17.28 38.07
C TRP A 879 -44.11 -16.03 37.65
N ASN A 880 -44.44 -15.14 38.59
CA ASN A 880 -45.22 -13.93 38.30
C ASN A 880 -44.31 -12.76 37.90
N ASP A 881 -44.51 -12.26 36.67
CA ASP A 881 -43.77 -11.15 36.04
C ASP A 881 -44.14 -9.75 36.60
N ARG A 882 -44.92 -9.67 37.68
CA ARG A 882 -45.27 -8.39 38.30
C ARG A 882 -44.13 -7.92 39.18
N ASN A 883 -43.14 -7.27 38.58
CA ASN A 883 -42.45 -6.16 39.23
C ASN A 883 -42.02 -5.13 38.17
N VAL A 884 -42.78 -4.05 38.18
CA VAL A 884 -42.44 -2.72 37.67
C VAL A 884 -41.14 -2.29 38.36
N ASP A 885 -40.12 -1.80 37.63
CA ASP A 885 -39.74 -0.40 37.88
C ASP A 885 -38.89 0.31 36.84
N ASN A 886 -39.12 1.62 36.86
CA ASN A 886 -38.69 2.66 35.93
C ASN A 886 -37.28 3.21 36.20
N ASP A 887 -36.45 2.56 37.02
CA ASP A 887 -35.15 3.14 37.39
C ASP A 887 -33.97 2.48 36.66
N LYS A 888 -33.62 3.08 35.52
CA LYS A 888 -32.60 2.65 34.55
C LYS A 888 -31.16 2.57 35.05
N PHE A 889 -30.89 2.77 36.34
CA PHE A 889 -29.52 2.99 36.83
C PHE A 889 -28.99 2.01 37.89
N THR A 890 -29.78 1.05 38.40
CA THR A 890 -29.22 0.00 39.29
C THR A 890 -29.94 -1.35 39.14
N PRO A 891 -29.27 -2.41 38.63
CA PRO A 891 -29.89 -3.71 38.52
C PRO A 891 -29.89 -4.42 39.89
N ILE A 892 -31.06 -4.72 40.43
CA ILE A 892 -31.24 -5.62 41.59
C ILE A 892 -31.50 -7.01 41.03
N PRO A 893 -30.85 -8.09 41.53
CA PRO A 893 -31.13 -9.44 41.07
C PRO A 893 -32.61 -9.79 41.15
N GLN A 894 -33.24 -10.01 39.99
CA GLN A 894 -34.68 -10.24 39.86
C GLN A 894 -35.03 -11.73 39.90
N LYS A 895 -36.32 -12.05 40.04
CA LYS A 895 -36.87 -13.42 39.97
C LYS A 895 -36.37 -14.17 38.73
N GLY A 896 -36.32 -13.51 37.57
CA GLY A 896 -35.78 -14.08 36.34
C GLY A 896 -34.29 -14.44 36.41
N TRP A 897 -33.47 -13.68 37.14
CA TRP A 897 -32.05 -13.99 37.31
C TRP A 897 -31.83 -15.22 38.21
N LEU A 898 -32.67 -15.36 39.24
CA LEU A 898 -32.69 -16.56 40.08
C LEU A 898 -33.06 -17.80 39.26
N LEU A 899 -34.15 -17.75 38.49
CA LEU A 899 -34.57 -18.85 37.62
C LEU A 899 -33.48 -19.25 36.61
N ASN A 900 -32.81 -18.27 35.98
CA ASN A 900 -31.68 -18.52 35.09
C ASN A 900 -30.51 -19.21 35.82
N SER A 901 -30.18 -18.77 37.03
CA SER A 901 -29.08 -19.36 37.81
C SER A 901 -29.39 -20.78 38.28
N VAL A 902 -30.66 -21.07 38.57
CA VAL A 902 -31.11 -22.43 38.88
C VAL A 902 -30.87 -23.36 37.68
N ILE A 903 -31.23 -22.93 36.48
CA ILE A 903 -31.00 -23.71 35.26
C ILE A 903 -29.51 -23.87 34.96
N ASP A 904 -28.71 -22.80 35.07
CA ASP A 904 -27.25 -22.84 34.89
C ASP A 904 -26.61 -23.90 35.82
N LEU A 905 -27.05 -23.93 37.08
CA LEU A 905 -26.58 -24.90 38.07
C LEU A 905 -27.05 -26.33 37.74
N LEU A 906 -28.31 -26.51 37.32
CA LEU A 906 -28.81 -27.83 36.91
C LEU A 906 -28.03 -28.38 35.70
N LYS A 907 -27.74 -27.54 34.69
CA LYS A 907 -26.92 -27.89 33.53
C LYS A 907 -25.52 -28.31 33.95
N ALA A 908 -24.86 -27.46 34.75
CA ALA A 908 -23.54 -27.74 35.31
C ALA A 908 -23.52 -29.13 35.97
N GLY A 909 -24.54 -29.46 36.78
CA GLY A 909 -24.67 -30.73 37.49
C GLY A 909 -24.85 -31.99 36.63
N VAL A 910 -25.01 -31.88 35.31
CA VAL A 910 -25.10 -33.04 34.38
C VAL A 910 -24.11 -32.97 33.21
N GLU A 911 -23.49 -31.82 32.98
CA GLU A 911 -22.54 -31.60 31.88
C GLU A 911 -21.22 -32.35 32.06
N ASN A 912 -20.63 -32.33 33.27
CA ASN A 912 -19.40 -33.07 33.62
C ASN A 912 -19.69 -34.21 34.62
N GLY A 913 -19.20 -35.42 34.31
CA GLY A 913 -19.46 -36.63 35.09
C GLY A 913 -18.70 -36.76 36.42
N GLU A 914 -17.61 -36.01 36.63
CA GLU A 914 -16.75 -36.18 37.84
C GLU A 914 -17.42 -35.71 39.14
N HIS A 915 -18.28 -34.69 39.06
CA HIS A 915 -18.98 -34.12 40.22
C HIS A 915 -20.50 -34.04 40.05
N ALA A 916 -21.04 -34.68 38.99
CA ALA A 916 -22.46 -34.65 38.66
C ALA A 916 -23.33 -34.97 39.87
N TYR A 917 -24.54 -34.40 39.93
CA TYR A 917 -25.40 -34.74 41.05
C TYR A 917 -25.74 -36.25 41.03
N PRO A 918 -25.86 -36.89 42.21
CA PRO A 918 -26.06 -38.34 42.31
C PRO A 918 -27.23 -38.87 41.46
N GLU A 919 -27.11 -40.10 40.92
CA GLU A 919 -28.11 -40.76 40.05
C GLU A 919 -29.55 -40.71 40.62
N ARG A 920 -29.69 -40.81 41.95
CA ARG A 920 -30.98 -40.69 42.66
C ARG A 920 -31.73 -39.38 42.39
N PHE A 921 -31.04 -38.33 41.96
CA PHE A 921 -31.61 -37.02 41.66
C PHE A 921 -31.94 -36.82 40.16
N LEU A 922 -31.62 -37.76 39.26
CA LEU A 922 -31.91 -37.61 37.82
C LEU A 922 -33.41 -37.47 37.54
N SER A 923 -34.23 -38.28 38.22
CA SER A 923 -35.69 -38.15 38.15
C SER A 923 -36.17 -36.79 38.70
N GLN A 924 -35.52 -36.27 39.73
CA GLN A 924 -35.86 -34.97 40.31
C GLN A 924 -35.45 -33.81 39.37
N GLY A 925 -34.26 -33.87 38.77
CA GLY A 925 -33.81 -32.94 37.74
C GLY A 925 -34.74 -32.92 36.53
N TYR A 926 -35.16 -34.09 36.04
CA TYR A 926 -36.20 -34.21 35.00
C TYR A 926 -37.51 -33.53 35.41
N CYS A 927 -38.00 -33.80 36.63
CA CYS A 927 -39.23 -33.19 37.12
C CYS A 927 -39.13 -31.67 37.19
N LEU A 928 -37.99 -31.12 37.66
CA LEU A 928 -37.75 -29.68 37.70
C LEU A 928 -37.78 -29.08 36.29
N LEU A 929 -37.06 -29.67 35.33
CA LEU A 929 -37.05 -29.21 33.94
C LEU A 929 -38.45 -29.28 33.30
N ASN A 930 -39.23 -30.32 33.59
CA ASN A 930 -40.61 -30.40 33.15
C ASN A 930 -41.49 -29.30 33.78
N ILE A 931 -41.27 -28.94 35.05
CA ILE A 931 -41.97 -27.79 35.66
C ILE A 931 -41.58 -26.50 34.95
N PHE A 932 -40.29 -26.27 34.67
CA PHE A 932 -39.84 -25.13 33.88
C PHE A 932 -40.55 -25.06 32.53
N LEU A 933 -40.55 -26.14 31.75
CA LEU A 933 -41.24 -26.19 30.46
C LEU A 933 -42.74 -25.86 30.56
N ASN A 934 -43.40 -26.22 31.67
CA ASN A 934 -44.84 -25.98 31.84
C ASN A 934 -45.18 -24.59 32.40
N LYS A 935 -44.27 -23.97 33.15
CA LYS A 935 -44.54 -22.69 33.84
C LYS A 935 -43.80 -21.49 33.25
N MET A 936 -42.68 -21.70 32.57
CA MET A 936 -41.92 -20.61 31.96
C MET A 936 -42.73 -19.95 30.85
N LYS A 937 -42.48 -18.66 30.65
CA LYS A 937 -43.01 -17.95 29.50
C LYS A 937 -42.38 -18.53 28.23
N ARG A 938 -43.22 -18.81 27.23
CA ARG A 938 -42.83 -19.45 25.96
C ARG A 938 -42.78 -18.42 24.83
N ASN A 939 -41.96 -18.71 23.81
CA ASN A 939 -41.84 -17.93 22.59
C ASN A 939 -41.48 -16.46 22.86
N GLU A 940 -40.61 -16.19 23.84
CA GLU A 940 -40.21 -14.81 24.15
C GLU A 940 -39.40 -14.17 23.02
N TYR A 941 -38.63 -14.97 22.30
CA TYR A 941 -37.94 -14.55 21.11
C TYR A 941 -38.81 -14.80 19.87
N CYS A 942 -39.36 -13.73 19.31
CA CYS A 942 -40.11 -13.73 18.06
C CYS A 942 -39.54 -12.62 17.17
N PRO A 943 -38.64 -12.94 16.22
CA PRO A 943 -38.10 -11.93 15.32
C PRO A 943 -39.22 -11.40 14.43
N ASP A 944 -39.36 -10.07 14.37
CA ASP A 944 -40.37 -9.39 13.55
C ASP A 944 -39.98 -9.47 12.07
N THR A 945 -38.69 -9.37 11.78
CA THR A 945 -38.14 -9.51 10.43
C THR A 945 -37.04 -10.56 10.35
N ILE A 946 -36.70 -10.97 9.12
CA ILE A 946 -35.64 -11.96 8.89
C ILE A 946 -34.24 -11.39 9.16
N GLU A 947 -34.08 -10.07 9.09
CA GLU A 947 -32.83 -9.34 9.35
C GLU A 947 -32.47 -9.25 10.84
N GLU A 948 -33.42 -9.53 11.74
CA GLU A 948 -33.17 -9.60 13.19
C GLU A 948 -32.58 -10.96 13.61
N ILE A 949 -32.55 -11.94 12.70
CA ILE A 949 -32.09 -13.31 12.98
C ILE A 949 -30.56 -13.37 12.91
N ASN A 950 -29.91 -13.02 14.01
CA ASN A 950 -28.47 -13.14 14.15
C ASN A 950 -28.09 -13.59 15.56
N ASP A 951 -27.21 -14.59 15.65
CA ASP A 951 -26.74 -15.19 16.91
C ASP A 951 -27.89 -15.65 17.81
N VAL A 952 -28.81 -16.41 17.23
CA VAL A 952 -30.00 -16.92 17.92
C VAL A 952 -29.60 -17.86 19.06
N PHE A 953 -28.51 -18.62 18.89
CA PHE A 953 -27.98 -19.44 19.98
C PHE A 953 -27.45 -18.59 21.13
N GLY A 954 -26.72 -17.50 20.84
CA GLY A 954 -26.30 -16.53 21.85
C GLY A 954 -27.48 -15.95 22.62
N ILE A 955 -28.60 -15.66 21.95
CA ILE A 955 -29.86 -15.29 22.60
C ILE A 955 -30.41 -16.45 23.43
N ALA A 956 -30.42 -17.66 22.89
CA ALA A 956 -30.97 -18.86 23.53
C ALA A 956 -30.24 -19.19 24.84
N ILE A 957 -28.90 -19.15 24.87
CA ILE A 957 -28.12 -19.42 26.08
C ILE A 957 -28.15 -18.27 27.08
N ASN A 958 -28.70 -17.11 26.71
CA ASN A 958 -28.91 -15.97 27.62
C ASN A 958 -30.38 -15.79 28.03
N ASN A 959 -31.31 -16.54 27.44
CA ASN A 959 -32.72 -16.56 27.78
C ASN A 959 -33.10 -17.83 28.55
N LEU A 960 -34.04 -17.73 29.48
CA LEU A 960 -34.47 -18.86 30.30
C LEU A 960 -35.00 -20.04 29.46
N GLU A 961 -35.82 -19.77 28.45
CA GLU A 961 -36.41 -20.79 27.58
C GLU A 961 -35.33 -21.60 26.85
N GLY A 962 -34.35 -20.92 26.24
CA GLY A 962 -33.26 -21.59 25.54
C GLY A 962 -32.37 -22.40 26.49
N LYS A 963 -32.01 -21.83 27.66
CA LYS A 963 -31.25 -22.55 28.68
C LYS A 963 -31.97 -23.81 29.17
N VAL A 964 -33.29 -23.78 29.33
CA VAL A 964 -34.09 -24.95 29.75
C VAL A 964 -33.98 -26.07 28.71
N PHE A 965 -34.15 -25.78 27.42
CA PHE A 965 -34.03 -26.79 26.37
C PHE A 965 -32.62 -27.37 26.25
N GLU A 966 -31.60 -26.50 26.32
CA GLU A 966 -30.23 -26.96 26.30
C GLU A 966 -29.94 -27.88 27.50
N THR A 967 -30.35 -27.47 28.70
CA THR A 967 -30.20 -28.27 29.93
C THR A 967 -30.95 -29.60 29.84
N LEU A 968 -32.13 -29.64 29.22
CA LEU A 968 -32.88 -30.85 28.95
C LEU A 968 -32.09 -31.85 28.07
N ILE A 969 -31.36 -31.36 27.07
CA ILE A 969 -30.49 -32.18 26.24
C ILE A 969 -29.30 -32.71 27.05
N TYR A 970 -28.63 -31.87 27.85
CA TYR A 970 -27.54 -32.32 28.71
C TYR A 970 -28.00 -33.36 29.74
N GLN A 971 -29.17 -33.17 30.34
CA GLN A 971 -29.82 -34.11 31.24
C GLN A 971 -30.06 -35.47 30.57
N LEU A 972 -30.69 -35.45 29.39
CA LEU A 972 -30.97 -36.64 28.59
C LEU A 972 -29.67 -37.40 28.26
N LEU A 973 -28.66 -36.69 27.75
CA LEU A 973 -27.38 -37.30 27.38
C LEU A 973 -26.63 -37.85 28.61
N HIS A 974 -26.73 -37.19 29.76
CA HIS A 974 -26.16 -37.70 31.00
C HIS A 974 -26.85 -38.99 31.46
N GLU A 975 -28.19 -39.04 31.49
CA GLU A 975 -28.95 -40.27 31.80
C GLU A 975 -28.56 -41.40 30.83
N CYS A 976 -28.43 -41.10 29.53
CA CYS A 976 -27.99 -42.09 28.54
C CYS A 976 -26.56 -42.60 28.79
N ARG A 977 -25.61 -41.73 29.18
CA ARG A 977 -24.22 -42.11 29.47
C ARG A 977 -24.10 -43.06 30.67
N LEU A 978 -24.97 -42.95 31.67
CA LEU A 978 -25.00 -43.85 32.82
C LEU A 978 -25.54 -45.25 32.47
N THR A 979 -26.17 -45.40 31.30
CA THR A 979 -26.76 -46.66 30.85
C THR A 979 -25.89 -47.32 29.78
N ASN A 980 -25.36 -48.51 30.08
CA ASN A 980 -24.40 -49.20 29.21
C ASN A 980 -25.03 -50.08 28.10
N ASN A 981 -26.35 -50.01 27.85
CA ASN A 981 -27.00 -50.84 26.84
C ASN A 981 -28.03 -50.06 26.00
N ALA A 982 -28.18 -50.48 24.74
CA ALA A 982 -29.07 -49.82 23.77
C ALA A 982 -30.54 -49.79 24.21
N SER A 983 -31.02 -50.85 24.87
CA SER A 983 -32.40 -50.92 25.37
C SER A 983 -32.70 -49.84 26.41
N GLY A 984 -31.77 -49.53 27.30
CA GLY A 984 -31.96 -48.52 28.32
C GLY A 984 -31.89 -47.10 27.76
N ILE A 985 -31.05 -46.86 26.74
CA ILE A 985 -31.04 -45.59 25.99
C ILE A 985 -32.41 -45.35 25.35
N THR A 986 -33.03 -46.37 24.74
CA THR A 986 -34.38 -46.25 24.16
C THR A 986 -35.43 -45.88 25.20
N VAL A 987 -35.44 -46.52 26.37
CA VAL A 987 -36.39 -46.22 27.46
C VAL A 987 -36.21 -44.78 27.97
N ILE A 988 -34.97 -44.32 28.13
CA ILE A 988 -34.68 -42.94 28.54
C ILE A 988 -35.17 -41.97 27.46
N TRP A 989 -34.85 -42.23 26.19
CA TRP A 989 -35.33 -41.37 25.11
C TRP A 989 -36.87 -41.28 25.06
N GLU A 990 -37.59 -42.38 25.23
CA GLU A 990 -39.07 -42.39 25.27
C GLU A 990 -39.63 -41.47 26.36
N LYS A 991 -39.00 -41.40 27.54
CA LYS A 991 -39.37 -40.49 28.63
C LYS A 991 -39.26 -39.01 28.21
N TYR A 992 -38.20 -38.63 27.50
CA TYR A 992 -37.93 -37.24 27.11
C TYR A 992 -38.62 -36.83 25.81
N ARG A 993 -38.81 -37.77 24.89
CA ARG A 993 -39.25 -37.52 23.51
C ARG A 993 -40.52 -36.67 23.44
N GLN A 994 -41.50 -36.92 24.31
CA GLN A 994 -42.75 -36.18 24.29
C GLN A 994 -42.54 -34.67 24.57
N LEU A 995 -41.55 -34.30 25.40
CA LEU A 995 -41.22 -32.91 25.66
C LEU A 995 -40.72 -32.20 24.40
N PHE A 996 -39.92 -32.88 23.58
CA PHE A 996 -39.48 -32.36 22.28
C PHE A 996 -40.60 -32.38 21.22
N GLU A 997 -41.45 -33.42 21.22
CA GLU A 997 -42.59 -33.51 20.28
C GLU A 997 -43.59 -32.36 20.46
N ASN A 998 -43.82 -31.93 21.71
CA ASN A 998 -44.72 -30.82 22.02
C ASN A 998 -44.32 -29.52 21.32
N GLU A 999 -43.02 -29.26 21.14
CA GLU A 999 -42.51 -28.05 20.47
C GLU A 999 -42.71 -28.05 18.95
N PHE A 1000 -43.16 -29.16 18.37
CA PHE A 1000 -43.56 -29.25 16.96
C PHE A 1000 -45.09 -29.18 16.77
N LEU A 1001 -45.87 -29.03 17.84
CA LEU A 1001 -47.33 -28.91 17.73
C LEU A 1001 -47.74 -27.53 17.23
N HIS A 1002 -48.62 -27.50 16.23
CA HIS A 1002 -49.11 -26.24 15.63
C HIS A 1002 -49.81 -25.29 16.61
N GLU A 1003 -50.42 -25.83 17.67
CA GLU A 1003 -51.17 -25.07 18.68
C GLU A 1003 -50.29 -24.11 19.50
N HIS A 1004 -48.98 -24.33 19.54
CA HIS A 1004 -48.02 -23.50 20.29
C HIS A 1004 -47.33 -22.42 19.43
N GLY A 1005 -47.56 -22.40 18.12
CA GLY A 1005 -46.79 -21.55 17.20
C GLY A 1005 -45.32 -21.99 17.07
N PRO A 1006 -44.51 -21.35 16.21
CA PRO A 1006 -43.12 -21.71 16.00
C PRO A 1006 -42.23 -21.28 17.18
N ASN A 1007 -41.57 -22.24 17.83
CA ASN A 1007 -40.58 -21.96 18.87
C ASN A 1007 -39.18 -21.78 18.24
N TYR A 1008 -38.82 -20.52 17.93
CA TYR A 1008 -37.59 -20.20 17.21
C TYR A 1008 -36.31 -20.57 17.97
N LEU A 1009 -36.26 -20.39 19.30
CA LEU A 1009 -35.12 -20.78 20.13
C LEU A 1009 -34.95 -22.29 20.17
N PHE A 1010 -36.07 -23.02 20.31
CA PHE A 1010 -36.06 -24.47 20.28
C PHE A 1010 -35.53 -25.02 18.95
N TYR A 1011 -35.99 -24.49 17.80
CA TYR A 1011 -35.50 -24.98 16.50
C TYR A 1011 -34.01 -24.72 16.29
N ASN A 1012 -33.49 -23.61 16.80
CA ASN A 1012 -32.05 -23.32 16.80
C ASN A 1012 -31.28 -24.36 17.64
N ILE A 1013 -31.66 -24.55 18.91
CA ILE A 1013 -31.03 -25.53 19.82
C ILE A 1013 -31.13 -26.95 19.25
N PHE A 1014 -32.29 -27.32 18.70
CA PHE A 1014 -32.50 -28.62 18.07
C PHE A 1014 -31.46 -28.89 16.99
N VAL A 1015 -31.14 -27.90 16.17
CA VAL A 1015 -30.10 -28.01 15.14
C VAL A 1015 -28.71 -28.03 15.77
N CYS A 1016 -28.40 -27.18 16.75
CA CYS A 1016 -27.10 -27.24 17.45
C CYS A 1016 -26.75 -28.66 17.91
N TYR A 1017 -27.76 -29.41 18.39
CA TYR A 1017 -27.61 -30.73 18.99
C TYR A 1017 -28.15 -31.91 18.15
N PHE A 1018 -28.52 -31.72 16.87
CA PHE A 1018 -29.20 -32.78 16.11
C PHE A 1018 -28.38 -34.07 16.00
N ALA A 1019 -27.04 -33.98 15.98
CA ALA A 1019 -26.17 -35.14 15.87
C ALA A 1019 -26.31 -36.07 17.09
N HIS A 1020 -26.47 -35.48 18.29
CA HIS A 1020 -26.73 -36.21 19.52
C HIS A 1020 -28.12 -36.86 19.48
N LEU A 1021 -29.13 -36.12 19.02
CA LEU A 1021 -30.50 -36.64 18.86
C LEU A 1021 -30.58 -37.76 17.80
N TYR A 1022 -29.79 -37.65 16.72
CA TYR A 1022 -29.68 -38.66 15.68
C TYR A 1022 -29.09 -39.97 16.20
N TYR A 1023 -28.11 -39.88 17.11
CA TYR A 1023 -27.57 -41.05 17.81
C TYR A 1023 -28.62 -41.75 18.67
N LEU A 1024 -29.53 -41.00 19.30
CA LEU A 1024 -30.62 -41.54 20.13
C LEU A 1024 -31.75 -42.15 19.30
N ASP A 1025 -32.21 -41.44 18.27
CA ASP A 1025 -33.29 -41.86 17.38
C ASP A 1025 -33.11 -41.25 15.98
N ALA A 1026 -32.43 -41.99 15.11
CA ALA A 1026 -32.12 -41.58 13.75
C ALA A 1026 -33.36 -41.31 12.90
N VAL A 1027 -34.40 -42.15 13.03
CA VAL A 1027 -35.63 -42.07 12.22
C VAL A 1027 -36.42 -40.83 12.62
N TRP A 1028 -36.57 -40.60 13.92
CA TRP A 1028 -37.26 -39.43 14.43
C TRP A 1028 -36.53 -38.14 14.06
N THR A 1029 -35.22 -38.09 14.29
CA THR A 1029 -34.42 -36.89 14.01
C THR A 1029 -34.42 -36.56 12.52
N GLU A 1030 -34.29 -37.55 11.63
CA GLU A 1030 -34.42 -37.33 10.17
C GLU A 1030 -35.79 -36.75 9.79
N LYS A 1031 -36.86 -37.27 10.39
CA LYS A 1031 -38.21 -36.76 10.15
C LYS A 1031 -38.34 -35.30 10.60
N LYS A 1032 -37.85 -34.94 11.79
CA LYS A 1032 -37.94 -33.57 12.32
C LYS A 1032 -37.06 -32.59 11.56
N LEU A 1033 -35.85 -32.98 11.16
CA LEU A 1033 -35.01 -32.16 10.29
C LEU A 1033 -35.68 -31.91 8.92
N LYS A 1034 -36.41 -32.88 8.36
CA LYS A 1034 -37.23 -32.65 7.15
C LYS A 1034 -38.37 -31.68 7.42
N THR A 1035 -39.04 -31.76 8.57
CA THR A 1035 -40.07 -30.78 8.93
C THR A 1035 -39.50 -29.36 9.01
N ILE A 1036 -38.34 -29.19 9.65
CA ILE A 1036 -37.67 -27.89 9.82
C ILE A 1036 -37.11 -27.34 8.49
N PHE A 1037 -36.45 -28.16 7.66
CA PHE A 1037 -35.73 -27.66 6.49
C PHE A 1037 -36.45 -27.88 5.15
N SER A 1038 -37.27 -28.93 5.02
CA SER A 1038 -37.97 -29.25 3.77
C SER A 1038 -39.44 -28.80 3.79
N GLU A 1039 -40.18 -29.08 4.86
CA GLU A 1039 -41.64 -28.93 4.89
C GLU A 1039 -42.08 -27.53 5.35
N THR A 1040 -41.27 -26.83 6.16
CA THR A 1040 -41.63 -25.49 6.66
C THR A 1040 -41.75 -24.46 5.54
N GLN A 1041 -42.83 -23.68 5.63
CA GLN A 1041 -43.06 -22.47 4.82
C GLN A 1041 -42.67 -21.20 5.58
N ASP A 1042 -42.45 -21.28 6.90
CA ASP A 1042 -41.99 -20.13 7.69
C ASP A 1042 -40.47 -19.94 7.48
N LYS A 1043 -40.11 -18.87 6.78
CA LYS A 1043 -38.71 -18.49 6.55
C LYS A 1043 -37.96 -18.21 7.85
N LYS A 1044 -38.63 -17.69 8.89
CA LYS A 1044 -37.99 -17.41 10.18
C LYS A 1044 -37.60 -18.70 10.89
N VAL A 1045 -38.44 -19.74 10.83
CA VAL A 1045 -38.11 -21.08 11.35
C VAL A 1045 -36.89 -21.64 10.63
N PHE A 1046 -36.88 -21.57 9.30
CA PHE A 1046 -35.76 -22.07 8.49
C PHE A 1046 -34.45 -21.36 8.85
N LEU A 1047 -34.46 -20.02 8.98
CA LEU A 1047 -33.25 -19.23 9.26
C LEU A 1047 -32.76 -19.37 10.70
N CYS A 1048 -33.65 -19.36 11.70
CA CYS A 1048 -33.26 -19.59 13.09
C CYS A 1048 -32.66 -20.99 13.28
N ALA A 1049 -33.22 -22.01 12.61
CA ALA A 1049 -32.66 -23.35 12.60
C ALA A 1049 -31.29 -23.39 11.90
N LEU A 1050 -31.16 -22.72 10.76
CA LEU A 1050 -29.92 -22.66 9.99
C LEU A 1050 -28.79 -21.95 10.75
N ASP A 1051 -29.10 -20.89 11.50
CA ASP A 1051 -28.16 -20.18 12.39
C ASP A 1051 -27.53 -21.11 13.44
N GLY A 1052 -28.28 -22.15 13.87
CA GLY A 1052 -27.80 -23.15 14.83
C GLY A 1052 -26.61 -23.98 14.33
N LEU A 1053 -26.41 -24.09 13.00
CA LEU A 1053 -25.28 -24.81 12.43
C LEU A 1053 -23.92 -24.22 12.82
N LYS A 1054 -23.85 -22.93 13.21
CA LYS A 1054 -22.63 -22.28 13.71
C LYS A 1054 -22.05 -22.98 14.93
N TYR A 1055 -22.90 -23.65 15.71
CA TYR A 1055 -22.55 -24.33 16.96
C TYR A 1055 -22.57 -25.86 16.81
N THR A 1056 -22.74 -26.37 15.58
CA THR A 1056 -22.68 -27.80 15.28
C THR A 1056 -21.34 -28.13 14.62
N ASN A 1057 -20.68 -29.19 15.11
CA ASN A 1057 -19.46 -29.67 14.47
C ASN A 1057 -19.74 -30.23 13.07
N PHE A 1058 -18.98 -29.75 12.08
CA PHE A 1058 -18.96 -30.36 10.76
C PHE A 1058 -18.43 -31.79 10.86
N THR A 1059 -19.19 -32.74 10.35
CA THR A 1059 -18.70 -34.10 10.05
C THR A 1059 -19.29 -34.54 8.72
N THR A 1060 -18.61 -35.49 8.06
CA THR A 1060 -19.13 -36.04 6.79
C THR A 1060 -20.50 -36.70 6.97
N GLY A 1061 -20.75 -37.31 8.14
CA GLY A 1061 -22.06 -37.85 8.52
C GLY A 1061 -23.13 -36.75 8.65
N ASN A 1062 -22.84 -35.69 9.41
CA ASN A 1062 -23.77 -34.58 9.64
C ASN A 1062 -24.14 -33.86 8.35
N PHE A 1063 -23.17 -33.58 7.48
CA PHE A 1063 -23.43 -32.94 6.19
C PHE A 1063 -24.33 -33.80 5.31
N ASN A 1064 -24.07 -35.12 5.23
CA ASN A 1064 -24.86 -36.05 4.44
C ASN A 1064 -26.27 -36.27 5.01
N LEU A 1065 -26.44 -36.22 6.33
CA LEU A 1065 -27.74 -36.26 6.98
C LEU A 1065 -28.59 -35.05 6.57
N LEU A 1066 -28.03 -33.86 6.69
CA LEU A 1066 -28.66 -32.60 6.27
C LEU A 1066 -28.91 -32.55 4.76
N LYS A 1067 -28.05 -33.18 3.95
CA LYS A 1067 -28.26 -33.31 2.50
C LYS A 1067 -29.58 -33.98 2.14
N LYS A 1068 -30.16 -34.82 3.02
CA LYS A 1068 -31.47 -35.45 2.83
C LYS A 1068 -32.66 -34.49 3.03
N THR A 1069 -32.46 -33.29 3.56
CA THR A 1069 -33.52 -32.35 3.96
C THR A 1069 -33.63 -31.10 3.09
N GLN A 1070 -32.98 -31.12 1.91
CA GLN A 1070 -32.91 -29.99 0.97
C GLN A 1070 -32.30 -28.70 1.55
N VAL A 1071 -31.73 -28.73 2.76
CA VAL A 1071 -31.21 -27.54 3.43
C VAL A 1071 -30.13 -26.86 2.58
N TRP A 1072 -29.22 -27.61 1.97
CA TRP A 1072 -28.14 -27.05 1.14
C TRP A 1072 -28.68 -26.44 -0.16
N ASP A 1073 -29.68 -27.08 -0.79
CA ASP A 1073 -30.31 -26.55 -1.99
C ASP A 1073 -31.06 -25.24 -1.71
N ARG A 1074 -31.89 -25.21 -0.66
CA ARG A 1074 -32.60 -24.00 -0.24
C ARG A 1074 -31.66 -22.90 0.23
N SER A 1075 -30.60 -23.25 0.97
CA SER A 1075 -29.65 -22.28 1.53
C SER A 1075 -28.80 -21.62 0.45
N THR A 1076 -28.36 -22.38 -0.56
CA THR A 1076 -27.65 -21.82 -1.72
C THR A 1076 -28.56 -20.95 -2.59
N GLU A 1077 -29.88 -20.98 -2.42
CA GLU A 1077 -30.89 -20.15 -3.10
C GLU A 1077 -31.31 -18.89 -2.32
N LEU A 1078 -30.82 -18.70 -1.10
CA LEU A 1078 -31.14 -17.52 -0.31
C LEU A 1078 -30.51 -16.26 -0.89
N THR A 1079 -31.34 -15.22 -1.09
CA THR A 1079 -30.93 -13.87 -1.53
C THR A 1079 -30.98 -12.83 -0.39
N ILE A 1080 -31.11 -13.29 0.86
CA ILE A 1080 -31.30 -12.44 2.04
C ILE A 1080 -29.97 -11.77 2.41
N SER A 1081 -30.05 -10.53 2.89
CA SER A 1081 -28.92 -9.65 3.23
C SER A 1081 -28.18 -10.00 4.53
N ASP A 1082 -28.60 -11.01 5.30
CA ASP A 1082 -27.90 -11.39 6.53
C ASP A 1082 -26.62 -12.18 6.20
N ILE A 1083 -25.51 -11.53 6.48
CA ILE A 1083 -24.15 -11.96 6.20
C ILE A 1083 -23.78 -13.21 7.02
N ASN A 1084 -24.24 -13.36 8.26
CA ASN A 1084 -23.68 -14.34 9.19
C ASN A 1084 -24.23 -15.76 8.98
N VAL A 1085 -25.54 -15.90 8.74
CA VAL A 1085 -26.14 -17.22 8.47
C VAL A 1085 -25.68 -17.76 7.11
N ARG A 1086 -25.57 -16.88 6.10
CA ARG A 1086 -25.04 -17.26 4.77
C ARG A 1086 -23.58 -17.69 4.85
N GLN A 1087 -22.75 -16.96 5.60
CA GLN A 1087 -21.36 -17.33 5.79
C GLN A 1087 -21.19 -18.75 6.34
N GLU A 1088 -22.02 -19.17 7.30
CA GLU A 1088 -21.92 -20.51 7.87
C GLU A 1088 -22.25 -21.61 6.87
N VAL A 1089 -23.28 -21.41 6.03
CA VAL A 1089 -23.61 -22.32 4.93
C VAL A 1089 -22.42 -22.47 3.99
N PHE A 1090 -21.78 -21.37 3.63
CA PHE A 1090 -20.61 -21.37 2.76
C PHE A 1090 -19.45 -22.13 3.42
N LYS A 1091 -19.21 -21.94 4.72
CA LYS A 1091 -18.19 -22.71 5.44
C LYS A 1091 -18.43 -24.21 5.42
N TRP A 1092 -19.68 -24.65 5.62
CA TRP A 1092 -20.03 -26.07 5.54
C TRP A 1092 -19.84 -26.65 4.13
N ILE A 1093 -20.13 -25.87 3.08
CA ILE A 1093 -19.84 -26.25 1.69
C ILE A 1093 -18.32 -26.34 1.46
N GLY A 1094 -17.55 -25.40 2.02
CA GLY A 1094 -16.08 -25.41 2.00
C GLY A 1094 -15.49 -26.67 2.64
N PHE A 1095 -15.94 -27.03 3.85
CA PHE A 1095 -15.52 -28.27 4.51
C PHE A 1095 -15.97 -29.52 3.73
N ALA A 1096 -17.18 -29.52 3.15
CA ALA A 1096 -17.63 -30.60 2.29
C ALA A 1096 -16.70 -30.81 1.08
N TYR A 1097 -16.17 -29.74 0.50
CA TYR A 1097 -15.17 -29.81 -0.56
C TYR A 1097 -13.83 -30.38 -0.07
N LEU A 1098 -13.30 -29.89 1.06
CA LEU A 1098 -12.05 -30.39 1.64
C LEU A 1098 -12.13 -31.89 1.98
N THR A 1099 -13.29 -32.36 2.44
CA THR A 1099 -13.55 -33.77 2.78
C THR A 1099 -14.06 -34.64 1.62
N LYS A 1100 -14.03 -34.15 0.38
CA LYS A 1100 -14.46 -34.85 -0.86
C LYS A 1100 -15.95 -35.18 -0.99
N ILE A 1101 -16.80 -34.68 -0.09
CA ILE A 1101 -18.25 -34.85 -0.20
C ILE A 1101 -18.80 -33.98 -1.34
N GLU A 1102 -18.24 -32.78 -1.49
CA GLU A 1102 -18.51 -31.84 -2.58
C GLU A 1102 -17.33 -31.82 -3.56
N LYS A 1103 -17.62 -31.59 -4.83
CA LYS A 1103 -16.60 -31.40 -5.89
C LYS A 1103 -16.61 -29.95 -6.35
N ILE A 1104 -15.55 -29.49 -6.99
CA ILE A 1104 -15.47 -28.10 -7.46
C ILE A 1104 -16.57 -27.74 -8.47
N GLU A 1105 -16.94 -28.70 -9.32
CA GLU A 1105 -18.09 -28.64 -10.23
C GLU A 1105 -19.31 -29.40 -9.68
N GLY A 1106 -19.34 -29.65 -8.36
CA GLY A 1106 -20.45 -30.29 -7.67
C GLY A 1106 -21.68 -29.38 -7.57
N PRO A 1107 -22.84 -29.92 -7.17
CA PRO A 1107 -24.12 -29.23 -7.24
C PRO A 1107 -24.19 -27.95 -6.39
N TYR A 1108 -23.38 -27.81 -5.34
CA TYR A 1108 -23.43 -26.64 -4.46
C TYR A 1108 -22.39 -25.61 -4.84
N LEU A 1109 -21.12 -26.00 -4.99
CA LEU A 1109 -20.06 -25.07 -5.41
C LEU A 1109 -20.30 -24.52 -6.81
N LYS A 1110 -20.75 -25.36 -7.76
CA LYS A 1110 -21.06 -24.93 -9.12
C LYS A 1110 -22.14 -23.85 -9.15
N LYS A 1111 -23.20 -23.97 -8.32
CA LYS A 1111 -24.25 -22.94 -8.22
C LYS A 1111 -23.67 -21.58 -7.80
N LEU A 1112 -22.69 -21.56 -6.87
CA LEU A 1112 -22.04 -20.32 -6.44
C LEU A 1112 -21.23 -19.66 -7.56
N TYR A 1113 -20.49 -20.47 -8.33
CA TYR A 1113 -19.76 -20.01 -9.51
C TYR A 1113 -20.69 -19.52 -10.63
N ASP A 1114 -21.75 -20.27 -10.94
CA ASP A 1114 -22.72 -19.93 -12.00
C ASP A 1114 -23.45 -18.60 -11.69
N ARG A 1115 -23.70 -18.33 -10.40
CA ARG A 1115 -24.34 -17.08 -9.93
C ARG A 1115 -23.38 -15.93 -9.69
N ARG A 1116 -22.06 -16.16 -9.81
CA ARG A 1116 -21.03 -15.16 -9.52
C ARG A 1116 -21.12 -14.63 -8.08
N ASP A 1117 -21.37 -15.53 -7.11
CA ASP A 1117 -21.49 -15.17 -5.69
C ASP A 1117 -20.10 -14.94 -5.06
N VAL A 1118 -19.56 -13.74 -5.27
CA VAL A 1118 -18.22 -13.32 -4.82
C VAL A 1118 -18.10 -13.42 -3.30
N GLU A 1119 -19.16 -13.11 -2.55
CA GLU A 1119 -19.17 -13.17 -1.09
C GLU A 1119 -19.04 -14.62 -0.59
N ALA A 1120 -19.77 -15.55 -1.20
CA ALA A 1120 -19.69 -16.95 -0.86
C ALA A 1120 -18.29 -17.52 -1.12
N LEU A 1121 -17.73 -17.25 -2.30
CA LEU A 1121 -16.39 -17.67 -2.66
C LEU A 1121 -15.34 -17.05 -1.73
N SER A 1122 -15.50 -15.78 -1.34
CA SER A 1122 -14.60 -15.11 -0.40
C SER A 1122 -14.64 -15.78 0.98
N THR A 1123 -15.83 -16.14 1.47
CA THR A 1123 -16.02 -16.78 2.77
C THR A 1123 -15.35 -18.16 2.82
N ILE A 1124 -15.54 -18.97 1.76
CA ILE A 1124 -14.90 -20.29 1.64
C ILE A 1124 -13.38 -20.15 1.60
N THR A 1125 -12.87 -19.14 0.87
CA THR A 1125 -11.44 -18.89 0.76
C THR A 1125 -10.83 -18.48 2.11
N ASP A 1126 -11.49 -17.59 2.86
CA ASP A 1126 -11.03 -17.13 4.18
C ASP A 1126 -11.01 -18.29 5.20
N GLN A 1127 -12.03 -19.14 5.16
CA GLN A 1127 -12.06 -20.36 5.97
C GLN A 1127 -10.86 -21.27 5.70
N PHE A 1128 -10.50 -21.51 4.43
CA PHE A 1128 -9.35 -22.36 4.08
C PHE A 1128 -8.04 -21.78 4.62
N CYS A 1129 -7.92 -20.45 4.67
CA CYS A 1129 -6.76 -19.79 5.29
C CYS A 1129 -6.70 -20.03 6.81
N ARG A 1130 -7.83 -19.94 7.53
CA ARG A 1130 -7.86 -20.03 9.00
C ARG A 1130 -7.75 -21.45 9.54
N GLU A 1131 -8.41 -22.41 8.89
CA GLU A 1131 -8.58 -23.77 9.41
C GLU A 1131 -7.35 -24.68 9.15
N ILE A 1132 -6.49 -24.34 8.18
CA ILE A 1132 -5.37 -25.20 7.76
C ILE A 1132 -4.01 -24.71 8.31
N ASN A 1133 -4.01 -23.66 9.15
CA ASN A 1133 -2.81 -23.17 9.85
C ASN A 1133 -2.28 -24.09 10.98
N ASN A 1134 -2.91 -25.25 11.23
CA ASN A 1134 -2.46 -26.23 12.22
C ASN A 1134 -2.19 -27.59 11.55
N ASP A 1135 -0.92 -28.04 11.54
CA ASP A 1135 -0.35 -29.40 11.36
C ASP A 1135 -1.10 -30.54 10.61
N GLU A 1136 -2.15 -30.29 9.82
CA GLU A 1136 -2.99 -31.33 9.22
C GLU A 1136 -2.86 -31.47 7.69
N LYS A 1137 -2.35 -32.65 7.31
CA LYS A 1137 -2.54 -33.41 6.05
C LYS A 1137 -2.27 -32.65 4.73
N ALA A 1138 -1.14 -32.98 4.10
CA ALA A 1138 -0.80 -32.61 2.71
C ALA A 1138 -1.96 -32.76 1.69
N GLU A 1139 -2.89 -33.67 1.94
CA GLU A 1139 -4.09 -33.87 1.11
C GLU A 1139 -5.04 -32.65 1.08
N PHE A 1140 -5.14 -31.86 2.15
CA PHE A 1140 -5.95 -30.64 2.14
C PHE A 1140 -5.27 -29.53 1.34
N CYS A 1141 -3.95 -29.38 1.43
CA CYS A 1141 -3.18 -28.41 0.65
C CYS A 1141 -3.40 -28.59 -0.86
N GLU A 1142 -3.38 -29.83 -1.37
CA GLU A 1142 -3.66 -30.09 -2.78
C GLU A 1142 -5.06 -29.62 -3.21
N ARG A 1143 -6.08 -29.82 -2.35
CA ARG A 1143 -7.46 -29.38 -2.63
C ARG A 1143 -7.60 -27.87 -2.55
N VAL A 1144 -6.98 -27.23 -1.57
CA VAL A 1144 -6.96 -25.76 -1.45
C VAL A 1144 -6.32 -25.15 -2.69
N LEU A 1145 -5.18 -25.68 -3.16
CA LEU A 1145 -4.53 -25.21 -4.38
C LEU A 1145 -5.37 -25.48 -5.64
N ALA A 1146 -6.05 -26.61 -5.71
CA ALA A 1146 -6.97 -26.91 -6.81
C ALA A 1146 -8.17 -25.95 -6.84
N PHE A 1147 -8.74 -25.64 -5.67
CA PHE A 1147 -9.77 -24.62 -5.51
C PHE A 1147 -9.24 -23.26 -5.92
N TRP A 1148 -8.13 -22.80 -5.32
CA TRP A 1148 -7.48 -21.53 -5.62
C TRP A 1148 -7.26 -21.34 -7.11
N ARG A 1149 -6.62 -22.30 -7.79
CA ARG A 1149 -6.37 -22.22 -9.23
C ARG A 1149 -7.66 -22.09 -10.04
N TYR A 1150 -8.67 -22.90 -9.73
CA TYR A 1150 -9.94 -22.86 -10.44
C TYR A 1150 -10.68 -21.53 -10.19
N THR A 1151 -10.75 -21.05 -8.95
CA THR A 1151 -11.42 -19.80 -8.59
C THR A 1151 -10.74 -18.61 -9.27
N VAL A 1152 -9.41 -18.57 -9.31
CA VAL A 1152 -8.64 -17.51 -9.96
C VAL A 1152 -8.87 -17.52 -11.48
N MET A 1153 -8.86 -18.71 -12.12
CA MET A 1153 -9.14 -18.83 -13.55
C MET A 1153 -10.59 -18.49 -13.89
N TRP A 1154 -11.54 -18.92 -13.05
CA TRP A 1154 -12.93 -18.53 -13.16
C TRP A 1154 -13.07 -17.01 -13.07
N LEU A 1155 -12.44 -16.37 -12.08
CA LEU A 1155 -12.49 -14.92 -11.88
C LEU A 1155 -11.93 -14.16 -13.11
N LYS A 1156 -10.80 -14.62 -13.65
CA LYS A 1156 -10.20 -14.09 -14.89
C LYS A 1156 -11.16 -14.17 -16.08
N SER A 1157 -11.92 -15.27 -16.19
CA SER A 1157 -12.89 -15.47 -17.26
C SER A 1157 -14.18 -14.65 -17.06
N ALA A 1158 -14.62 -14.46 -15.82
CA ALA A 1158 -15.91 -13.87 -15.47
C ALA A 1158 -15.94 -12.34 -15.64
N LYS A 1159 -14.78 -11.67 -15.60
CA LYS A 1159 -14.60 -10.21 -15.74
C LYS A 1159 -15.55 -9.42 -14.84
N LEU A 1160 -15.49 -9.67 -13.53
CA LEU A 1160 -16.34 -9.02 -12.53
C LEU A 1160 -15.75 -7.66 -12.12
N GLU A 1161 -16.58 -6.61 -12.09
CA GLU A 1161 -16.17 -5.25 -11.69
C GLU A 1161 -15.94 -5.13 -10.17
N ASN A 1162 -16.63 -5.93 -9.33
CA ASN A 1162 -16.58 -5.85 -7.86
C ASN A 1162 -16.03 -7.13 -7.22
N ALA A 1163 -14.79 -7.52 -7.52
CA ALA A 1163 -14.18 -8.74 -7.00
C ALA A 1163 -12.98 -8.54 -6.05
N ASN A 1164 -12.70 -7.30 -5.64
CA ASN A 1164 -11.51 -6.95 -4.83
C ASN A 1164 -11.38 -7.78 -3.56
N LYS A 1165 -12.49 -7.96 -2.81
CA LYS A 1165 -12.51 -8.79 -1.60
C LYS A 1165 -12.08 -10.23 -1.88
N LEU A 1166 -12.60 -10.83 -2.96
CA LEU A 1166 -12.24 -12.19 -3.35
C LEU A 1166 -10.79 -12.27 -3.82
N VAL A 1167 -10.30 -11.28 -4.57
CA VAL A 1167 -8.88 -11.18 -4.96
C VAL A 1167 -7.99 -11.13 -3.72
N SER A 1168 -8.31 -10.27 -2.75
CA SER A 1168 -7.53 -10.11 -1.52
C SER A 1168 -7.46 -11.42 -0.73
N VAL A 1169 -8.60 -12.08 -0.51
CA VAL A 1169 -8.62 -13.34 0.25
C VAL A 1169 -7.99 -14.50 -0.53
N LEU A 1170 -8.08 -14.53 -1.86
CA LEU A 1170 -7.35 -15.52 -2.67
C LEU A 1170 -5.82 -15.34 -2.57
N CYS A 1171 -5.33 -14.13 -2.32
CA CYS A 1171 -3.90 -13.88 -2.09
C CYS A 1171 -3.40 -14.50 -0.78
N THR A 1172 -4.24 -14.64 0.25
CA THR A 1172 -3.81 -15.24 1.52
C THR A 1172 -3.56 -16.74 1.41
N LEU A 1173 -4.08 -17.40 0.36
CA LEU A 1173 -3.79 -18.80 0.07
C LEU A 1173 -2.43 -19.03 -0.61
N LEU A 1174 -1.66 -17.96 -0.90
CA LEU A 1174 -0.30 -18.08 -1.43
C LEU A 1174 0.63 -18.80 -0.45
N VAL A 1175 0.33 -18.80 0.85
CA VAL A 1175 1.02 -19.59 1.88
C VAL A 1175 1.12 -21.08 1.53
N TYR A 1176 0.11 -21.63 0.86
CA TYR A 1176 0.08 -23.03 0.41
C TYR A 1176 0.84 -23.28 -0.90
N LEU A 1177 1.23 -22.22 -1.60
CA LEU A 1177 1.97 -22.32 -2.86
C LEU A 1177 3.46 -22.57 -2.56
N GLU A 1178 3.93 -23.78 -2.85
CA GLU A 1178 5.36 -24.10 -2.68
C GLU A 1178 6.24 -23.47 -3.76
N ARG A 1179 5.77 -23.43 -5.02
CA ARG A 1179 6.51 -22.85 -6.16
C ARG A 1179 5.59 -22.41 -7.30
N ILE A 1180 6.08 -21.51 -8.15
CA ILE A 1180 5.40 -21.06 -9.37
C ILE A 1180 5.85 -21.94 -10.55
N ASN A 1181 4.96 -22.82 -11.02
CA ASN A 1181 5.18 -23.74 -12.13
C ASN A 1181 4.24 -23.42 -13.31
N CYS A 1182 4.34 -24.19 -14.39
CA CYS A 1182 3.50 -23.97 -15.59
C CYS A 1182 2.00 -24.07 -15.33
N GLU A 1183 1.55 -24.81 -14.31
CA GLU A 1183 0.13 -25.00 -14.04
C GLU A 1183 -0.50 -23.86 -13.21
N ASN A 1184 0.29 -23.13 -12.43
CA ASN A 1184 -0.19 -22.09 -11.52
C ASN A 1184 0.32 -20.67 -11.86
N LYS A 1185 1.30 -20.55 -12.76
CA LYS A 1185 1.89 -19.27 -13.19
C LYS A 1185 0.83 -18.26 -13.65
N GLU A 1186 -0.10 -18.68 -14.50
CA GLU A 1186 -1.14 -17.78 -15.01
C GLU A 1186 -2.08 -17.28 -13.92
N ALA A 1187 -2.44 -18.14 -12.96
CA ALA A 1187 -3.25 -17.79 -11.81
C ALA A 1187 -2.52 -16.81 -10.90
N PHE A 1188 -1.25 -17.08 -10.57
CA PHE A 1188 -0.42 -16.20 -9.77
C PHE A 1188 -0.32 -14.80 -10.38
N VAL A 1189 0.07 -14.70 -11.66
CA VAL A 1189 0.24 -13.40 -12.35
C VAL A 1189 -1.07 -12.63 -12.37
N PHE A 1190 -2.19 -13.27 -12.71
CA PHE A 1190 -3.49 -12.61 -12.72
C PHE A 1190 -3.86 -12.10 -11.33
N LEU A 1191 -3.76 -12.96 -10.32
CA LEU A 1191 -4.19 -12.62 -8.97
C LEU A 1191 -3.39 -11.43 -8.39
N ILE A 1192 -2.06 -11.49 -8.51
CA ILE A 1192 -1.18 -10.43 -8.02
C ILE A 1192 -1.42 -9.12 -8.78
N THR A 1193 -1.64 -9.15 -10.10
CA THR A 1193 -1.88 -7.94 -10.91
C THR A 1193 -3.26 -7.30 -10.72
N GLN A 1194 -4.26 -8.06 -10.24
CA GLN A 1194 -5.62 -7.55 -9.99
C GLN A 1194 -5.83 -7.05 -8.55
N ARG A 1195 -4.83 -7.19 -7.67
CA ARG A 1195 -4.94 -6.78 -6.28
C ARG A 1195 -5.12 -5.26 -6.18
N GLN A 1196 -6.00 -4.82 -5.27
CA GLN A 1196 -6.12 -3.44 -4.84
C GLN A 1196 -5.67 -3.34 -3.37
N ASN A 1197 -5.19 -2.16 -2.96
CA ASN A 1197 -4.71 -1.97 -1.59
C ASN A 1197 -5.89 -1.92 -0.60
N ASP A 1198 -6.01 -2.94 0.25
CA ASP A 1198 -6.94 -3.00 1.38
C ASP A 1198 -6.11 -3.20 2.68
N ASP A 1199 -6.23 -2.25 3.61
CA ASP A 1199 -5.28 -1.90 4.68
C ASP A 1199 -4.86 -3.01 5.69
N PHE A 1200 -5.41 -4.22 5.67
CA PHE A 1200 -5.25 -5.18 6.79
C PHE A 1200 -4.48 -6.48 6.48
N MET A 1201 -4.21 -6.81 5.21
CA MET A 1201 -3.59 -8.10 4.83
C MET A 1201 -2.40 -7.96 3.85
N THR A 1202 -2.03 -6.72 3.50
CA THR A 1202 -1.02 -6.43 2.47
C THR A 1202 0.36 -6.98 2.82
N ASP A 1203 0.80 -6.83 4.08
CA ASP A 1203 2.13 -7.31 4.51
C ASP A 1203 2.26 -8.84 4.44
N PHE A 1204 1.27 -9.60 4.91
CA PHE A 1204 1.28 -11.08 4.82
C PHE A 1204 1.39 -11.59 3.39
N ILE A 1205 0.69 -10.94 2.44
CA ILE A 1205 0.77 -11.29 1.03
C ILE A 1205 2.20 -11.05 0.49
N TRP A 1206 2.81 -9.95 0.88
CA TRP A 1206 4.17 -9.62 0.46
C TRP A 1206 5.25 -10.49 1.10
N GLU A 1207 5.03 -10.96 2.33
CA GLU A 1207 5.85 -12.01 2.94
C GLU A 1207 5.81 -13.31 2.12
N ASP A 1208 4.61 -13.73 1.69
CA ASP A 1208 4.45 -14.93 0.86
C ASP A 1208 5.06 -14.77 -0.54
N VAL A 1209 4.90 -13.60 -1.17
CA VAL A 1209 5.58 -13.29 -2.44
C VAL A 1209 7.10 -13.29 -2.24
N SER A 1210 7.60 -12.76 -1.11
CA SER A 1210 9.02 -12.78 -0.78
C SER A 1210 9.55 -14.20 -0.55
N ARG A 1211 8.79 -15.05 0.15
CA ARG A 1211 9.09 -16.48 0.32
C ARG A 1211 9.15 -17.19 -1.03
N LEU A 1212 8.21 -16.92 -1.94
CA LEU A 1212 8.22 -17.47 -3.29
C LEU A 1212 9.39 -16.95 -4.12
N PHE A 1213 9.85 -15.71 -3.90
CA PHE A 1213 11.01 -15.12 -4.58
C PHE A 1213 12.34 -15.76 -4.19
N ASP A 1214 12.44 -16.32 -2.98
CA ASP A 1214 13.64 -17.02 -2.52
C ASP A 1214 13.91 -18.31 -3.33
N ILE A 1215 12.94 -18.78 -4.12
CA ILE A 1215 13.07 -19.91 -5.06
C ILE A 1215 13.55 -19.39 -6.43
N PRO A 1216 14.75 -19.78 -6.91
CA PRO A 1216 15.34 -19.21 -8.13
C PRO A 1216 14.46 -19.27 -9.38
N GLU A 1217 13.72 -20.37 -9.58
CA GLU A 1217 12.85 -20.58 -10.74
C GLU A 1217 11.66 -19.60 -10.80
N ASN A 1218 11.29 -19.01 -9.67
CA ASN A 1218 10.15 -18.08 -9.58
C ASN A 1218 10.54 -16.62 -9.85
N GLN A 1219 11.84 -16.29 -9.77
CA GLN A 1219 12.33 -14.90 -9.73
C GLN A 1219 11.90 -14.10 -10.96
N ASP A 1220 12.06 -14.66 -12.16
CA ASP A 1220 11.68 -14.00 -13.41
C ASP A 1220 10.17 -13.72 -13.49
N VAL A 1221 9.35 -14.67 -13.01
CA VAL A 1221 7.89 -14.50 -13.02
C VAL A 1221 7.48 -13.41 -12.03
N ILE A 1222 8.05 -13.41 -10.83
CA ILE A 1222 7.73 -12.39 -9.82
C ILE A 1222 8.20 -11.01 -10.28
N ILE A 1223 9.44 -10.87 -10.76
CA ILE A 1223 9.98 -9.60 -11.26
C ILE A 1223 9.12 -9.06 -12.41
N SER A 1224 8.82 -9.88 -13.40
CA SER A 1224 7.98 -9.44 -14.54
C SER A 1224 6.57 -9.07 -14.10
N THR A 1225 6.00 -9.77 -13.12
CA THR A 1225 4.68 -9.44 -12.55
C THR A 1225 4.72 -8.06 -11.89
N LEU A 1226 5.67 -7.81 -10.99
CA LEU A 1226 5.81 -6.52 -10.30
C LEU A 1226 6.09 -5.36 -11.26
N LEU A 1227 6.90 -5.58 -12.30
CA LEU A 1227 7.16 -4.59 -13.34
C LEU A 1227 5.92 -4.30 -14.21
N SER A 1228 4.97 -5.22 -14.31
CA SER A 1228 3.71 -4.99 -15.01
C SER A 1228 2.64 -4.26 -14.17
N MET A 1229 2.79 -4.26 -12.85
CA MET A 1229 1.82 -3.67 -11.92
C MET A 1229 1.94 -2.15 -11.82
N ASN A 1230 0.83 -1.52 -11.43
CA ASN A 1230 0.78 -0.15 -10.91
C ASN A 1230 0.83 -0.21 -9.38
N LEU A 1231 1.99 0.11 -8.79
CA LEU A 1231 2.26 -0.09 -7.36
C LEU A 1231 2.10 1.20 -6.54
N ASN A 1232 1.65 2.31 -7.14
CA ASN A 1232 1.70 3.65 -6.55
C ASN A 1232 0.85 3.84 -5.27
N ASN A 1233 -0.07 2.91 -4.98
CA ASN A 1233 -0.98 2.97 -3.83
C ASN A 1233 -0.65 1.93 -2.75
N GLU A 1234 0.43 1.16 -2.88
CA GLU A 1234 0.80 0.11 -1.92
C GLU A 1234 1.38 0.71 -0.64
N ILE A 1235 0.93 0.21 0.52
CA ILE A 1235 1.43 0.60 1.84
C ILE A 1235 2.21 -0.58 2.42
N ASP A 1236 3.38 -0.31 3.01
CA ASP A 1236 4.31 -1.29 3.56
C ASP A 1236 4.50 -1.01 5.05
N TYR A 1237 3.60 -1.55 5.87
CA TYR A 1237 3.61 -1.25 7.30
C TYR A 1237 4.82 -1.90 7.99
N ASP A 1238 5.25 -3.08 7.52
CA ASP A 1238 6.31 -3.89 8.14
C ASP A 1238 7.63 -3.97 7.34
N ASN A 1239 7.81 -3.12 6.33
CA ASN A 1239 8.96 -3.14 5.39
C ASN A 1239 9.09 -4.46 4.60
N THR A 1240 8.01 -5.21 4.44
CA THR A 1240 7.95 -6.47 3.67
C THR A 1240 8.23 -6.21 2.19
N ILE A 1241 7.66 -5.14 1.62
CA ILE A 1241 7.89 -4.72 0.23
C ILE A 1241 9.32 -4.19 0.08
N HIS A 1242 9.76 -3.34 1.00
CA HIS A 1242 11.12 -2.81 1.07
C HIS A 1242 12.14 -3.96 1.05
N ASN A 1243 11.97 -4.95 1.91
CA ASN A 1243 12.85 -6.13 1.99
C ASN A 1243 12.82 -6.98 0.71
N LEU A 1244 11.65 -7.15 0.10
CA LEU A 1244 11.51 -7.84 -1.19
C LEU A 1244 12.28 -7.10 -2.29
N ILE A 1245 12.18 -5.77 -2.37
CA ILE A 1245 12.96 -4.96 -3.32
C ILE A 1245 14.45 -5.12 -3.06
N GLU A 1246 14.87 -5.16 -1.79
CA GLU A 1246 16.27 -5.40 -1.47
C GLU A 1246 16.77 -6.77 -1.96
N LYS A 1247 15.97 -7.83 -1.79
CA LYS A 1247 16.24 -9.16 -2.34
C LYS A 1247 16.30 -9.15 -3.87
N ILE A 1248 15.34 -8.48 -4.53
CA ILE A 1248 15.33 -8.32 -5.98
C ILE A 1248 16.60 -7.60 -6.43
N GLY A 1249 17.07 -6.59 -5.69
CA GLY A 1249 18.26 -5.82 -6.04
C GLY A 1249 19.56 -6.62 -6.04
N VAL A 1250 19.62 -7.74 -5.30
CA VAL A 1250 20.74 -8.69 -5.35
C VAL A 1250 20.76 -9.46 -6.67
N VAL A 1251 19.59 -9.79 -7.22
CA VAL A 1251 19.44 -10.62 -8.43
C VAL A 1251 19.37 -9.77 -9.70
N ASN A 1252 18.57 -8.72 -9.69
CA ASN A 1252 18.29 -7.82 -10.81
C ASN A 1252 18.15 -6.38 -10.31
N ARG A 1253 19.29 -5.69 -10.24
CA ARG A 1253 19.41 -4.31 -9.75
C ARG A 1253 18.53 -3.30 -10.50
N ILE A 1254 18.39 -3.45 -11.82
CA ILE A 1254 17.57 -2.54 -12.65
C ILE A 1254 16.10 -2.70 -12.29
N ALA A 1255 15.61 -3.94 -12.19
CA ALA A 1255 14.24 -4.20 -11.78
C ALA A 1255 13.95 -3.66 -10.37
N ALA A 1256 14.87 -3.83 -9.41
CA ALA A 1256 14.71 -3.29 -8.06
C ALA A 1256 14.62 -1.76 -8.04
N ARG A 1257 15.45 -1.07 -8.84
CA ARG A 1257 15.39 0.38 -9.00
C ARG A 1257 14.03 0.81 -9.56
N ASP A 1258 13.58 0.20 -10.64
CA ASP A 1258 12.34 0.58 -11.33
C ASP A 1258 11.10 0.26 -10.47
N ILE A 1259 11.12 -0.83 -9.70
CA ILE A 1259 10.08 -1.16 -8.72
C ILE A 1259 10.09 -0.17 -7.54
N ALA A 1260 11.27 0.19 -7.01
CA ALA A 1260 11.41 1.20 -5.95
C ALA A 1260 10.92 2.59 -6.37
N GLU A 1261 11.15 2.96 -7.64
CA GLU A 1261 10.64 4.20 -8.23
C GLU A 1261 9.11 4.23 -8.23
N LYS A 1262 8.47 3.16 -8.73
CA LYS A 1262 7.00 3.05 -8.74
C LYS A 1262 6.37 3.14 -7.35
N LEU A 1263 7.03 2.57 -6.34
CA LEU A 1263 6.54 2.57 -4.96
C LEU A 1263 6.92 3.83 -4.17
N GLY A 1264 7.70 4.75 -4.75
CA GLY A 1264 8.15 5.94 -4.04
C GLY A 1264 9.19 5.69 -2.93
N TYR A 1265 9.80 4.49 -2.87
CA TYR A 1265 10.88 4.16 -1.94
C TYR A 1265 12.17 4.89 -2.29
N THR A 1266 12.22 6.16 -1.91
CA THR A 1266 13.31 7.07 -2.30
C THR A 1266 14.67 6.56 -1.80
N GLU A 1267 14.73 5.92 -0.63
CA GLU A 1267 15.99 5.34 -0.12
C GLU A 1267 16.48 4.15 -0.95
N LEU A 1268 15.60 3.20 -1.29
CA LEU A 1268 15.94 2.04 -2.10
C LEU A 1268 16.21 2.38 -3.55
N TYR A 1269 15.43 3.31 -4.12
CA TYR A 1269 15.68 3.86 -5.44
C TYR A 1269 17.11 4.42 -5.52
N LEU A 1270 17.50 5.25 -4.55
CA LEU A 1270 18.85 5.79 -4.48
C LEU A 1270 19.90 4.68 -4.26
N LYS A 1271 19.61 3.69 -3.41
CA LYS A 1271 20.50 2.55 -3.14
C LYS A 1271 20.80 1.72 -4.38
N PHE A 1272 19.79 1.42 -5.20
CA PHE A 1272 19.95 0.60 -6.41
C PHE A 1272 20.27 1.42 -7.67
N SER A 1273 20.21 2.75 -7.57
CA SER A 1273 20.75 3.68 -8.58
C SER A 1273 22.27 3.87 -8.44
N GLN A 1274 22.83 3.74 -7.23
CA GLN A 1274 24.28 3.69 -6.93
C GLN A 1274 24.89 2.34 -7.29
#